data_AF-A0A554RY39-F1
#
_entry.id   AF-A0A554RY39-F1
#
_cell.length_a   1.000
_cell.length_b   1.000
_cell.length_c   1.000
_cell.angle_alpha   90.00
_cell.angle_beta   90.00
_cell.angle_gamma   90.00
#
_symmetry.space_group_name_H-M   'P 1'
#
loop_
_entity.id
_entity.type
_entity.pdbx_description
1 polymer ?
#
loop_
_entity_poly.entity_id
_entity_poly.type
_entity_poly.pdbx_seq_one_letter_code
_entity_poly.pdbx_strand_id
1 'polypeptide(L)'
;MPQVLVPVIQAIGSAVVAGGITVATAQAIATGITLLGGLALSSSQQRKAERAARSQYEASVVDRMVNAQNALAPRELVLGRTRKGGAAFFQTSIAPHNSVFISVLALAGHEIDGVEQIYFNETPISLDVDGNVTTAPWGRTTTESASETTVYPVTNLAHTPVANTLTVTARRQVNNSEGGEYEMKSVDFSLSGNVLTINSIDPAYTYYVNYQWVQFISSARVFIHLGSPDQPADARMQLLLPGTWTANHRARGVAYIECEFVYNETAFPTGLPNVTAQIRGARCYDARSGATVFTENPALHMRHVLMHPQFGKRKSLTLAEELRIIAAANNCELMISYTGADWVQMYRSALVTLFGAPARDVLDDLSQAMGGEWAFAAGEFYCRAGVYQAPVMNLTDADLAVVQRSGDSGASQSPIGISPHKPRAEKINTVAARIWDQAANYLETPLTPYRSEALVEVDGAELSQEVKMPAVFYGGQAFHISGIMLRDGRDPLTVTLPFKMRAYPLELFDGVTLTLSRYGWANKEFRILSRTFMPDGYVMLTLKETTAAIFQYGAAFQPEGLAPNTGLPKPWEIYPPVLAEISSGEGELIVQTDGTVVNSIRVTWAPVLEASVASSGTVEIQFLVLPDGDWRSVVVPGDATEARLTGVADLAFVIIRARTRSTLAASDWSPQVIHQVVGKTEPPPNLENLSISGSVLSWSLPRRVPDLAGFIFRFHYGNNLDWGSAAPLHTGLITESPYDLVARPGGVVTIMGKAIDTTGNLSLATGNIVMDLGDSPIANIVEQWDFRALGWPTSPDGGLLAAGRYAQYTIANIFSSERATTATYVAGGVFQTAAVDEPRFENGQLLIEGQATNLLRYSQDLTGAGWIGACAVNAAAESYRGVAFAEVAKTTTGSSEVRGQNFGAVTAGQTCVATVAVLAGTKNSAMIGLYSTAETWGAAGSGSAEILEGPGAISLFAGGSAFNFTGLSTTVPTLIRITRTYVSASTGALYIYPGSANAAPVGDSMKVAYTQVEVGATPTSYIPTTTTPVTRAADNVYVSESQYGYTKSGGDLAANALDSLYGTDDQSFFGADLDPFYEAGSYGQMVYVTNEVPVSKALAGSIMTLATVMQGVDLHIDYRLSGPGSLYGTGNDPFYGPDAAPFYDGPGAWMPWPGQLIVQNEVYQFRVTIGAGVDRGILQQMVLTVDAPDMEEQVDDLLVGVGGTLIPYTKPFTVIKNIQITLQANASNATSAETTKSPNLAPKVTAYNAAHASVGGATVDATLKGY
;
A
#
# COMPACT_ATOMS: atom_id res chain seq x y z
N MET A 1 -34.26 40.21 -23.05
CA MET A 1 -34.85 40.30 -24.41
C MET A 1 -33.69 40.54 -25.38
N PRO A 2 -33.52 39.80 -26.50
CA PRO A 2 -34.57 39.43 -27.46
C PRO A 2 -34.63 37.94 -27.88
N GLN A 3 -35.82 37.61 -28.42
CA GLN A 3 -36.35 36.50 -29.21
C GLN A 3 -35.46 35.31 -29.63
N VAL A 4 -35.92 34.10 -29.26
CA VAL A 4 -35.56 32.83 -29.92
C VAL A 4 -36.85 32.17 -30.45
N LEU A 5 -36.80 31.81 -31.74
CA LEU A 5 -37.83 31.14 -32.53
C LEU A 5 -38.30 29.81 -31.89
N VAL A 6 -39.61 29.59 -31.92
CA VAL A 6 -40.26 28.30 -31.69
C VAL A 6 -40.51 27.63 -33.05
N PRO A 7 -40.09 26.37 -33.29
CA PRO A 7 -40.74 25.52 -34.27
C PRO A 7 -41.71 24.55 -33.58
N VAL A 8 -42.95 24.62 -34.05
CA VAL A 8 -44.10 23.80 -33.68
C VAL A 8 -43.86 22.33 -34.06
N ILE A 9 -44.05 21.41 -33.11
CA ILE A 9 -44.17 19.97 -33.38
C ILE A 9 -45.61 19.69 -33.80
N GLN A 10 -45.84 19.41 -35.09
CA GLN A 10 -47.09 18.80 -35.56
C GLN A 10 -46.99 17.28 -35.53
N ALA A 11 -48.04 16.67 -34.99
CA ALA A 11 -48.28 15.24 -34.93
C ALA A 11 -48.56 14.64 -36.31
N ILE A 12 -48.07 13.43 -36.57
CA ILE A 12 -48.67 12.51 -37.56
C ILE A 12 -48.85 11.15 -36.90
N GLY A 13 -50.12 10.78 -36.72
CA GLY A 13 -50.55 9.42 -36.47
C GLY A 13 -50.73 8.63 -37.77
N SER A 14 -50.47 7.32 -37.67
CA SER A 14 -51.01 6.23 -38.49
C SER A 14 -50.95 6.30 -40.02
N ALA A 15 -50.11 5.46 -40.63
CA ALA A 15 -50.49 4.59 -41.76
C ALA A 15 -49.44 3.50 -41.99
N VAL A 16 -49.85 2.23 -41.82
CA VAL A 16 -49.17 1.04 -42.33
C VAL A 16 -49.39 1.00 -43.84
N VAL A 17 -48.33 1.09 -44.66
CA VAL A 17 -48.31 0.54 -46.04
C VAL A 17 -46.90 0.04 -46.34
N ALA A 18 -46.87 -1.18 -46.88
CA ALA A 18 -45.71 -2.01 -47.19
C ALA A 18 -44.72 -1.41 -48.21
N GLY A 19 -43.44 -1.77 -48.06
CA GLY A 19 -42.45 -1.80 -49.14
C GLY A 19 -41.22 -0.92 -48.92
N GLY A 20 -40.06 -1.55 -48.70
CA GLY A 20 -38.74 -0.92 -48.91
C GLY A 20 -37.89 -0.78 -47.65
N ILE A 21 -37.12 -1.83 -47.35
CA ILE A 21 -36.01 -1.82 -46.39
C ILE A 21 -34.80 -1.15 -47.07
N THR A 22 -34.37 0.02 -46.59
CA THR A 22 -32.99 0.54 -46.74
C THR A 22 -32.68 1.64 -45.71
N VAL A 23 -31.83 1.30 -44.72
CA VAL A 23 -30.80 2.16 -44.09
C VAL A 23 -31.23 3.49 -43.44
N ALA A 24 -32.20 3.50 -42.52
CA ALA A 24 -32.53 4.70 -41.73
C ALA A 24 -32.86 4.47 -40.24
N THR A 25 -32.44 3.34 -39.64
CA THR A 25 -32.79 2.99 -38.24
C THR A 25 -31.63 2.98 -37.24
N ALA A 26 -30.41 3.38 -37.62
CA ALA A 26 -29.31 3.53 -36.67
C ALA A 26 -29.16 4.96 -36.11
N GLN A 27 -29.55 6.00 -36.86
CA GLN A 27 -29.37 7.38 -36.41
C GLN A 27 -30.53 7.93 -35.56
N ALA A 28 -31.77 7.46 -35.74
CA ALA A 28 -32.88 7.87 -34.86
C ALA A 28 -32.83 7.19 -33.47
N ILE A 29 -32.05 6.12 -33.33
CA ILE A 29 -31.76 5.51 -32.02
C ILE A 29 -30.62 6.28 -31.32
N ALA A 30 -29.75 6.99 -32.05
CA ALA A 30 -28.63 7.72 -31.45
C ALA A 30 -28.99 9.14 -30.94
N THR A 31 -29.96 9.83 -31.56
CA THR A 31 -30.38 11.19 -31.15
C THR A 31 -31.52 11.22 -30.12
N GLY A 32 -31.98 10.04 -29.66
CA GLY A 32 -33.02 9.88 -28.63
C GLY A 32 -32.56 9.16 -27.36
N ILE A 33 -31.25 9.04 -27.11
CA ILE A 33 -30.69 8.45 -25.88
C ILE A 33 -30.30 9.57 -24.92
N THR A 34 -31.30 10.17 -24.27
CA THR A 34 -31.13 11.04 -23.09
C THR A 34 -31.73 10.34 -21.88
N LEU A 35 -31.27 9.15 -21.52
CA LEU A 35 -31.77 8.37 -20.37
C LEU A 35 -30.86 7.13 -20.25
N LEU A 36 -30.17 6.85 -19.15
CA LEU A 36 -30.72 6.33 -17.89
C LEU A 36 -29.57 6.03 -16.91
N GLY A 37 -29.82 6.15 -15.61
CA GLY A 37 -28.83 6.13 -14.54
C GLY A 37 -29.26 7.14 -13.48
N GLY A 38 -28.63 8.32 -13.43
CA GLY A 38 -29.10 9.42 -12.58
C GLY A 38 -30.20 10.31 -13.19
N LEU A 39 -30.47 10.20 -14.50
CA LEU A 39 -31.42 11.07 -15.24
C LEU A 39 -32.86 10.57 -15.31
N ALA A 40 -33.14 9.32 -14.93
CA ALA A 40 -34.53 8.84 -14.90
C ALA A 40 -35.38 9.70 -13.96
N LEU A 41 -34.79 10.11 -12.83
CA LEU A 41 -35.41 10.98 -11.85
C LEU A 41 -35.54 12.43 -12.32
N SER A 42 -34.51 13.05 -12.90
CA SER A 42 -34.61 14.46 -13.34
C SER A 42 -35.50 14.63 -14.58
N SER A 43 -35.41 13.73 -15.56
CA SER A 43 -36.28 13.76 -16.75
C SER A 43 -37.71 13.33 -16.43
N SER A 44 -37.92 12.41 -15.49
CA SER A 44 -39.27 12.09 -15.00
C SER A 44 -39.84 13.23 -14.16
N GLN A 45 -39.04 13.85 -13.27
CA GLN A 45 -39.44 15.04 -12.52
C GLN A 45 -39.74 16.23 -13.43
N GLN A 46 -38.96 16.46 -14.49
CA GLN A 46 -39.27 17.50 -15.49
C GLN A 46 -40.57 17.18 -16.24
N ARG A 47 -40.77 15.94 -16.70
CA ARG A 47 -42.04 15.53 -17.34
C ARG A 47 -43.23 15.57 -16.38
N LYS A 48 -43.03 15.22 -15.11
CA LYS A 48 -44.02 15.31 -14.03
C LYS A 48 -44.32 16.75 -13.68
N ALA A 49 -43.31 17.62 -13.64
CA ALA A 49 -43.46 19.06 -13.46
C ALA A 49 -44.15 19.72 -14.65
N GLU A 50 -43.88 19.29 -15.88
CA GLU A 50 -44.59 19.76 -17.08
C GLU A 50 -46.05 19.31 -17.09
N ARG A 51 -46.33 18.05 -16.68
CA ARG A 51 -47.69 17.54 -16.48
C ARG A 51 -48.41 18.26 -15.33
N ALA A 52 -47.72 18.52 -14.22
CA ALA A 52 -48.24 19.25 -13.06
C ALA A 52 -48.46 20.75 -13.35
N ALA A 53 -47.58 21.35 -14.15
CA ALA A 53 -47.73 22.71 -14.66
C ALA A 53 -48.93 22.81 -15.63
N ARG A 54 -49.24 21.75 -16.37
CA ARG A 54 -50.49 21.63 -17.14
C ARG A 54 -51.73 21.39 -16.26
N SER A 55 -51.58 20.87 -15.04
CA SER A 55 -52.68 20.64 -14.08
C SER A 55 -52.79 21.72 -12.99
N GLN A 56 -52.41 22.98 -13.31
CA GLN A 56 -52.43 24.17 -12.45
C GLN A 56 -53.83 24.64 -11.97
N TYR A 57 -54.74 23.70 -11.71
CA TYR A 57 -56.01 23.92 -11.03
C TYR A 57 -56.05 23.28 -9.63
N GLU A 58 -55.17 22.31 -9.33
CA GLU A 58 -55.18 21.55 -8.06
C GLU A 58 -54.13 22.01 -7.02
N ALA A 59 -53.43 23.12 -7.29
CA ALA A 59 -52.39 23.69 -6.43
C ALA A 59 -52.92 24.33 -5.13
N SER A 60 -54.18 24.11 -4.75
CA SER A 60 -54.77 24.61 -3.50
C SER A 60 -54.76 23.59 -2.35
N VAL A 61 -54.28 22.36 -2.56
CA VAL A 61 -54.17 21.31 -1.52
C VAL A 61 -52.71 21.03 -1.18
N VAL A 62 -51.92 22.09 -1.02
CA VAL A 62 -50.47 21.98 -0.72
C VAL A 62 -50.22 21.61 0.74
N ASP A 63 -51.14 21.93 1.64
CA ASP A 63 -50.99 21.60 3.05
C ASP A 63 -51.83 20.37 3.45
N ARG A 64 -51.15 19.21 3.54
CA ARG A 64 -51.74 17.97 4.05
C ARG A 64 -52.20 18.09 5.50
N MET A 65 -51.83 19.14 6.22
CA MET A 65 -52.21 19.35 7.62
C MET A 65 -53.50 20.13 7.79
N VAL A 66 -54.14 20.61 6.72
CA VAL A 66 -55.38 21.38 6.84
C VAL A 66 -56.61 20.50 6.66
N ASN A 67 -57.65 20.73 7.47
CA ASN A 67 -58.97 20.16 7.20
C ASN A 67 -59.61 20.82 5.99
N ALA A 68 -59.68 20.09 4.88
CA ALA A 68 -60.35 20.58 3.67
C ALA A 68 -61.87 20.64 3.90
N GLN A 69 -62.48 21.82 3.81
CA GLN A 69 -63.93 22.01 3.84
C GLN A 69 -64.49 22.02 2.40
N ASN A 70 -64.45 20.87 1.73
CA ASN A 70 -64.93 20.74 0.36
C ASN A 70 -65.64 19.40 0.14
N ALA A 71 -66.91 19.45 -0.26
CA ALA A 71 -67.73 18.27 -0.56
C ALA A 71 -67.24 17.49 -1.81
N LEU A 72 -66.40 18.09 -2.65
CA LEU A 72 -65.80 17.48 -3.84
C LEU A 72 -64.31 17.12 -3.66
N ALA A 73 -63.82 17.08 -2.41
CA ALA A 73 -62.43 16.70 -2.16
C ALA A 73 -62.11 15.31 -2.75
N PRO A 74 -61.00 15.16 -3.50
CA PRO A 74 -60.60 13.89 -4.06
C PRO A 74 -60.26 12.88 -2.95
N ARG A 75 -60.55 11.60 -3.19
CA ARG A 75 -60.17 10.52 -2.27
C ARG A 75 -58.66 10.30 -2.32
N GLU A 76 -58.09 9.89 -1.20
CA GLU A 76 -56.64 9.71 -1.05
C GLU A 76 -56.29 8.24 -0.77
N LEU A 77 -55.23 7.76 -1.43
CA LEU A 77 -54.52 6.55 -1.06
C LEU A 77 -53.36 6.94 -0.14
N VAL A 78 -53.33 6.33 1.04
CA VAL A 78 -52.32 6.52 2.07
C VAL A 78 -51.55 5.23 2.25
N LEU A 79 -50.23 5.29 2.04
CA LEU A 79 -49.28 4.21 2.21
C LEU A 79 -48.26 4.59 3.29
N GLY A 80 -47.78 3.61 4.06
CA GLY A 80 -46.85 3.84 5.18
C GLY A 80 -47.45 4.69 6.31
N ARG A 81 -46.58 5.23 7.17
CA ARG A 81 -46.95 6.08 8.29
C ARG A 81 -46.85 7.56 7.93
N THR A 82 -47.91 8.33 8.16
CA THR A 82 -47.92 9.77 7.88
C THR A 82 -48.82 10.52 8.85
N ARG A 83 -48.62 11.83 9.03
CA ARG A 83 -49.60 12.72 9.67
C ARG A 83 -50.34 13.52 8.60
N LYS A 84 -51.66 13.63 8.72
CA LYS A 84 -52.48 14.44 7.82
C LYS A 84 -53.79 14.89 8.46
N GLY A 85 -54.36 15.96 7.93
CA GLY A 85 -55.75 16.34 8.10
C GLY A 85 -56.68 15.50 7.23
N GLY A 86 -57.97 15.53 7.56
CA GLY A 86 -59.02 14.91 6.75
C GLY A 86 -59.85 15.92 5.98
N ALA A 87 -60.54 15.45 4.94
CA ALA A 87 -61.55 16.23 4.23
C ALA A 87 -62.90 16.10 4.92
N ALA A 88 -63.53 17.22 5.28
CA ALA A 88 -64.84 17.24 5.90
C ALA A 88 -65.92 16.89 4.87
N PHE A 89 -66.56 15.73 5.02
CA PHE A 89 -67.66 15.31 4.13
C PHE A 89 -69.04 15.40 4.80
N PHE A 90 -69.08 15.60 6.12
CA PHE A 90 -70.31 15.86 6.86
C PHE A 90 -70.03 16.79 8.03
N GLN A 91 -70.81 17.86 8.17
CA GLN A 91 -70.73 18.80 9.29
C GLN A 91 -72.13 19.31 9.65
N THR A 92 -72.41 19.48 10.94
CA THR A 92 -73.68 20.04 11.41
C THR A 92 -73.55 20.59 12.83
N SER A 93 -74.51 21.41 13.26
CA SER A 93 -74.65 21.82 14.65
C SER A 93 -75.97 21.30 15.21
N ILE A 94 -75.93 20.83 16.46
CA ILE A 94 -77.09 20.33 17.19
C ILE A 94 -77.22 21.04 18.54
N ALA A 95 -78.23 20.63 19.31
CA ALA A 95 -78.60 21.17 20.62
C ALA A 95 -79.15 22.61 20.60
N PRO A 96 -79.85 23.06 21.67
CA PRO A 96 -80.30 24.44 21.77
C PRO A 96 -79.16 25.44 21.55
N HIS A 97 -79.45 26.50 20.80
CA HIS A 97 -78.48 27.53 20.41
C HIS A 97 -77.28 27.04 19.59
N ASN A 98 -77.37 25.89 18.92
CA ASN A 98 -76.27 25.31 18.11
C ASN A 98 -74.99 25.10 18.93
N SER A 99 -75.15 24.74 20.20
CA SER A 99 -74.07 24.63 21.18
C SER A 99 -73.16 23.42 21.00
N VAL A 100 -73.51 22.45 20.14
CA VAL A 100 -72.64 21.31 19.81
C VAL A 100 -72.40 21.25 18.31
N PHE A 101 -71.14 21.27 17.89
CA PHE A 101 -70.72 21.15 16.50
C PHE A 101 -70.14 19.76 16.23
N ILE A 102 -70.59 19.11 15.16
CA ILE A 102 -70.13 17.79 14.73
C ILE A 102 -69.44 17.93 13.38
N SER A 103 -68.26 17.33 13.25
CA SER A 103 -67.48 17.28 12.01
C SER A 103 -66.94 15.88 11.75
N VAL A 104 -67.20 15.34 10.57
CA VAL A 104 -66.72 14.04 10.13
C VAL A 104 -65.70 14.22 9.01
N LEU A 105 -64.47 13.79 9.29
CA LEU A 105 -63.27 14.05 8.48
C LEU A 105 -62.76 12.75 7.87
N ALA A 106 -62.81 12.62 6.55
CA ALA A 106 -62.24 11.48 5.83
C ALA A 106 -60.72 11.56 5.80
N LEU A 107 -60.05 10.55 6.36
CA LEU A 107 -58.60 10.42 6.41
C LEU A 107 -58.02 9.70 5.18
N ALA A 108 -58.72 8.69 4.67
CA ALA A 108 -58.30 7.91 3.50
C ALA A 108 -59.49 7.29 2.76
N GLY A 109 -59.36 7.11 1.44
CA GLY A 109 -60.36 6.47 0.57
C GLY A 109 -60.30 4.94 0.54
N HIS A 110 -59.74 4.32 1.58
CA HIS A 110 -59.61 2.88 1.77
C HIS A 110 -59.51 2.57 3.27
N GLU A 111 -59.49 1.27 3.62
CA GLU A 111 -59.22 0.83 4.98
C GLU A 111 -57.75 1.12 5.37
N ILE A 112 -57.55 1.76 6.53
CA ILE A 112 -56.24 2.00 7.13
C ILE A 112 -55.96 0.97 8.22
N ASP A 113 -54.69 0.73 8.55
CA ASP A 113 -54.32 -0.18 9.64
C ASP A 113 -54.66 0.39 11.03
N GLY A 114 -54.47 1.70 11.22
CA GLY A 114 -54.75 2.33 12.51
C GLY A 114 -54.44 3.82 12.57
N VAL A 115 -54.97 4.46 13.61
CA VAL A 115 -54.62 5.83 14.02
C VAL A 115 -53.77 5.74 15.29
N GLU A 116 -52.59 6.35 15.28
CA GLU A 116 -51.64 6.28 16.41
C GLU A 116 -51.79 7.47 17.35
N GLN A 117 -51.98 8.68 16.82
CA GLN A 117 -52.10 9.90 17.62
C GLN A 117 -52.96 10.93 16.89
N ILE A 118 -53.85 11.61 17.62
CA ILE A 118 -54.66 12.72 17.10
C ILE A 118 -54.12 14.02 17.68
N TYR A 119 -54.17 15.08 16.88
CA TYR A 119 -53.74 16.41 17.25
C TYR A 119 -54.86 17.41 16.99
N PHE A 120 -55.05 18.29 17.97
CA PHE A 120 -55.83 19.50 17.79
C PHE A 120 -54.85 20.67 17.67
N ASN A 121 -54.85 21.31 16.50
CA ASN A 121 -53.78 22.18 16.03
C ASN A 121 -52.44 21.41 16.09
N GLU A 122 -51.48 21.89 16.89
CA GLU A 122 -50.20 21.21 17.13
C GLU A 122 -50.14 20.44 18.46
N THR A 123 -51.24 20.37 19.21
CA THR A 123 -51.26 19.70 20.52
C THR A 123 -51.77 18.27 20.39
N PRO A 124 -50.99 17.23 20.78
CA PRO A 124 -51.48 15.87 20.84
C PRO A 124 -52.55 15.73 21.92
N ILE A 125 -53.67 15.09 21.59
CA ILE A 125 -54.78 14.87 22.52
C ILE A 125 -54.82 13.44 23.03
N SER A 126 -55.30 13.27 24.27
CA SER A 126 -55.60 11.98 24.89
C SER A 126 -57.11 11.78 24.98
N LEU A 127 -57.55 10.55 24.76
CA LEU A 127 -58.95 10.16 24.79
C LEU A 127 -59.21 9.19 25.95
N ASP A 128 -60.36 9.32 26.61
CA ASP A 128 -60.87 8.29 27.53
C ASP A 128 -61.60 7.15 26.78
N VAL A 129 -62.14 6.19 27.54
CA VAL A 129 -62.85 5.02 26.98
C VAL A 129 -64.11 5.37 26.20
N ASP A 130 -64.68 6.56 26.45
CA ASP A 130 -65.89 7.07 25.81
C ASP A 130 -65.58 8.07 24.68
N GLY A 131 -64.29 8.23 24.36
CA GLY A 131 -63.78 9.14 23.33
C GLY A 131 -63.68 10.60 23.77
N ASN A 132 -63.89 10.95 25.04
CA ASN A 132 -63.76 12.33 25.50
C ASN A 132 -62.30 12.76 25.53
N VAL A 133 -62.05 14.00 25.11
CA VAL A 133 -60.70 14.59 25.19
C VAL A 133 -60.37 14.94 26.64
N THR A 134 -59.30 14.34 27.16
CA THR A 134 -58.86 14.60 28.54
C THR A 134 -57.82 15.72 28.66
N THR A 135 -57.24 16.12 27.52
CA THR A 135 -56.16 17.11 27.43
C THR A 135 -56.69 18.55 27.49
N ALA A 136 -56.08 19.39 28.33
CA ALA A 136 -56.39 20.83 28.38
C ALA A 136 -56.01 21.54 27.06
N PRO A 137 -56.74 22.59 26.63
CA PRO A 137 -57.86 23.24 27.33
C PRO A 137 -59.22 22.55 27.13
N TRP A 138 -59.30 21.52 26.29
CA TRP A 138 -60.57 20.87 25.93
C TRP A 138 -61.11 19.95 27.03
N GLY A 139 -60.22 19.27 27.74
CA GLY A 139 -60.51 18.53 28.95
C GLY A 139 -59.99 19.30 30.16
N ARG A 140 -60.85 19.61 31.13
CA ARG A 140 -60.44 20.29 32.35
C ARG A 140 -61.26 19.88 33.56
N THR A 141 -60.62 20.01 34.71
CA THR A 141 -61.25 19.87 36.01
C THR A 141 -61.84 21.21 36.43
N THR A 142 -63.13 21.24 36.74
CA THR A 142 -63.85 22.42 37.25
C THR A 142 -64.44 22.14 38.63
N THR A 143 -64.60 23.19 39.42
CA THR A 143 -65.25 23.11 40.74
C THR A 143 -66.68 23.62 40.61
N GLU A 144 -67.64 22.75 40.88
CA GLU A 144 -69.07 23.05 40.85
C GLU A 144 -69.63 23.13 42.27
N SER A 145 -70.76 23.81 42.44
CA SER A 145 -71.48 23.88 43.72
C SER A 145 -72.71 22.99 43.70
N ALA A 146 -72.94 22.26 44.79
CA ALA A 146 -74.14 21.44 44.99
C ALA A 146 -74.88 21.91 46.24
N SER A 147 -76.21 21.87 46.17
CA SER A 147 -77.12 22.18 47.27
C SER A 147 -78.10 21.03 47.44
N GLU A 148 -78.07 20.38 48.60
CA GLU A 148 -78.93 19.24 48.94
C GLU A 148 -79.76 19.56 50.19
N THR A 149 -80.91 18.90 50.34
CA THR A 149 -81.72 19.00 51.56
C THR A 149 -81.89 17.65 52.23
N THR A 150 -81.86 17.62 53.55
CA THR A 150 -82.09 16.40 54.32
C THR A 150 -82.87 16.69 55.60
N VAL A 151 -83.58 15.67 56.07
CA VAL A 151 -84.25 15.61 57.38
C VAL A 151 -83.73 14.44 58.21
N TYR A 152 -82.64 13.81 57.77
CA TYR A 152 -82.02 12.66 58.43
C TYR A 152 -80.64 13.01 58.99
N PRO A 153 -80.24 12.41 60.13
CA PRO A 153 -78.98 12.74 60.80
C PRO A 153 -77.75 12.26 60.03
N VAL A 154 -77.89 11.23 59.18
CA VAL A 154 -76.84 10.72 58.30
C VAL A 154 -77.35 10.75 56.87
N THR A 155 -76.60 11.37 55.96
CA THR A 155 -76.97 11.50 54.54
C THR A 155 -75.75 11.25 53.66
N ASN A 156 -75.94 10.47 52.60
CA ASN A 156 -74.94 10.33 51.54
C ASN A 156 -75.14 11.47 50.55
N LEU A 157 -74.13 12.32 50.43
CA LEU A 157 -74.10 13.40 49.45
C LEU A 157 -73.90 12.82 48.05
N ALA A 158 -74.51 13.47 47.06
CA ALA A 158 -74.41 13.04 45.66
C ALA A 158 -72.96 13.03 45.14
N HIS A 159 -72.12 13.94 45.66
CA HIS A 159 -70.72 14.08 45.26
C HIS A 159 -69.78 14.20 46.46
N THR A 160 -68.50 13.89 46.26
CA THR A 160 -67.46 14.09 47.27
C THR A 160 -67.19 15.58 47.45
N PRO A 161 -67.41 16.15 48.64
CA PRO A 161 -67.11 17.56 48.87
C PRO A 161 -65.62 17.86 48.80
N VAL A 162 -65.27 19.00 48.21
CA VAL A 162 -63.95 19.60 48.35
C VAL A 162 -63.75 19.98 49.82
N ALA A 163 -62.60 19.63 50.37
CA ALA A 163 -62.26 19.92 51.76
C ALA A 163 -62.52 21.39 52.11
N ASN A 164 -63.16 21.63 53.26
CA ASN A 164 -63.49 22.96 53.80
C ASN A 164 -64.51 23.78 52.99
N THR A 165 -65.26 23.19 52.05
CA THR A 165 -66.31 23.90 51.30
C THR A 165 -67.72 23.59 51.78
N LEU A 166 -67.90 22.53 52.58
CA LEU A 166 -69.20 22.06 53.04
C LEU A 166 -69.73 22.93 54.19
N THR A 167 -70.99 23.34 54.07
CA THR A 167 -71.75 24.09 55.08
C THR A 167 -73.13 23.46 55.26
N VAL A 168 -73.60 23.39 56.50
CA VAL A 168 -74.94 22.86 56.83
C VAL A 168 -75.71 23.92 57.62
N THR A 169 -76.86 24.33 57.08
CA THR A 169 -77.79 25.25 57.75
C THR A 169 -79.14 24.58 57.99
N ALA A 170 -79.71 24.76 59.17
CA ALA A 170 -81.06 24.31 59.49
C ALA A 170 -82.03 25.47 59.30
N ARG A 171 -83.17 25.23 58.65
CA ARG A 171 -84.22 26.22 58.41
C ARG A 171 -85.58 25.68 58.87
N ARG A 172 -86.32 26.47 59.63
CA ARG A 172 -87.71 26.20 60.04
C ARG A 172 -88.58 27.41 59.77
N GLN A 173 -89.79 27.18 59.26
CA GLN A 173 -90.78 28.24 59.08
C GLN A 173 -91.43 28.57 60.42
N VAL A 174 -91.47 29.86 60.78
CA VAL A 174 -91.95 30.32 62.10
C VAL A 174 -93.42 30.76 62.05
N ASN A 175 -93.96 31.06 60.86
CA ASN A 175 -95.37 31.45 60.63
C ASN A 175 -95.88 31.02 59.24
N ASN A 176 -97.17 30.65 59.13
CA ASN A 176 -97.81 30.12 57.92
C ASN A 176 -98.30 31.20 56.93
N SER A 177 -97.75 32.41 56.97
CA SER A 177 -98.10 33.51 56.05
C SER A 177 -97.40 33.38 54.70
N GLU A 178 -98.03 33.91 53.63
CA GLU A 178 -97.42 34.01 52.30
C GLU A 178 -96.20 34.95 52.37
N GLY A 179 -94.99 34.40 52.16
CA GLY A 179 -93.72 35.09 52.42
C GLY A 179 -93.08 34.83 53.79
N GLY A 180 -93.48 33.74 54.48
CA GLY A 180 -93.13 33.41 55.87
C GLY A 180 -91.70 33.72 56.35
N GLU A 181 -91.59 34.11 57.62
CA GLU A 181 -90.33 34.30 58.33
C GLU A 181 -89.71 32.94 58.66
N TYR A 182 -88.40 32.82 58.48
CA TYR A 182 -87.66 31.60 58.71
C TYR A 182 -86.61 31.80 59.79
N GLU A 183 -86.53 30.87 60.72
CA GLU A 183 -85.42 30.76 61.65
C GLU A 183 -84.32 29.93 60.99
N MET A 184 -83.10 30.47 60.93
CA MET A 184 -81.93 29.82 60.35
C MET A 184 -80.79 29.73 61.37
N LYS A 185 -80.13 28.57 61.45
CA LYS A 185 -78.92 28.37 62.26
C LYS A 185 -77.90 27.50 61.54
N SER A 186 -76.62 27.77 61.78
CA SER A 186 -75.53 26.86 61.39
C SER A 186 -75.53 25.64 62.30
N VAL A 187 -75.14 24.48 61.77
CA VAL A 187 -75.20 23.21 62.51
C VAL A 187 -73.84 22.52 62.44
N ASP A 188 -73.39 21.97 63.56
CA ASP A 188 -72.16 21.18 63.60
C ASP A 188 -72.37 19.82 62.91
N PHE A 189 -71.38 19.42 62.11
CA PHE A 189 -71.41 18.18 61.34
C PHE A 189 -70.03 17.52 61.30
N SER A 190 -69.99 16.27 60.88
CA SER A 190 -68.76 15.56 60.50
C SER A 190 -68.93 14.95 59.09
N LEU A 191 -67.82 14.85 58.35
CA LEU A 191 -67.80 14.33 56.98
C LEU A 191 -66.76 13.20 56.87
N SER A 192 -67.17 12.05 56.35
CA SER A 192 -66.28 10.94 56.01
C SER A 192 -66.58 10.47 54.59
N GLY A 193 -65.65 10.76 53.66
CA GLY A 193 -65.92 10.58 52.22
C GLY A 193 -67.11 11.43 51.79
N ASN A 194 -68.19 10.79 51.34
CA ASN A 194 -69.42 11.46 50.91
C ASN A 194 -70.53 11.34 51.98
N VAL A 195 -70.22 10.80 53.15
CA VAL A 195 -71.19 10.57 54.22
C VAL A 195 -71.15 11.76 55.19
N LEU A 196 -72.22 12.55 55.16
CA LEU A 196 -72.45 13.64 56.10
C LEU A 196 -73.18 13.12 57.34
N THR A 197 -72.65 13.43 58.54
CA THR A 197 -73.32 13.19 59.81
C THR A 197 -73.55 14.51 60.53
N ILE A 198 -74.80 14.85 60.79
CA ILE A 198 -75.22 16.03 61.55
C ILE A 198 -75.27 15.66 63.03
N ASN A 199 -74.51 16.38 63.86
CA ASN A 199 -74.25 15.96 65.25
C ASN A 199 -75.50 16.00 66.15
N SER A 200 -76.50 16.82 65.82
CA SER A 200 -77.79 16.88 66.52
C SER A 200 -78.92 17.31 65.58
N ILE A 201 -79.99 16.51 65.51
CA ILE A 201 -81.15 16.78 64.65
C ILE A 201 -82.40 17.19 65.44
N ASP A 202 -83.14 18.16 64.92
CA ASP A 202 -84.47 18.56 65.40
C ASP A 202 -85.48 18.35 64.25
N PRO A 203 -86.50 17.49 64.43
CA PRO A 203 -87.50 17.19 63.40
C PRO A 203 -88.26 18.41 62.87
N ALA A 204 -88.23 19.55 63.57
CA ALA A 204 -88.89 20.77 63.15
C ALA A 204 -88.11 21.57 62.09
N TYR A 205 -86.86 21.20 61.78
CA TYR A 205 -86.01 21.88 60.80
C TYR A 205 -85.72 21.01 59.57
N THR A 206 -85.64 21.66 58.42
CA THR A 206 -85.04 21.09 57.20
C THR A 206 -83.59 21.56 57.10
N TYR A 207 -82.67 20.64 56.81
CA TYR A 207 -81.24 20.93 56.73
C TYR A 207 -80.83 21.11 55.28
N TYR A 208 -80.16 22.21 54.99
CA TYR A 208 -79.62 22.58 53.68
C TYR A 208 -78.11 22.41 53.72
N VAL A 209 -77.61 21.53 52.87
CA VAL A 209 -76.18 21.22 52.73
C VAL A 209 -75.70 21.90 51.46
N ASN A 210 -74.72 22.80 51.57
CA ASN A 210 -74.08 23.45 50.42
C ASN A 210 -72.60 23.10 50.43
N TYR A 211 -72.09 22.61 49.31
CA TYR A 211 -70.69 22.22 49.19
C TYR A 211 -70.20 22.38 47.75
N GLN A 212 -68.89 22.46 47.58
CA GLN A 212 -68.28 22.39 46.27
C GLN A 212 -67.76 20.99 46.00
N TRP A 213 -67.79 20.57 44.75
CA TRP A 213 -67.26 19.28 44.30
C TRP A 213 -66.51 19.47 42.98
N VAL A 214 -65.61 18.54 42.70
CA VAL A 214 -64.77 18.60 41.51
C VAL A 214 -65.35 17.71 40.42
N GLN A 215 -65.61 18.27 39.24
CA GLN A 215 -66.03 17.55 38.06
C GLN A 215 -64.98 17.64 36.96
N PHE A 216 -64.78 16.54 36.22
CA PHE A 216 -64.09 16.58 34.95
C PHE A 216 -65.08 16.93 33.83
N ILE A 217 -64.82 17.99 33.08
CA ILE A 217 -65.60 18.37 31.91
C ILE A 217 -64.75 18.25 30.65
N SER A 218 -65.32 17.63 29.62
CA SER A 218 -64.75 17.61 28.28
C SER A 218 -65.60 18.44 27.34
N SER A 219 -64.95 19.33 26.60
CA SER A 219 -65.55 20.17 25.55
C SER A 219 -65.35 19.58 24.15
N ALA A 220 -64.69 18.43 24.03
CA ALA A 220 -64.52 17.73 22.75
C ALA A 220 -64.60 16.20 22.91
N ARG A 221 -65.08 15.51 21.89
CA ARG A 221 -65.14 14.05 21.83
C ARG A 221 -64.78 13.56 20.43
N VAL A 222 -64.08 12.44 20.35
CA VAL A 222 -63.53 11.92 19.09
C VAL A 222 -63.78 10.41 18.95
N PHE A 223 -64.28 9.98 17.79
CA PHE A 223 -64.43 8.58 17.41
C PHE A 223 -63.64 8.27 16.13
N ILE A 224 -63.02 7.10 16.12
CA ILE A 224 -62.12 6.67 15.04
C ILE A 224 -62.75 5.50 14.29
N HIS A 225 -62.78 5.61 12.97
CA HIS A 225 -63.30 4.59 12.07
C HIS A 225 -62.24 4.24 11.02
N LEU A 226 -61.82 2.97 10.98
CA LEU A 226 -60.68 2.54 10.16
C LEU A 226 -61.01 2.29 8.69
N GLY A 227 -62.29 2.31 8.31
CA GLY A 227 -62.73 2.23 6.91
C GLY A 227 -62.88 0.82 6.36
N SER A 228 -63.14 -0.17 7.22
CA SER A 228 -63.41 -1.55 6.78
C SER A 228 -64.54 -1.59 5.72
N PRO A 229 -64.45 -2.48 4.71
CA PRO A 229 -65.55 -2.69 3.76
C PRO A 229 -66.88 -3.04 4.44
N ASP A 230 -66.82 -3.66 5.62
CA ASP A 230 -67.98 -4.09 6.41
C ASP A 230 -68.26 -3.20 7.63
N GLN A 231 -67.66 -2.01 7.71
CA GLN A 231 -67.84 -1.09 8.83
C GLN A 231 -69.33 -0.70 9.03
N PRO A 232 -69.89 -0.74 10.26
CA PRO A 232 -71.24 -0.28 10.54
C PRO A 232 -71.35 1.25 10.47
N ALA A 233 -72.58 1.78 10.48
CA ALA A 233 -72.78 3.21 10.66
C ALA A 233 -72.44 3.60 12.11
N ASP A 234 -71.85 4.78 12.30
CA ASP A 234 -71.52 5.24 13.65
C ASP A 234 -72.77 5.28 14.55
N ALA A 235 -72.67 4.67 15.74
CA ALA A 235 -73.78 4.53 16.66
C ALA A 235 -74.12 5.86 17.38
N ARG A 236 -73.11 6.68 17.66
CA ARG A 236 -73.28 7.99 18.30
C ARG A 236 -73.92 8.98 17.34
N MET A 237 -73.49 9.00 16.07
CA MET A 237 -74.10 9.82 15.03
C MET A 237 -75.57 9.46 14.82
N GLN A 238 -75.93 8.17 14.83
CA GLN A 238 -77.33 7.73 14.77
C GLN A 238 -78.16 8.22 15.97
N LEU A 239 -77.56 8.27 17.15
CA LEU A 239 -78.20 8.76 18.37
C LEU A 239 -78.39 10.29 18.35
N LEU A 240 -77.36 11.02 17.95
CA LEU A 240 -77.35 12.49 17.94
C LEU A 240 -78.18 13.09 16.79
N LEU A 241 -78.31 12.37 15.68
CA LEU A 241 -78.94 12.84 14.44
C LEU A 241 -80.00 11.84 13.94
N PRO A 242 -81.05 11.56 14.72
CA PRO A 242 -82.06 10.57 14.37
C PRO A 242 -82.75 10.95 13.06
N GLY A 243 -82.77 10.01 12.11
CA GLY A 243 -83.37 10.19 10.79
C GLY A 243 -82.46 10.87 9.75
N THR A 244 -81.51 11.71 10.17
CA THR A 244 -80.50 12.30 9.26
C THR A 244 -79.31 11.37 9.08
N TRP A 245 -78.77 10.79 10.16
CA TRP A 245 -77.76 9.74 10.09
C TRP A 245 -78.42 8.39 10.38
N THR A 246 -78.56 7.54 9.36
CA THR A 246 -79.25 6.25 9.46
C THR A 246 -78.25 5.08 9.42
N ALA A 247 -78.70 3.87 9.72
CA ALA A 247 -77.90 2.65 9.59
C ALA A 247 -77.31 2.41 8.17
N ASN A 248 -77.84 3.09 7.15
CA ASN A 248 -77.33 3.04 5.78
C ASN A 248 -76.11 3.98 5.56
N HIS A 249 -75.92 5.00 6.39
CA HIS A 249 -74.82 5.98 6.30
C HIS A 249 -73.54 5.42 6.94
N ARG A 250 -72.97 4.39 6.29
CA ARG A 250 -71.85 3.59 6.82
C ARG A 250 -70.46 4.09 6.45
N ALA A 251 -70.35 4.93 5.41
CA ALA A 251 -69.08 5.36 4.82
C ALA A 251 -68.10 4.18 4.57
N ARG A 252 -68.60 3.09 3.99
CA ARG A 252 -67.82 1.85 3.75
C ARG A 252 -66.59 2.14 2.88
N GLY A 253 -65.45 1.55 3.24
CA GLY A 253 -64.21 1.72 2.49
C GLY A 253 -63.58 3.11 2.65
N VAL A 254 -63.98 3.90 3.64
CA VAL A 254 -63.43 5.23 3.95
C VAL A 254 -63.05 5.27 5.41
N ALA A 255 -61.77 5.49 5.70
CA ALA A 255 -61.31 5.76 7.06
C ALA A 255 -61.64 7.20 7.43
N TYR A 256 -62.25 7.43 8.60
CA TYR A 256 -62.65 8.77 9.02
C TYR A 256 -62.55 8.95 10.55
N ILE A 257 -62.49 10.20 10.96
CA ILE A 257 -62.62 10.61 12.36
C ILE A 257 -63.87 11.47 12.49
N GLU A 258 -64.69 11.15 13.48
CA GLU A 258 -65.79 12.00 13.95
C GLU A 258 -65.28 12.84 15.12
N CYS A 259 -65.50 14.15 15.06
CA CYS A 259 -65.22 15.09 16.14
C CYS A 259 -66.50 15.82 16.54
N GLU A 260 -66.81 15.78 17.82
CA GLU A 260 -67.86 16.55 18.46
C GLU A 260 -67.21 17.63 19.33
N PHE A 261 -67.67 18.87 19.20
CA PHE A 261 -67.18 20.02 19.94
C PHE A 261 -68.34 20.71 20.66
N VAL A 262 -68.30 20.77 21.98
CA VAL A 262 -69.30 21.43 22.81
C VAL A 262 -68.84 22.85 23.10
N TYR A 263 -69.66 23.84 22.80
CA TYR A 263 -69.32 25.26 22.95
C TYR A 263 -68.79 25.57 24.34
N ASN A 264 -67.58 26.12 24.39
CA ASN A 264 -66.92 26.54 25.60
C ASN A 264 -65.90 27.64 25.27
N GLU A 265 -66.10 28.83 25.83
CA GLU A 265 -65.27 30.01 25.56
C GLU A 265 -63.80 29.82 25.96
N THR A 266 -63.54 28.98 26.97
CA THR A 266 -62.17 28.68 27.40
C THR A 266 -61.49 27.62 26.54
N ALA A 267 -62.24 26.63 26.06
CA ALA A 267 -61.68 25.54 25.26
C ALA A 267 -61.44 25.95 23.79
N PHE A 268 -62.24 26.89 23.27
CA PHE A 268 -62.19 27.33 21.87
C PHE A 268 -62.02 28.86 21.72
N PRO A 269 -60.98 29.48 22.33
CA PRO A 269 -60.81 30.93 22.31
C PRO A 269 -60.51 31.49 20.91
N THR A 270 -59.94 30.66 20.03
CA THR A 270 -59.58 31.02 18.64
C THR A 270 -60.47 30.31 17.60
N GLY A 271 -61.60 29.75 18.02
CA GLY A 271 -62.47 28.92 17.17
C GLY A 271 -62.17 27.43 17.24
N LEU A 272 -62.71 26.67 16.28
CA LEU A 272 -62.56 25.21 16.20
C LEU A 272 -61.10 24.82 15.91
N PRO A 273 -60.57 23.77 16.55
CA PRO A 273 -59.21 23.32 16.29
C PRO A 273 -59.11 22.63 14.92
N ASN A 274 -57.93 22.75 14.30
CA ASN A 274 -57.57 21.97 13.13
C ASN A 274 -57.22 20.54 13.56
N VAL A 275 -57.93 19.54 13.07
CA VAL A 275 -57.78 18.14 13.48
C VAL A 275 -56.88 17.41 12.50
N THR A 276 -55.74 16.92 12.98
CA THR A 276 -54.83 16.05 12.21
C THR A 276 -54.60 14.74 12.94
N ALA A 277 -54.27 13.69 12.20
CA ALA A 277 -54.02 12.37 12.75
C ALA A 277 -52.74 11.77 12.16
N GLN A 278 -51.91 11.20 13.03
CA GLN A 278 -50.84 10.30 12.64
C GLN A 278 -51.43 8.91 12.42
N ILE A 279 -51.30 8.40 11.20
CA ILE A 279 -51.97 7.21 10.72
C ILE A 279 -50.99 6.21 10.14
N ARG A 280 -51.29 4.93 10.35
CA ARG A 280 -50.73 3.81 9.59
C ARG A 280 -51.68 3.51 8.44
N GLY A 281 -51.20 3.73 7.21
CA GLY A 281 -51.98 3.64 5.97
C GLY A 281 -52.45 2.23 5.60
N ALA A 282 -52.56 1.96 4.30
CA ALA A 282 -53.07 0.69 3.79
C ALA A 282 -52.23 -0.50 4.27
N ARG A 283 -52.91 -1.60 4.62
CA ARG A 283 -52.26 -2.91 4.78
C ARG A 283 -51.91 -3.46 3.40
N CYS A 284 -50.69 -3.97 3.26
CA CYS A 284 -50.19 -4.50 1.99
C CYS A 284 -49.94 -5.99 2.09
N TYR A 285 -50.29 -6.71 1.02
CA TYR A 285 -50.02 -8.14 0.91
C TYR A 285 -48.54 -8.38 0.62
N ASP A 286 -47.91 -9.23 1.43
CA ASP A 286 -46.55 -9.71 1.25
C ASP A 286 -46.56 -11.17 0.78
N ALA A 287 -46.08 -11.43 -0.43
CA ALA A 287 -46.07 -12.77 -1.01
C ALA A 287 -45.10 -13.75 -0.33
N ARG A 288 -44.12 -13.26 0.44
CA ARG A 288 -43.17 -14.10 1.18
C ARG A 288 -43.85 -14.80 2.35
N SER A 289 -44.74 -14.09 3.04
CA SER A 289 -45.45 -14.56 4.23
C SER A 289 -46.90 -14.97 3.94
N GLY A 290 -47.47 -14.53 2.82
CA GLY A 290 -48.89 -14.71 2.49
C GLY A 290 -49.83 -13.83 3.32
N ALA A 291 -49.30 -12.90 4.12
CA ALA A 291 -50.08 -12.05 5.01
C ALA A 291 -50.31 -10.65 4.43
N THR A 292 -51.46 -10.04 4.77
CA THR A 292 -51.76 -8.64 4.47
C THR A 292 -51.63 -7.82 5.76
N VAL A 293 -50.53 -7.09 5.88
CA VAL A 293 -50.15 -6.38 7.12
C VAL A 293 -49.70 -4.95 6.82
N PHE A 294 -49.67 -4.10 7.84
CA PHE A 294 -49.02 -2.81 7.72
C PHE A 294 -47.52 -2.98 7.40
N THR A 295 -47.02 -2.15 6.49
CA THR A 295 -45.61 -2.11 6.11
C THR A 295 -45.22 -0.70 5.69
N GLU A 296 -43.93 -0.39 5.78
CA GLU A 296 -43.34 0.81 5.19
C GLU A 296 -42.46 0.47 3.98
N ASN A 297 -42.43 -0.80 3.55
CA ASN A 297 -41.57 -1.28 2.48
C ASN A 297 -42.04 -0.76 1.10
N PRO A 298 -41.23 0.06 0.40
CA PRO A 298 -41.61 0.65 -0.88
C PRO A 298 -41.88 -0.39 -1.98
N ALA A 299 -41.19 -1.53 -1.98
CA ALA A 299 -41.45 -2.59 -2.97
C ALA A 299 -42.84 -3.21 -2.78
N LEU A 300 -43.28 -3.41 -1.53
CA LEU A 300 -44.62 -3.89 -1.21
C LEU A 300 -45.69 -2.82 -1.51
N HIS A 301 -45.36 -1.54 -1.32
CA HIS A 301 -46.22 -0.43 -1.77
C HIS A 301 -46.37 -0.41 -3.29
N MET A 302 -45.29 -0.64 -4.06
CA MET A 302 -45.38 -0.72 -5.53
C MET A 302 -46.29 -1.87 -5.95
N ARG A 303 -46.15 -3.04 -5.32
CA ARG A 303 -47.05 -4.18 -5.53
C ARG A 303 -48.51 -3.82 -5.24
N HIS A 304 -48.77 -3.16 -4.12
CA HIS A 304 -50.12 -2.71 -3.75
C HIS A 304 -50.71 -1.78 -4.82
N VAL A 305 -49.93 -0.80 -5.29
CA VAL A 305 -50.35 0.15 -6.34
C VAL A 305 -50.63 -0.55 -7.67
N LEU A 306 -49.80 -1.53 -8.07
CA LEU A 306 -50.01 -2.32 -9.29
C LEU A 306 -51.34 -3.09 -9.27
N MET A 307 -51.68 -3.66 -8.12
CA MET A 307 -52.90 -4.46 -7.92
C MET A 307 -54.13 -3.59 -7.59
N HIS A 308 -53.94 -2.34 -7.20
CA HIS A 308 -55.03 -1.49 -6.73
C HIS A 308 -56.05 -1.20 -7.86
N PRO A 309 -57.37 -1.37 -7.64
CA PRO A 309 -58.40 -1.22 -8.68
C PRO A 309 -58.51 0.18 -9.32
N GLN A 310 -58.04 1.22 -8.63
CA GLN A 310 -58.08 2.60 -9.11
C GLN A 310 -56.74 3.07 -9.71
N PHE A 311 -55.64 2.35 -9.47
CA PHE A 311 -54.31 2.70 -9.99
C PHE A 311 -53.87 1.70 -11.06
N GLY A 312 -53.02 0.71 -10.71
CA GLY A 312 -52.42 -0.20 -11.68
C GLY A 312 -53.39 -1.19 -12.32
N LYS A 313 -54.55 -1.47 -11.70
CA LYS A 313 -55.65 -2.28 -12.26
C LYS A 313 -55.26 -3.69 -12.70
N ARG A 314 -54.13 -4.23 -12.22
CA ARG A 314 -53.74 -5.61 -12.51
C ARG A 314 -54.56 -6.59 -11.69
N LYS A 315 -54.96 -7.68 -12.33
CA LYS A 315 -55.72 -8.77 -11.67
C LYS A 315 -54.81 -9.85 -11.09
N SER A 316 -53.60 -9.99 -11.62
CA SER A 316 -52.60 -10.97 -11.22
C SER A 316 -51.20 -10.48 -11.60
N LEU A 317 -50.18 -11.04 -10.94
CA LEU A 317 -48.77 -10.90 -11.28
C LEU A 317 -48.22 -12.27 -11.71
N THR A 318 -47.24 -12.29 -12.62
CA THR A 318 -46.52 -13.51 -12.95
C THR A 318 -45.57 -13.89 -11.80
N LEU A 319 -45.14 -15.16 -11.75
CA LEU A 319 -44.18 -15.59 -10.74
C LEU A 319 -42.86 -14.81 -10.82
N ALA A 320 -42.40 -14.48 -12.03
CA ALA A 320 -41.18 -13.69 -12.23
C ALA A 320 -41.32 -12.27 -11.67
N GLU A 321 -42.44 -11.61 -11.91
CA GLU A 321 -42.74 -10.29 -11.34
C GLU A 321 -42.76 -10.33 -9.81
N GLU A 322 -43.40 -11.36 -9.24
CA GLU A 322 -43.47 -11.54 -7.79
C GLU A 322 -42.07 -11.77 -7.18
N LEU A 323 -41.22 -12.59 -7.83
CA LEU A 323 -39.83 -12.81 -7.38
C LEU A 323 -38.98 -11.53 -7.44
N ARG A 324 -39.14 -10.69 -8.47
CA ARG A 324 -38.43 -9.40 -8.57
C ARG A 324 -38.88 -8.44 -7.46
N ILE A 325 -40.18 -8.38 -7.16
CA ILE A 325 -40.72 -7.59 -6.05
C ILE A 325 -40.22 -8.12 -4.71
N ILE A 326 -40.18 -9.43 -4.51
CA ILE A 326 -39.63 -10.08 -3.32
C ILE A 326 -38.16 -9.71 -3.13
N ALA A 327 -37.36 -9.77 -4.19
CA ALA A 327 -35.95 -9.40 -4.15
C ALA A 327 -35.76 -7.92 -3.77
N ALA A 328 -36.56 -7.02 -4.35
CA ALA A 328 -36.55 -5.61 -3.98
C ALA A 328 -37.01 -5.38 -2.53
N ALA A 329 -38.04 -6.10 -2.07
CA ALA A 329 -38.55 -6.02 -0.70
C ALA A 329 -37.50 -6.46 0.33
N ASN A 330 -36.80 -7.57 0.08
CA ASN A 330 -35.70 -8.04 0.91
C ASN A 330 -34.57 -7.00 0.99
N ASN A 331 -34.22 -6.37 -0.13
CA ASN A 331 -33.20 -5.32 -0.17
C ASN A 331 -33.61 -4.07 0.62
N CYS A 332 -34.90 -3.69 0.57
CA CYS A 332 -35.41 -2.55 1.36
C CYS A 332 -35.34 -2.81 2.88
N GLU A 333 -35.43 -4.07 3.29
CA GLU A 333 -35.43 -4.51 4.69
C GLU A 333 -34.04 -4.76 5.27
N LEU A 334 -32.98 -4.66 4.46
CA LEU A 334 -31.61 -4.65 4.98
C LEU A 334 -31.48 -3.57 6.05
N MET A 335 -30.83 -3.90 7.16
CA MET A 335 -30.66 -2.95 8.26
C MET A 335 -29.50 -2.00 7.95
N ILE A 336 -29.69 -0.72 8.22
CA ILE A 336 -28.68 0.32 8.09
C ILE A 336 -28.70 1.23 9.32
N SER A 337 -27.55 1.79 9.67
CA SER A 337 -27.46 2.90 10.62
C SER A 337 -26.98 4.17 9.92
N TYR A 338 -27.86 5.15 9.82
CA TYR A 338 -27.54 6.46 9.23
C TYR A 338 -26.81 7.39 10.21
N THR A 339 -27.06 7.22 11.51
CA THR A 339 -26.49 8.06 12.58
C THR A 339 -25.42 7.34 13.39
N GLY A 340 -25.20 6.04 13.15
CA GLY A 340 -24.33 5.17 13.96
C GLY A 340 -24.98 4.69 15.27
N ALA A 341 -26.12 5.27 15.68
CA ALA A 341 -26.80 4.94 16.93
C ALA A 341 -28.06 4.07 16.73
N ASP A 342 -28.81 4.29 15.65
CA ASP A 342 -30.07 3.60 15.39
C ASP A 342 -29.96 2.70 14.17
N TRP A 343 -30.46 1.47 14.28
CA TRP A 343 -30.59 0.55 13.16
C TRP A 343 -32.04 0.56 12.67
N VAL A 344 -32.23 0.93 11.40
CA VAL A 344 -33.53 0.96 10.74
C VAL A 344 -33.46 0.17 9.43
N GLN A 345 -34.62 -0.20 8.89
CA GLN A 345 -34.70 -0.73 7.52
C GLN A 345 -34.18 0.33 6.54
N MET A 346 -33.37 -0.09 5.57
CA MET A 346 -32.65 0.76 4.63
C MET A 346 -33.57 1.62 3.78
N TYR A 347 -34.66 1.07 3.29
CA TYR A 347 -35.62 1.84 2.51
C TYR A 347 -37.03 1.68 3.06
N ARG A 348 -37.58 2.81 3.50
CA ARG A 348 -38.96 2.93 3.95
C ARG A 348 -39.66 4.02 3.17
N SER A 349 -40.98 3.93 3.07
CA SER A 349 -41.77 4.90 2.33
C SER A 349 -43.10 5.18 3.02
N ALA A 350 -43.54 6.42 2.87
CA ALA A 350 -44.87 6.85 3.24
C ALA A 350 -45.35 7.84 2.17
N LEU A 351 -46.51 7.57 1.58
CA LEU A 351 -47.00 8.34 0.43
C LEU A 351 -48.50 8.58 0.55
N VAL A 352 -48.90 9.83 0.34
CA VAL A 352 -50.30 10.22 0.14
C VAL A 352 -50.46 10.64 -1.31
N THR A 353 -51.36 9.98 -2.03
CA THR A 353 -51.64 10.26 -3.44
C THR A 353 -53.14 10.26 -3.72
N LEU A 354 -53.57 11.09 -4.65
CA LEU A 354 -54.98 11.22 -5.00
C LEU A 354 -55.45 10.05 -5.87
N PHE A 355 -56.68 9.60 -5.66
CA PHE A 355 -57.35 8.67 -6.57
C PHE A 355 -57.54 9.38 -7.92
N GLY A 356 -57.02 8.76 -8.98
CA GLY A 356 -56.95 9.36 -10.32
C GLY A 356 -55.54 9.78 -10.73
N ALA A 357 -54.58 9.83 -9.80
CA ALA A 357 -53.18 10.02 -10.16
C ALA A 357 -52.66 8.86 -11.03
N PRO A 358 -51.83 9.11 -12.06
CA PRO A 358 -51.26 8.05 -12.88
C PRO A 358 -50.42 7.08 -12.02
N ALA A 359 -50.69 5.78 -12.13
CA ALA A 359 -49.93 4.76 -11.40
C ALA A 359 -48.41 4.86 -11.66
N ARG A 360 -48.02 5.27 -12.87
CA ARG A 360 -46.62 5.53 -13.23
C ARG A 360 -45.95 6.54 -12.29
N ASP A 361 -46.61 7.66 -12.01
CA ASP A 361 -46.02 8.73 -11.19
C ASP A 361 -45.89 8.28 -9.72
N VAL A 362 -46.79 7.41 -9.25
CA VAL A 362 -46.73 6.77 -7.93
C VAL A 362 -45.58 5.76 -7.86
N LEU A 363 -45.39 4.95 -8.92
CA LEU A 363 -44.27 4.01 -9.01
C LEU A 363 -42.92 4.74 -9.10
N ASP A 364 -42.83 5.86 -9.81
CA ASP A 364 -41.64 6.71 -9.84
C ASP A 364 -41.30 7.21 -8.42
N ASP A 365 -42.27 7.73 -7.67
CA ASP A 365 -42.07 8.20 -6.29
C ASP A 365 -41.65 7.07 -5.33
N LEU A 366 -42.26 5.90 -5.45
CA LEU A 366 -41.92 4.73 -4.62
C LEU A 366 -40.54 4.16 -4.98
N SER A 367 -40.18 4.14 -6.27
CA SER A 367 -38.84 3.70 -6.71
C SER A 367 -37.75 4.64 -6.21
N GLN A 368 -38.02 5.95 -6.21
CA GLN A 368 -37.12 6.96 -5.65
C GLN A 368 -36.90 6.72 -4.15
N ALA A 369 -37.94 6.38 -3.40
CA ALA A 369 -37.83 6.11 -1.97
C ALA A 369 -36.93 4.92 -1.65
N MET A 370 -36.74 3.98 -2.57
CA MET A 370 -35.77 2.90 -2.43
C MET A 370 -34.44 3.13 -3.15
N GLY A 371 -34.14 4.36 -3.59
CA GLY A 371 -32.94 4.66 -4.38
C GLY A 371 -32.83 3.81 -5.67
N GLY A 372 -33.96 3.30 -6.13
CA GLY A 372 -34.05 2.21 -7.09
C GLY A 372 -34.62 2.63 -8.43
N GLU A 373 -34.93 1.62 -9.23
CA GLU A 373 -35.45 1.80 -10.58
C GLU A 373 -36.57 0.80 -10.87
N TRP A 374 -37.40 1.14 -11.85
CA TRP A 374 -38.42 0.24 -12.35
C TRP A 374 -38.64 0.41 -13.85
N ALA A 375 -39.13 -0.66 -14.48
CA ALA A 375 -39.49 -0.67 -15.88
C ALA A 375 -40.70 -1.56 -16.11
N PHE A 376 -41.43 -1.29 -17.19
CA PHE A 376 -42.45 -2.18 -17.70
C PHE A 376 -42.07 -2.56 -19.12
N ALA A 377 -41.73 -3.84 -19.33
CA ALA A 377 -41.19 -4.33 -20.59
C ALA A 377 -41.69 -5.76 -20.87
N ALA A 378 -41.93 -6.08 -22.14
CA ALA A 378 -42.43 -7.40 -22.55
C ALA A 378 -43.70 -7.88 -21.79
N GLY A 379 -44.55 -6.95 -21.33
CA GLY A 379 -45.75 -7.26 -20.56
C GLY A 379 -45.51 -7.53 -19.08
N GLU A 380 -44.26 -7.46 -18.61
CA GLU A 380 -43.86 -7.69 -17.23
C GLU A 380 -43.33 -6.43 -16.53
N PHE A 381 -43.47 -6.42 -15.21
CA PHE A 381 -42.93 -5.42 -14.31
C PHE A 381 -41.55 -5.84 -13.78
N TYR A 382 -40.62 -4.89 -13.85
CA TYR A 382 -39.25 -5.00 -13.35
C TYR A 382 -39.05 -3.93 -12.30
N CYS A 383 -38.47 -4.29 -11.16
CA CYS A 383 -38.08 -3.34 -10.13
C CYS A 383 -36.82 -3.81 -9.44
N ARG A 384 -36.05 -2.84 -8.95
CA ARG A 384 -34.83 -3.04 -8.19
C ARG A 384 -34.68 -1.92 -7.17
N ALA A 385 -34.32 -2.27 -5.94
CA ALA A 385 -33.90 -1.30 -4.93
C ALA A 385 -32.45 -0.85 -5.18
N GLY A 386 -32.07 0.32 -4.67
CA GLY A 386 -30.76 0.96 -4.77
C GLY A 386 -29.63 0.25 -4.02
N VAL A 387 -29.53 -1.06 -4.17
CA VAL A 387 -28.51 -1.92 -3.57
C VAL A 387 -27.68 -2.54 -4.69
N TYR A 388 -26.40 -2.77 -4.42
CA TYR A 388 -25.53 -3.50 -5.31
C TYR A 388 -26.04 -4.92 -5.56
N GLN A 389 -25.94 -5.39 -6.80
CA GLN A 389 -26.27 -6.75 -7.19
C GLN A 389 -25.06 -7.33 -7.91
N ALA A 390 -24.61 -8.51 -7.46
CA ALA A 390 -23.48 -9.19 -8.07
C ALA A 390 -23.79 -9.51 -9.55
N PRO A 391 -22.79 -9.42 -10.44
CA PRO A 391 -22.95 -9.79 -11.83
C PRO A 391 -23.44 -11.24 -12.01
N VAL A 392 -24.45 -11.44 -12.86
CA VAL A 392 -25.04 -12.76 -13.13
C VAL A 392 -24.37 -13.48 -14.30
N MET A 393 -23.60 -12.75 -15.12
CA MET A 393 -22.92 -13.31 -16.29
C MET A 393 -21.64 -12.53 -16.62
N ASN A 394 -20.61 -13.26 -17.05
CA ASN A 394 -19.43 -12.70 -17.69
C ASN A 394 -19.55 -12.79 -19.22
N LEU A 395 -19.33 -11.66 -19.88
CA LEU A 395 -19.37 -11.46 -21.32
C LEU A 395 -17.99 -11.02 -21.81
N THR A 396 -17.59 -11.53 -22.98
CA THR A 396 -16.29 -11.29 -23.59
C THR A 396 -16.45 -10.89 -25.06
N ASP A 397 -15.33 -10.57 -25.72
CA ASP A 397 -15.32 -10.29 -27.18
C ASP A 397 -15.93 -11.42 -28.01
N ALA A 398 -15.81 -12.68 -27.55
CA ALA A 398 -16.40 -13.85 -28.21
C ALA A 398 -17.93 -13.84 -28.22
N ASP A 399 -18.57 -13.09 -27.32
CA ASP A 399 -20.02 -13.01 -27.19
C ASP A 399 -20.64 -11.90 -28.05
N LEU A 400 -19.82 -11.03 -28.64
CA LEU A 400 -20.27 -9.92 -29.47
C LEU A 400 -20.73 -10.40 -30.86
N ALA A 401 -21.83 -9.82 -31.34
CA ALA A 401 -22.38 -10.02 -32.68
C ALA A 401 -22.03 -8.86 -33.62
N VAL A 402 -20.81 -8.32 -33.51
CA VAL A 402 -20.36 -7.13 -34.27
C VAL A 402 -20.21 -7.41 -35.76
N VAL A 403 -19.79 -8.61 -36.16
CA VAL A 403 -19.66 -9.01 -37.57
C VAL A 403 -20.75 -10.02 -37.92
N GLN A 404 -21.64 -9.63 -38.83
CA GLN A 404 -22.65 -10.50 -39.41
C GLN A 404 -22.20 -10.92 -40.80
N ARG A 405 -22.21 -12.23 -41.10
CA ARG A 405 -21.95 -12.75 -42.44
C ARG A 405 -23.25 -13.22 -43.05
N SER A 406 -23.62 -12.69 -44.22
CA SER A 406 -24.72 -13.22 -45.00
C SER A 406 -24.27 -14.47 -45.77
N GLY A 407 -25.23 -15.30 -46.21
CA GLY A 407 -24.97 -16.52 -47.00
C GLY A 407 -24.22 -16.26 -48.31
N ASP A 408 -24.23 -15.03 -48.80
CA ASP A 408 -23.57 -14.61 -50.05
C ASP A 408 -22.14 -14.05 -49.81
N SER A 409 -21.48 -14.44 -48.71
CA SER A 409 -20.12 -13.99 -48.35
C SER A 409 -19.96 -12.49 -48.02
N GLY A 410 -21.07 -11.74 -47.95
CA GLY A 410 -21.07 -10.34 -47.52
C GLY A 410 -20.92 -10.22 -46.00
N ALA A 411 -20.00 -9.37 -45.53
CA ALA A 411 -19.87 -9.04 -44.11
C ALA A 411 -20.49 -7.66 -43.82
N SER A 412 -21.50 -7.62 -42.94
CA SER A 412 -22.06 -6.40 -42.38
C SER A 412 -21.52 -6.21 -40.96
N GLN A 413 -21.14 -4.99 -40.59
CA GLN A 413 -20.65 -4.67 -39.25
C GLN A 413 -21.66 -3.81 -38.51
N SER A 414 -22.04 -4.22 -37.30
CA SER A 414 -22.87 -3.42 -36.40
C SER A 414 -21.97 -2.55 -35.51
N PRO A 415 -22.21 -1.22 -35.44
CA PRO A 415 -21.36 -0.33 -34.66
C PRO A 415 -21.55 -0.55 -33.16
N ILE A 416 -20.45 -0.36 -32.41
CA ILE A 416 -20.46 -0.27 -30.95
C ILE A 416 -20.65 1.20 -30.57
N GLY A 417 -21.71 1.50 -29.81
CA GLY A 417 -21.97 2.85 -29.31
C GLY A 417 -21.38 3.02 -27.90
N ILE A 418 -20.44 3.96 -27.72
CA ILE A 418 -19.87 4.29 -26.40
C ILE A 418 -20.13 5.77 -26.11
N SER A 419 -20.73 6.05 -24.96
CA SER A 419 -20.91 7.39 -24.42
C SER A 419 -20.16 7.50 -23.10
N PRO A 420 -18.93 8.07 -23.08
CA PRO A 420 -18.06 8.07 -21.91
C PRO A 420 -18.37 9.20 -20.91
N HIS A 421 -19.09 10.24 -21.35
CA HIS A 421 -19.33 11.42 -20.55
C HIS A 421 -20.73 11.97 -20.75
N LYS A 422 -21.19 12.64 -19.70
CA LYS A 422 -22.40 13.44 -19.72
C LYS A 422 -22.07 14.90 -20.05
N PRO A 423 -22.90 15.60 -20.85
CA PRO A 423 -22.76 17.04 -21.05
C PRO A 423 -22.73 17.79 -19.71
N ARG A 424 -21.92 18.86 -19.63
CA ARG A 424 -21.77 19.66 -18.39
C ARG A 424 -23.09 20.19 -17.86
N ALA A 425 -24.01 20.59 -18.76
CA ALA A 425 -25.33 21.12 -18.39
C ALA A 425 -26.20 20.13 -17.61
N GLU A 426 -25.89 18.84 -17.68
CA GLU A 426 -26.63 17.80 -16.99
C GLU A 426 -25.87 17.20 -15.80
N LYS A 427 -24.63 17.64 -15.54
CA LYS A 427 -23.88 17.21 -14.36
C LYS A 427 -24.46 17.87 -13.11
N ILE A 428 -24.48 17.10 -12.02
CA ILE A 428 -24.85 17.57 -10.69
C ILE A 428 -23.75 17.18 -9.71
N ASN A 429 -23.51 18.05 -8.73
CA ASN A 429 -22.58 17.80 -7.63
C ASN A 429 -23.19 18.15 -6.26
N THR A 430 -24.39 18.71 -6.26
CA THR A 430 -25.17 19.02 -5.05
C THR A 430 -26.64 18.66 -5.26
N VAL A 431 -27.24 17.98 -4.29
CA VAL A 431 -28.67 17.64 -4.29
C VAL A 431 -29.38 18.36 -3.14
N ALA A 432 -30.30 19.26 -3.46
CA ALA A 432 -31.18 19.89 -2.49
C ALA A 432 -32.48 19.07 -2.39
N ALA A 433 -32.55 18.16 -1.41
CA ALA A 433 -33.69 17.27 -1.23
C ALA A 433 -34.83 17.95 -0.46
N ARG A 434 -36.08 17.70 -0.88
CA ARG A 434 -37.31 18.11 -0.17
C ARG A 434 -38.17 16.89 0.11
N ILE A 435 -38.53 16.67 1.38
CA ILE A 435 -39.21 15.46 1.86
C ILE A 435 -40.39 15.80 2.79
N TRP A 436 -41.25 14.82 3.08
CA TRP A 436 -42.28 14.93 4.12
C TRP A 436 -41.72 14.42 5.46
N ASP A 437 -40.97 15.26 6.17
CA ASP A 437 -40.07 14.83 7.25
C ASP A 437 -40.82 14.50 8.54
N GLN A 438 -40.66 13.28 9.06
CA GLN A 438 -41.22 12.86 10.34
C GLN A 438 -40.69 13.71 11.51
N ALA A 439 -39.44 14.21 11.44
CA ALA A 439 -38.85 15.05 12.49
C ALA A 439 -39.49 16.44 12.52
N ALA A 440 -40.04 16.89 11.39
CA ALA A 440 -40.83 18.10 11.25
C ALA A 440 -42.34 17.80 11.28
N ASN A 441 -42.78 16.78 12.03
CA ASN A 441 -44.18 16.38 12.15
C ASN A 441 -44.88 16.04 10.82
N TYR A 442 -44.13 15.47 9.87
CA TYR A 442 -44.57 15.16 8.50
C TYR A 442 -45.00 16.40 7.71
N LEU A 443 -44.32 17.53 7.89
CA LEU A 443 -44.43 18.70 7.01
C LEU A 443 -43.43 18.61 5.85
N GLU A 444 -43.80 19.17 4.68
CA GLU A 444 -42.90 19.24 3.53
C GLU A 444 -41.75 20.21 3.82
N THR A 445 -40.56 19.66 4.04
CA THR A 445 -39.40 20.40 4.55
C THR A 445 -38.22 20.24 3.59
N PRO A 446 -37.55 21.33 3.19
CA PRO A 446 -36.26 21.25 2.50
C PRO A 446 -35.20 20.81 3.50
N LEU A 447 -34.42 19.80 3.14
CA LEU A 447 -33.26 19.38 3.92
C LEU A 447 -32.04 20.24 3.57
N THR A 448 -31.03 20.20 4.44
CA THR A 448 -29.71 20.74 4.13
C THR A 448 -29.20 20.13 2.81
N PRO A 449 -28.75 20.93 1.82
CA PRO A 449 -28.26 20.37 0.56
C PRO A 449 -27.12 19.36 0.77
N TYR A 450 -27.25 18.19 0.15
CA TYR A 450 -26.22 17.17 0.16
C TYR A 450 -25.18 17.48 -0.92
N ARG A 451 -24.06 18.06 -0.49
CA ARG A 451 -22.98 18.61 -1.34
C ARG A 451 -21.77 17.68 -1.34
N SER A 452 -21.15 17.52 -2.50
CA SER A 452 -19.86 16.84 -2.64
C SER A 452 -18.75 17.85 -2.95
N GLU A 453 -17.87 18.09 -1.98
CA GLU A 453 -16.75 19.04 -2.14
C GLU A 453 -15.81 18.62 -3.27
N ALA A 454 -15.43 17.33 -3.33
CA ALA A 454 -14.54 16.81 -4.37
C ALA A 454 -15.09 17.01 -5.78
N LEU A 455 -16.41 16.84 -5.97
CA LEU A 455 -17.03 17.05 -7.28
C LEU A 455 -17.18 18.53 -7.64
N VAL A 456 -17.40 19.40 -6.65
CA VAL A 456 -17.45 20.86 -6.87
C VAL A 456 -16.09 21.40 -7.28
N GLU A 457 -15.01 20.95 -6.63
CA GLU A 457 -13.65 21.35 -6.96
C GLU A 457 -13.31 21.01 -8.42
N VAL A 458 -13.63 19.79 -8.85
CA VAL A 458 -13.35 19.29 -10.21
C VAL A 458 -14.22 19.96 -11.27
N ASP A 459 -15.50 20.24 -10.97
CA ASP A 459 -16.41 20.91 -11.90
C ASP A 459 -16.20 22.45 -11.94
N GLY A 460 -15.44 22.99 -10.98
CA GLY A 460 -15.12 24.40 -10.82
C GLY A 460 -16.28 25.31 -10.40
N ALA A 461 -17.45 24.73 -10.11
CA ALA A 461 -18.66 25.45 -9.70
C ALA A 461 -19.67 24.51 -9.01
N GLU A 462 -20.54 25.07 -8.18
CA GLU A 462 -21.68 24.34 -7.64
C GLU A 462 -22.74 24.12 -8.73
N LEU A 463 -23.06 22.85 -8.99
CA LEU A 463 -24.09 22.38 -9.90
C LEU A 463 -25.20 21.72 -9.07
N SER A 464 -26.08 22.56 -8.54
CA SER A 464 -27.13 22.17 -7.61
C SER A 464 -28.43 21.81 -8.32
N GLN A 465 -29.07 20.72 -7.88
CA GLN A 465 -30.38 20.30 -8.35
C GLN A 465 -31.35 20.10 -7.17
N GLU A 466 -32.51 20.75 -7.22
CA GLU A 466 -33.62 20.47 -6.30
C GLU A 466 -34.31 19.16 -6.68
N VAL A 467 -34.49 18.27 -5.71
CA VAL A 467 -35.09 16.94 -5.89
C VAL A 467 -36.18 16.75 -4.85
N LYS A 468 -37.43 16.66 -5.30
CA LYS A 468 -38.57 16.30 -4.43
C LYS A 468 -38.60 14.78 -4.26
N MET A 469 -38.72 14.32 -3.02
CA MET A 469 -38.86 12.90 -2.66
C MET A 469 -40.15 12.68 -1.85
N PRO A 470 -41.32 12.70 -2.49
CA PRO A 470 -42.61 12.78 -1.80
C PRO A 470 -42.99 11.51 -1.01
N ALA A 471 -42.34 10.39 -1.29
CA ALA A 471 -42.51 9.12 -0.59
C ALA A 471 -41.49 8.88 0.53
N VAL A 472 -40.48 9.75 0.67
CA VAL A 472 -39.44 9.67 1.72
C VAL A 472 -39.85 10.55 2.89
N PHE A 473 -39.74 10.01 4.10
CA PHE A 473 -40.11 10.72 5.33
C PHE A 473 -38.98 10.84 6.36
N TYR A 474 -37.78 10.33 6.05
CA TYR A 474 -36.64 10.34 6.97
C TYR A 474 -35.40 10.94 6.30
N GLY A 475 -34.78 11.94 6.94
CA GLY A 475 -33.65 12.69 6.39
C GLY A 475 -32.40 11.84 6.08
N GLY A 476 -32.06 10.86 6.93
CA GLY A 476 -30.90 9.99 6.69
C GLY A 476 -31.04 9.14 5.42
N GLN A 477 -32.25 8.65 5.15
CA GLN A 477 -32.57 7.91 3.92
C GLN A 477 -32.52 8.84 2.70
N ALA A 478 -33.02 10.08 2.82
CA ALA A 478 -32.94 11.07 1.75
C ALA A 478 -31.49 11.37 1.36
N PHE A 479 -30.60 11.58 2.34
CA PHE A 479 -29.16 11.77 2.08
C PHE A 479 -28.49 10.55 1.45
N HIS A 480 -28.91 9.34 1.85
CA HIS A 480 -28.40 8.13 1.23
C HIS A 480 -28.77 8.05 -0.26
N ILE A 481 -30.03 8.31 -0.60
CA ILE A 481 -30.52 8.36 -1.99
C ILE A 481 -29.78 9.46 -2.77
N SER A 482 -29.63 10.66 -2.20
CA SER A 482 -28.85 11.74 -2.80
C SER A 482 -27.40 11.33 -3.08
N GLY A 483 -26.76 10.60 -2.17
CA GLY A 483 -25.42 10.06 -2.36
C GLY A 483 -25.34 9.08 -3.53
N ILE A 484 -26.30 8.16 -3.65
CA ILE A 484 -26.40 7.24 -4.79
C ILE A 484 -26.56 8.03 -6.09
N MET A 485 -27.46 9.02 -6.13
CA MET A 485 -27.70 9.85 -7.31
C MET A 485 -26.44 10.59 -7.79
N LEU A 486 -25.65 11.15 -6.86
CA LEU A 486 -24.42 11.86 -7.19
C LEU A 486 -23.31 10.90 -7.67
N ARG A 487 -23.13 9.75 -7.01
CA ARG A 487 -22.13 8.75 -7.40
C ARG A 487 -22.45 8.11 -8.75
N ASP A 488 -23.67 7.61 -8.92
CA ASP A 488 -24.14 7.05 -10.19
C ASP A 488 -24.14 8.10 -11.32
N GLY A 489 -24.37 9.37 -10.99
CA GLY A 489 -24.27 10.48 -11.93
C GLY A 489 -22.83 10.84 -12.35
N ARG A 490 -21.84 10.50 -11.51
CA ARG A 490 -20.41 10.74 -11.77
C ARG A 490 -19.75 9.64 -12.60
N ASP A 491 -20.36 8.45 -12.61
CA ASP A 491 -20.00 7.29 -13.44
C ASP A 491 -20.99 7.15 -14.63
N PRO A 492 -20.87 7.99 -15.69
CA PRO A 492 -21.86 8.06 -16.76
C PRO A 492 -21.65 7.05 -17.90
N LEU A 493 -20.58 6.25 -17.92
CA LEU A 493 -20.24 5.43 -19.07
C LEU A 493 -21.40 4.50 -19.43
N THR A 494 -21.89 4.69 -20.64
CA THR A 494 -22.96 3.88 -21.21
C THR A 494 -22.49 3.30 -22.53
N VAL A 495 -22.71 2.00 -22.72
CA VAL A 495 -22.30 1.26 -23.91
C VAL A 495 -23.47 0.52 -24.51
N THR A 496 -23.63 0.58 -25.83
CA THR A 496 -24.65 -0.15 -26.58
C THR A 496 -23.96 -1.13 -27.51
N LEU A 497 -24.20 -2.42 -27.27
CA LEU A 497 -23.44 -3.52 -27.85
C LEU A 497 -24.39 -4.62 -28.37
N PRO A 498 -24.17 -5.14 -29.59
CA PRO A 498 -24.89 -6.31 -30.08
C PRO A 498 -24.25 -7.59 -29.52
N PHE A 499 -25.03 -8.43 -28.87
CA PHE A 499 -24.59 -9.71 -28.30
C PHE A 499 -25.27 -10.90 -28.97
N LYS A 500 -24.52 -11.99 -29.12
CA LYS A 500 -25.04 -13.30 -29.54
C LYS A 500 -26.07 -13.82 -28.52
N MET A 501 -26.81 -14.86 -28.90
CA MET A 501 -27.90 -15.43 -28.10
C MET A 501 -27.50 -15.97 -26.71
N ARG A 502 -26.21 -16.08 -26.39
CA ARG A 502 -25.76 -16.33 -25.01
C ARG A 502 -26.27 -15.26 -24.03
N ALA A 503 -26.38 -14.01 -24.46
CA ALA A 503 -26.90 -12.90 -23.66
C ALA A 503 -28.44 -12.90 -23.53
N TYR A 504 -29.15 -13.83 -24.19
CA TYR A 504 -30.61 -13.87 -24.18
C TYR A 504 -31.26 -14.01 -22.78
N PRO A 505 -30.71 -14.82 -21.84
CA PRO A 505 -31.29 -14.97 -20.50
C PRO A 505 -31.20 -13.72 -19.63
N LEU A 506 -30.40 -12.72 -20.02
CA LEU A 506 -30.22 -11.50 -19.24
C LEU A 506 -31.48 -10.64 -19.25
N GLU A 507 -31.83 -10.11 -18.09
CA GLU A 507 -33.01 -9.27 -17.85
C GLU A 507 -32.64 -7.79 -17.67
N LEU A 508 -33.64 -6.92 -17.61
CA LEU A 508 -33.43 -5.51 -17.24
C LEU A 508 -32.92 -5.44 -15.79
N PHE A 509 -31.99 -4.52 -15.53
CA PHE A 509 -31.35 -4.27 -14.24
C PHE A 509 -30.37 -5.32 -13.73
N ASP A 510 -30.16 -6.43 -14.46
CA ASP A 510 -29.09 -7.39 -14.15
C ASP A 510 -27.71 -6.74 -14.23
N GLY A 511 -26.81 -7.21 -13.37
CA GLY A 511 -25.38 -6.92 -13.45
C GLY A 511 -24.66 -7.90 -14.37
N VAL A 512 -23.68 -7.45 -15.14
CA VAL A 512 -22.80 -8.27 -15.97
C VAL A 512 -21.36 -7.77 -15.86
N THR A 513 -20.39 -8.66 -16.02
CA THR A 513 -18.99 -8.24 -16.25
C THR A 513 -18.69 -8.31 -17.74
N LEU A 514 -17.95 -7.33 -18.24
CA LEU A 514 -17.55 -7.23 -19.64
C LEU A 514 -16.02 -7.15 -19.74
N THR A 515 -15.44 -8.09 -20.49
CA THR A 515 -14.01 -8.12 -20.79
C THR A 515 -13.77 -7.85 -22.26
N LEU A 516 -13.32 -6.63 -22.59
CA LEU A 516 -12.95 -6.18 -23.93
C LEU A 516 -11.60 -5.46 -23.86
N SER A 517 -10.52 -6.20 -24.15
CA SER A 517 -9.14 -5.70 -24.08
C SER A 517 -8.91 -4.48 -24.96
N ARG A 518 -9.58 -4.38 -26.12
CA ARG A 518 -9.53 -3.22 -27.02
C ARG A 518 -9.88 -1.89 -26.33
N TYR A 519 -10.76 -1.94 -25.34
CA TYR A 519 -11.19 -0.77 -24.56
C TYR A 519 -10.55 -0.73 -23.16
N GLY A 520 -9.56 -1.58 -22.90
CA GLY A 520 -8.93 -1.71 -21.59
C GLY A 520 -9.89 -2.21 -20.50
N TRP A 521 -10.93 -2.97 -20.87
CA TRP A 521 -11.89 -3.51 -19.90
C TRP A 521 -11.55 -4.96 -19.58
N ALA A 522 -11.31 -5.23 -18.31
CA ALA A 522 -11.15 -6.57 -17.75
C ALA A 522 -12.14 -6.73 -16.61
N ASN A 523 -13.09 -7.67 -16.75
CA ASN A 523 -14.19 -7.88 -15.81
C ASN A 523 -14.92 -6.59 -15.36
N LYS A 524 -15.02 -5.58 -16.24
CA LYS A 524 -15.65 -4.30 -15.87
C LYS A 524 -17.14 -4.52 -15.66
N GLU A 525 -17.66 -4.04 -14.54
CA GLU A 525 -19.05 -4.23 -14.15
C GLU A 525 -19.97 -3.23 -14.84
N PHE A 526 -21.07 -3.75 -15.37
CA PHE A 526 -22.15 -2.98 -15.96
C PHE A 526 -23.51 -3.50 -15.50
N ARG A 527 -24.50 -2.62 -15.54
CA ARG A 527 -25.91 -2.91 -15.32
C ARG A 527 -26.71 -2.70 -16.60
N ILE A 528 -27.67 -3.56 -16.86
CA ILE A 528 -28.51 -3.49 -18.05
C ILE A 528 -29.60 -2.43 -17.87
N LEU A 529 -29.62 -1.45 -18.78
CA LEU A 529 -30.64 -0.40 -18.84
C LEU A 529 -31.72 -0.68 -19.88
N SER A 530 -31.34 -1.30 -21.00
CA SER A 530 -32.25 -1.63 -22.09
C SER A 530 -31.83 -2.92 -22.76
N ARG A 531 -32.83 -3.66 -23.26
CA ARG A 531 -32.68 -4.93 -23.96
C ARG A 531 -33.67 -4.98 -25.12
N THR A 532 -33.16 -5.14 -26.34
CA THR A 532 -33.96 -5.25 -27.56
C THR A 532 -33.54 -6.49 -28.35
N PHE A 533 -34.51 -7.34 -28.70
CA PHE A 533 -34.27 -8.44 -29.63
C PHE A 533 -34.36 -7.93 -31.06
N MET A 534 -33.30 -8.12 -31.83
CA MET A 534 -33.22 -7.61 -33.21
C MET A 534 -33.64 -8.70 -34.20
N PRO A 535 -34.33 -8.36 -35.32
CA PRO A 535 -34.86 -9.34 -36.28
C PRO A 535 -33.80 -10.24 -36.94
N ASP A 536 -32.55 -9.81 -36.93
CA ASP A 536 -31.37 -10.50 -37.45
C ASP A 536 -30.73 -11.48 -36.44
N GLY A 537 -31.39 -11.73 -35.30
CA GLY A 537 -31.08 -12.86 -34.43
C GLY A 537 -30.03 -12.59 -33.36
N TYR A 538 -29.82 -11.33 -32.98
CA TYR A 538 -28.99 -10.95 -31.84
C TYR A 538 -29.76 -10.11 -30.81
N VAL A 539 -29.16 -9.94 -29.62
CA VAL A 539 -29.71 -9.13 -28.53
C VAL A 539 -28.90 -7.84 -28.43
N MET A 540 -29.55 -6.69 -28.62
CA MET A 540 -28.94 -5.40 -28.37
C MET A 540 -29.10 -5.05 -26.89
N LEU A 541 -27.99 -4.83 -26.19
CA LEU A 541 -27.99 -4.38 -24.79
C LEU A 541 -27.42 -2.98 -24.68
N THR A 542 -28.11 -2.13 -23.92
CA THR A 542 -27.54 -0.87 -23.41
C THR A 542 -27.15 -1.10 -21.96
N LEU A 543 -25.85 -0.99 -21.71
CA LEU A 543 -25.22 -1.25 -20.42
C LEU A 543 -24.72 0.08 -19.85
N LYS A 544 -24.91 0.30 -18.56
CA LYS A 544 -24.32 1.42 -17.83
C LYS A 544 -23.34 0.89 -16.79
N GLU A 545 -22.19 1.51 -16.67
CA GLU A 545 -21.19 1.10 -15.68
C GLU A 545 -21.76 1.16 -14.26
N THR A 546 -21.29 0.26 -13.40
CA THR A 546 -21.73 0.22 -12.01
C THR A 546 -20.64 -0.37 -11.11
N THR A 547 -20.77 -0.17 -9.81
CA THR A 547 -19.89 -0.75 -8.79
C THR A 547 -20.60 -0.75 -7.45
N ALA A 548 -20.15 -1.59 -6.52
CA ALA A 548 -20.70 -1.65 -5.16
C ALA A 548 -20.60 -0.31 -4.42
N ALA A 549 -19.53 0.44 -4.64
CA ALA A 549 -19.27 1.71 -3.96
C ALA A 549 -20.31 2.81 -4.26
N ILE A 550 -21.00 2.76 -5.42
CA ILE A 550 -22.08 3.70 -5.76
C ILE A 550 -23.23 3.61 -4.73
N PHE A 551 -23.57 2.39 -4.34
CA PHE A 551 -24.70 2.09 -3.47
C PHE A 551 -24.35 2.11 -1.98
N GLN A 552 -23.08 2.32 -1.62
CA GLN A 552 -22.65 2.31 -0.22
C GLN A 552 -22.96 3.64 0.47
N TYR A 553 -23.62 3.58 1.63
CA TYR A 553 -23.85 4.77 2.46
C TYR A 553 -22.54 5.33 3.01
N GLY A 554 -22.38 6.65 2.97
CA GLY A 554 -21.18 7.34 3.45
C GLY A 554 -19.93 7.17 2.58
N ALA A 555 -19.99 6.46 1.45
CA ALA A 555 -18.85 6.32 0.55
C ALA A 555 -18.37 7.69 0.04
N ALA A 556 -17.05 7.88 0.05
CA ALA A 556 -16.40 9.11 -0.42
C ALA A 556 -16.67 9.36 -1.91
N PHE A 557 -16.66 10.63 -2.30
CA PHE A 557 -16.75 11.03 -3.70
C PHE A 557 -15.36 11.13 -4.30
N GLN A 558 -15.18 10.51 -5.47
CA GLN A 558 -13.94 10.57 -6.22
C GLN A 558 -14.10 11.48 -7.45
N PRO A 559 -13.13 12.37 -7.73
CA PRO A 559 -13.10 13.23 -8.93
C PRO A 559 -13.40 12.49 -10.24
N GLU A 560 -12.75 11.34 -10.42
CA GLU A 560 -12.82 10.53 -11.64
C GLU A 560 -13.97 9.53 -11.65
N GLY A 561 -14.79 9.49 -10.58
CA GLY A 561 -15.80 8.47 -10.40
C GLY A 561 -15.31 7.25 -9.61
N LEU A 562 -16.22 6.31 -9.33
CA LEU A 562 -15.92 5.09 -8.57
C LEU A 562 -15.69 3.88 -9.47
N ALA A 563 -16.03 3.99 -10.74
CA ALA A 563 -15.79 2.97 -11.76
C ALA A 563 -14.87 3.52 -12.85
N PRO A 564 -13.57 3.17 -12.89
CA PRO A 564 -12.66 3.67 -13.93
C PRO A 564 -13.16 3.32 -15.33
N ASN A 565 -13.27 4.32 -16.20
CA ASN A 565 -13.83 4.16 -17.55
C ASN A 565 -13.03 3.20 -18.42
N THR A 566 -11.71 3.12 -18.25
CA THR A 566 -10.81 2.26 -19.02
C THR A 566 -9.51 2.00 -18.26
N GLY A 567 -8.91 0.82 -18.46
CA GLY A 567 -7.55 0.49 -18.04
C GLY A 567 -6.50 0.75 -19.12
N LEU A 568 -6.85 1.42 -20.23
CA LEU A 568 -5.87 1.82 -21.23
C LEU A 568 -4.94 2.91 -20.66
N PRO A 569 -3.62 2.83 -20.91
CA PRO A 569 -2.70 3.90 -20.58
C PRO A 569 -3.12 5.22 -21.24
N LYS A 570 -2.82 6.34 -20.59
CA LYS A 570 -3.12 7.66 -21.15
C LYS A 570 -2.27 7.87 -22.42
N PRO A 571 -2.83 8.33 -23.55
CA PRO A 571 -2.09 8.45 -24.81
C PRO A 571 -0.86 9.37 -24.78
N TRP A 572 -0.79 10.29 -23.82
CA TRP A 572 0.29 11.25 -23.62
C TRP A 572 1.25 10.86 -22.49
N GLU A 573 0.99 9.76 -21.79
CA GLU A 573 1.82 9.23 -20.71
C GLU A 573 2.66 8.10 -21.29
N ILE A 574 3.87 8.45 -21.74
CA ILE A 574 4.87 7.53 -22.28
C ILE A 574 6.18 7.71 -21.51
N TYR A 575 6.96 6.64 -21.36
CA TYR A 575 8.13 6.63 -20.48
C TYR A 575 9.45 6.63 -21.27
N PRO A 576 10.53 7.23 -20.73
CA PRO A 576 11.85 7.12 -21.36
C PRO A 576 12.31 5.65 -21.41
N PRO A 577 13.10 5.27 -22.43
CA PRO A 577 13.72 3.95 -22.45
C PRO A 577 14.79 3.89 -21.36
N VAL A 578 14.90 2.74 -20.71
CA VAL A 578 15.99 2.46 -19.77
C VAL A 578 17.21 2.02 -20.59
N LEU A 579 18.29 2.80 -20.52
CA LEU A 579 19.56 2.46 -21.17
C LEU A 579 20.12 1.20 -20.50
N ALA A 580 20.36 0.15 -21.30
CA ALA A 580 20.80 -1.15 -20.82
C ALA A 580 22.33 -1.28 -20.85
N GLU A 581 22.95 -0.91 -21.97
CA GLU A 581 24.39 -0.96 -22.14
C GLU A 581 24.86 0.26 -22.93
N ILE A 582 25.97 0.86 -22.52
CA ILE A 582 26.69 1.88 -23.28
C ILE A 582 28.11 1.35 -23.47
N SER A 583 28.42 0.92 -24.70
CA SER A 583 29.73 0.38 -25.04
C SER A 583 30.48 1.32 -26.00
N SER A 584 31.78 1.45 -25.77
CA SER A 584 32.74 2.06 -26.69
C SER A 584 34.04 1.24 -26.63
N GLY A 585 34.78 1.18 -27.72
CA GLY A 585 36.04 0.44 -27.79
C GLY A 585 36.31 -0.10 -29.19
N GLU A 586 37.31 -0.98 -29.29
CA GLU A 586 37.83 -1.55 -30.54
C GLU A 586 36.75 -2.34 -31.32
N GLY A 587 35.80 -2.94 -30.59
CA GLY A 587 34.65 -3.66 -31.14
C GLY A 587 33.56 -2.77 -31.74
N GLU A 588 33.50 -1.50 -31.36
CA GLU A 588 32.51 -0.52 -31.85
C GLU A 588 33.10 0.47 -32.86
N LEU A 589 34.40 0.36 -33.18
CA LEU A 589 35.03 1.17 -34.22
C LEU A 589 34.38 0.96 -35.58
N ILE A 590 34.09 2.06 -36.28
CA ILE A 590 33.54 2.03 -37.64
C ILE A 590 34.69 2.26 -38.62
N VAL A 591 34.93 1.28 -39.49
CA VAL A 591 35.83 1.41 -40.64
C VAL A 591 35.05 1.96 -41.83
N GLN A 592 35.38 3.17 -42.26
CA GLN A 592 34.77 3.79 -43.42
C GLN A 592 35.30 3.18 -44.73
N THR A 593 34.59 3.40 -45.84
CA THR A 593 34.91 2.83 -47.16
C THR A 593 36.29 3.26 -47.69
N ASP A 594 36.83 4.37 -47.19
CA ASP A 594 38.17 4.88 -47.52
C ASP A 594 39.28 4.33 -46.61
N GLY A 595 38.95 3.40 -45.70
CA GLY A 595 39.87 2.80 -44.73
C GLY A 595 40.04 3.60 -43.44
N THR A 596 39.37 4.75 -43.29
CA THR A 596 39.48 5.58 -42.08
C THR A 596 38.70 4.97 -40.92
N VAL A 597 39.35 4.82 -39.77
CA VAL A 597 38.72 4.27 -38.55
C VAL A 597 38.26 5.41 -37.64
N VAL A 598 36.96 5.45 -37.32
CA VAL A 598 36.33 6.44 -36.44
C VAL A 598 35.72 5.80 -35.20
N ASN A 599 35.76 6.52 -34.08
CA ASN A 599 35.14 6.10 -32.82
C ASN A 599 33.61 6.11 -32.93
N SER A 600 33.00 5.08 -32.33
CA SER A 600 31.55 5.02 -32.13
C SER A 600 31.23 4.56 -30.71
N ILE A 601 30.09 5.02 -30.20
CA ILE A 601 29.50 4.54 -28.96
C ILE A 601 28.20 3.84 -29.33
N ARG A 602 28.02 2.61 -28.90
CA ARG A 602 26.76 1.87 -29.04
C ARG A 602 25.98 1.99 -27.75
N VAL A 603 24.74 2.45 -27.87
CA VAL A 603 23.80 2.59 -26.75
C VAL A 603 22.65 1.64 -27.00
N THR A 604 22.35 0.77 -26.05
CA THR A 604 21.25 -0.20 -26.13
C THR A 604 20.20 0.06 -25.05
N TRP A 605 18.97 -0.40 -25.28
CA TRP A 605 17.88 -0.36 -24.32
C TRP A 605 16.91 -1.54 -24.54
N ALA A 606 16.11 -1.85 -23.51
CA ALA A 606 15.11 -2.91 -23.59
C ALA A 606 14.01 -2.57 -24.63
N PRO A 607 13.39 -3.57 -25.29
CA PRO A 607 12.31 -3.32 -26.25
C PRO A 607 11.18 -2.48 -25.66
N VAL A 608 10.80 -1.40 -26.34
CA VAL A 608 9.67 -0.56 -25.94
C VAL A 608 8.38 -1.33 -26.21
N LEU A 609 7.62 -1.66 -25.17
CA LEU A 609 6.39 -2.47 -25.28
C LEU A 609 5.15 -1.64 -25.64
N GLU A 610 5.20 -0.33 -25.47
CA GLU A 610 4.08 0.58 -25.72
C GLU A 610 3.83 0.69 -27.23
N ALA A 611 2.69 0.16 -27.69
CA ALA A 611 2.35 0.10 -29.10
C ALA A 611 2.32 1.49 -29.80
N SER A 612 1.99 2.55 -29.06
CA SER A 612 2.01 3.94 -29.56
C SER A 612 3.41 4.41 -29.95
N VAL A 613 4.45 3.84 -29.35
CA VAL A 613 5.86 4.10 -29.67
C VAL A 613 6.39 3.01 -30.60
N ALA A 614 6.20 1.73 -30.29
CA ALA A 614 6.76 0.61 -31.04
C ALA A 614 6.27 0.54 -32.49
N SER A 615 5.00 0.86 -32.77
CA SER A 615 4.43 0.73 -34.12
C SER A 615 4.54 1.98 -34.99
N SER A 616 4.71 3.17 -34.40
CA SER A 616 4.63 4.44 -35.13
C SER A 616 5.41 5.61 -34.52
N GLY A 617 6.17 5.36 -33.45
CA GLY A 617 6.97 6.36 -32.75
C GLY A 617 8.46 6.24 -33.04
N THR A 618 9.27 6.94 -32.24
CA THR A 618 10.73 6.95 -32.33
C THR A 618 11.38 6.94 -30.95
N VAL A 619 12.64 6.52 -30.89
CA VAL A 619 13.52 6.74 -29.74
C VAL A 619 14.54 7.82 -30.12
N GLU A 620 14.65 8.86 -29.30
CA GLU A 620 15.62 9.95 -29.47
C GLU A 620 16.68 9.85 -28.38
N ILE A 621 17.94 9.77 -28.79
CA ILE A 621 19.12 9.72 -27.94
C ILE A 621 19.85 11.04 -28.08
N GLN A 622 20.16 11.68 -26.96
CA GLN A 622 20.95 12.88 -26.89
C GLN A 622 22.28 12.62 -26.20
N PHE A 623 23.34 13.21 -26.74
CA PHE A 623 24.67 13.14 -26.14
C PHE A 623 25.39 14.50 -26.18
N LEU A 624 26.19 14.77 -25.15
CA LEU A 624 26.98 15.97 -24.97
C LEU A 624 28.41 15.59 -24.58
N VAL A 625 29.40 16.18 -25.25
CA VAL A 625 30.82 15.92 -24.96
C VAL A 625 31.33 16.95 -23.96
N LEU A 626 31.91 16.52 -22.83
CA LEU A 626 32.41 17.42 -21.79
C LEU A 626 33.82 17.97 -22.12
N PRO A 627 34.18 19.15 -21.59
CA PRO A 627 33.38 20.04 -20.73
C PRO A 627 32.45 21.00 -21.50
N ASP A 628 32.75 21.32 -22.77
CA ASP A 628 32.16 22.47 -23.48
C ASP A 628 31.33 22.11 -24.73
N GLY A 629 30.96 20.85 -24.93
CA GLY A 629 30.21 20.41 -26.11
C GLY A 629 28.73 20.79 -26.09
N ASP A 630 28.11 20.87 -27.27
CA ASP A 630 26.66 21.04 -27.42
C ASP A 630 25.92 19.69 -27.44
N TRP A 631 24.63 19.69 -27.06
CA TRP A 631 23.76 18.51 -27.16
C TRP A 631 23.53 18.14 -28.63
N ARG A 632 23.89 16.91 -29.00
CA ARG A 632 23.64 16.30 -30.32
C ARG A 632 22.59 15.21 -30.18
N SER A 633 21.78 14.99 -31.23
CA SER A 633 20.68 14.01 -31.20
C SER A 633 20.81 12.95 -32.29
N VAL A 634 20.47 11.71 -31.96
CA VAL A 634 20.29 10.59 -32.88
C VAL A 634 18.88 10.04 -32.68
N VAL A 635 18.14 9.83 -33.76
CA VAL A 635 16.75 9.34 -33.71
C VAL A 635 16.66 8.02 -34.46
N VAL A 636 16.08 7.01 -33.83
CA VAL A 636 15.84 5.68 -34.39
C VAL A 636 14.35 5.32 -34.34
N PRO A 637 13.87 4.38 -35.17
CA PRO A 637 12.51 3.85 -35.10
C PRO A 637 12.14 3.34 -33.70
N GLY A 638 10.86 3.41 -33.32
CA GLY A 638 10.39 3.04 -31.99
C GLY A 638 10.52 1.55 -31.64
N ASP A 639 10.72 0.68 -32.63
CA ASP A 639 11.00 -0.75 -32.47
C ASP A 639 12.51 -1.07 -32.37
N ALA A 640 13.39 -0.08 -32.57
CA ALA A 640 14.82 -0.26 -32.39
C ALA A 640 15.19 -0.43 -30.91
N THR A 641 16.21 -1.25 -30.65
CA THR A 641 16.77 -1.51 -29.32
C THR A 641 18.20 -0.97 -29.16
N GLU A 642 18.72 -0.29 -30.18
CA GLU A 642 20.06 0.28 -30.17
C GLU A 642 20.18 1.53 -31.05
N ALA A 643 21.15 2.39 -30.72
CA ALA A 643 21.62 3.48 -31.56
C ALA A 643 23.15 3.61 -31.47
N ARG A 644 23.76 4.13 -32.55
CA ARG A 644 25.19 4.42 -32.62
C ARG A 644 25.44 5.93 -32.63
N LEU A 645 26.30 6.39 -31.74
CA LEU A 645 26.77 7.77 -31.65
C LEU A 645 28.16 7.84 -32.31
N THR A 646 28.42 8.87 -33.11
CA THR A 646 29.68 9.07 -33.84
C THR A 646 30.20 10.50 -33.68
N GLY A 647 31.46 10.74 -34.05
CA GLY A 647 32.06 12.08 -33.99
C GLY A 647 32.45 12.53 -32.57
N VAL A 648 32.87 11.56 -31.75
CA VAL A 648 33.35 11.73 -30.38
C VAL A 648 34.81 11.31 -30.29
N ALA A 649 35.63 12.17 -29.70
CA ALA A 649 37.06 11.92 -29.55
C ALA A 649 37.32 10.85 -28.48
N ASP A 650 38.49 10.22 -28.55
CA ASP A 650 38.94 9.25 -27.56
C ASP A 650 39.20 9.93 -26.20
N LEU A 651 39.02 9.18 -25.11
CA LEU A 651 39.11 9.64 -23.70
C LEU A 651 38.15 10.77 -23.31
N ALA A 652 37.31 11.25 -24.23
CA ALA A 652 36.32 12.26 -23.93
C ALA A 652 35.22 11.67 -23.02
N PHE A 653 34.80 12.43 -22.00
CA PHE A 653 33.60 12.09 -21.24
C PHE A 653 32.38 12.59 -22.00
N VAL A 654 31.40 11.73 -22.21
CA VAL A 654 30.11 12.09 -22.81
C VAL A 654 28.97 11.85 -21.84
N ILE A 655 28.01 12.76 -21.79
CA ILE A 655 26.75 12.57 -21.08
C ILE A 655 25.71 12.12 -22.09
N ILE A 656 25.06 10.99 -21.83
CA ILE A 656 24.04 10.39 -22.71
C ILE A 656 22.70 10.35 -21.97
N ARG A 657 21.62 10.65 -22.69
CA ARG A 657 20.23 10.48 -22.23
C ARG A 657 19.33 10.10 -23.40
N ALA A 658 18.22 9.42 -23.15
CA ALA A 658 17.28 9.02 -24.20
C ALA A 658 15.83 9.30 -23.81
N ARG A 659 14.94 9.40 -24.81
CA ARG A 659 13.49 9.52 -24.60
C ARG A 659 12.72 8.83 -25.70
N THR A 660 11.50 8.39 -25.41
CA THR A 660 10.56 7.88 -26.42
C THR A 660 9.68 9.02 -26.95
N ARG A 661 9.23 8.90 -28.19
CA ARG A 661 8.27 9.83 -28.81
C ARG A 661 7.21 9.05 -29.56
N SER A 662 5.95 9.43 -29.34
CA SER A 662 4.82 9.01 -30.15
C SER A 662 4.35 10.18 -31.05
N THR A 663 3.29 9.97 -31.82
CA THR A 663 2.66 11.05 -32.60
C THR A 663 1.98 12.11 -31.73
N LEU A 664 1.69 11.81 -30.47
CA LEU A 664 0.91 12.66 -29.55
C LEU A 664 1.74 13.26 -28.41
N ALA A 665 2.85 12.63 -28.02
CA ALA A 665 3.66 13.05 -26.88
C ALA A 665 5.13 12.65 -27.02
N ALA A 666 5.97 13.27 -26.19
CA ALA A 666 7.35 12.84 -25.93
C ALA A 666 7.47 12.52 -24.44
N SER A 667 8.17 11.44 -24.09
CA SER A 667 8.48 11.15 -22.70
C SER A 667 9.43 12.21 -22.14
N ASP A 668 9.61 12.20 -20.81
CA ASP A 668 10.77 12.84 -20.20
C ASP A 668 12.07 12.16 -20.66
N TRP A 669 13.21 12.75 -20.35
CA TRP A 669 14.51 12.13 -20.58
C TRP A 669 14.81 11.04 -19.55
N SER A 670 15.51 9.99 -19.97
CA SER A 670 16.14 9.03 -19.08
C SER A 670 17.14 9.76 -18.17
N PRO A 671 17.50 9.17 -17.02
CA PRO A 671 18.66 9.62 -16.26
C PRO A 671 19.88 9.79 -17.18
N GLN A 672 20.67 10.81 -16.90
CA GLN A 672 21.92 11.06 -17.60
C GLN A 672 22.95 10.02 -17.16
N VAL A 673 23.58 9.37 -18.13
CA VAL A 673 24.70 8.45 -17.89
C VAL A 673 25.95 9.11 -18.44
N ILE A 674 26.99 9.21 -17.61
CA ILE A 674 28.31 9.64 -18.06
C ILE A 674 29.07 8.41 -18.54
N HIS A 675 29.63 8.51 -19.74
CA HIS A 675 30.43 7.45 -20.35
C HIS A 675 31.77 8.02 -20.79
N GLN A 676 32.87 7.39 -20.42
CA GLN A 676 34.16 7.72 -20.99
C GLN A 676 34.32 7.00 -22.32
N VAL A 677 34.61 7.74 -23.39
CA VAL A 677 34.82 7.14 -24.71
C VAL A 677 36.16 6.41 -24.71
N VAL A 678 36.09 5.09 -24.86
CA VAL A 678 37.22 4.24 -25.19
C VAL A 678 37.18 4.04 -26.71
N GLY A 679 38.22 4.48 -27.40
CA GLY A 679 38.32 4.44 -28.86
C GLY A 679 39.51 3.61 -29.32
N LYS A 680 40.54 4.29 -29.82
CA LYS A 680 41.81 3.69 -30.27
C LYS A 680 42.83 3.54 -29.12
N THR A 681 42.45 3.91 -27.91
CA THR A 681 43.26 3.76 -26.69
C THR A 681 43.10 2.41 -26.02
N GLU A 682 42.08 1.62 -26.40
CA GLU A 682 41.96 0.22 -25.97
C GLU A 682 43.14 -0.57 -26.55
N PRO A 683 43.98 -1.22 -25.73
CA PRO A 683 45.06 -2.03 -26.25
C PRO A 683 44.53 -3.22 -27.06
N PRO A 684 45.19 -3.62 -28.16
CA PRO A 684 44.75 -4.76 -28.95
C PRO A 684 44.75 -6.05 -28.10
N PRO A 685 43.89 -7.03 -28.40
CA PRO A 685 43.82 -8.29 -27.67
C PRO A 685 45.15 -9.05 -27.69
N ASN A 686 45.37 -9.84 -26.65
CA ASN A 686 46.57 -10.67 -26.52
C ASN A 686 46.65 -11.70 -27.65
N LEU A 687 47.88 -12.03 -28.07
CA LEU A 687 48.10 -13.13 -29.00
C LEU A 687 47.71 -14.45 -28.34
N GLU A 688 46.98 -15.28 -29.08
CA GLU A 688 46.63 -16.63 -28.71
C GLU A 688 47.36 -17.64 -29.59
N ASN A 689 47.48 -18.88 -29.10
CA ASN A 689 48.06 -20.01 -29.84
C ASN A 689 49.46 -19.72 -30.41
N LEU A 690 50.25 -18.89 -29.71
CA LEU A 690 51.63 -18.61 -30.11
C LEU A 690 52.43 -19.91 -30.07
N SER A 691 52.90 -20.33 -31.24
CA SER A 691 53.63 -21.57 -31.43
C SER A 691 54.82 -21.34 -32.36
N ILE A 692 55.83 -22.21 -32.25
CA ILE A 692 57.00 -22.17 -33.10
C ILE A 692 57.37 -23.59 -33.53
N SER A 693 57.56 -23.79 -34.83
CA SER A 693 58.00 -25.05 -35.43
C SER A 693 59.20 -24.80 -36.31
N GLY A 694 60.38 -25.28 -35.89
CA GLY A 694 61.65 -24.92 -36.53
C GLY A 694 61.98 -23.45 -36.30
N SER A 695 62.01 -22.67 -37.38
CA SER A 695 62.18 -21.20 -37.37
C SER A 695 60.86 -20.44 -37.60
N VAL A 696 59.75 -21.15 -37.84
CA VAL A 696 58.47 -20.54 -38.19
C VAL A 696 57.61 -20.32 -36.96
N LEU A 697 57.27 -19.06 -36.72
CA LEU A 697 56.37 -18.60 -35.67
C LEU A 697 54.93 -18.51 -36.20
N SER A 698 53.95 -18.95 -35.42
CA SER A 698 52.52 -18.91 -35.78
C SER A 698 51.69 -18.48 -34.58
N TRP A 699 50.69 -17.64 -34.78
CA TRP A 699 49.78 -17.14 -33.75
C TRP A 699 48.41 -16.79 -34.33
N SER A 700 47.42 -16.60 -33.45
CA SER A 700 46.08 -16.11 -33.75
C SER A 700 45.68 -14.95 -32.84
N LEU A 701 44.64 -14.22 -33.21
CA LEU A 701 43.96 -13.26 -32.33
C LEU A 701 42.55 -13.78 -32.03
N PRO A 702 42.01 -13.54 -30.82
CA PRO A 702 40.68 -14.03 -30.42
C PRO A 702 39.55 -13.37 -31.21
N ARG A 703 39.78 -12.16 -31.73
CA ARG A 703 38.84 -11.41 -32.57
C ARG A 703 39.57 -10.59 -33.63
N ARG A 704 38.83 -10.17 -34.66
CA ARG A 704 39.35 -9.23 -35.67
C ARG A 704 39.55 -7.86 -35.02
N VAL A 705 40.69 -7.25 -35.29
CA VAL A 705 41.08 -5.92 -34.77
C VAL A 705 41.11 -4.93 -35.94
N PRO A 706 40.16 -3.97 -36.02
CA PRO A 706 40.04 -3.05 -37.16
C PRO A 706 41.25 -2.13 -37.40
N ASP A 707 42.00 -1.78 -36.35
CA ASP A 707 43.10 -0.82 -36.34
C ASP A 707 44.46 -1.45 -35.99
N LEU A 708 44.61 -2.76 -36.23
CA LEU A 708 45.86 -3.51 -36.01
C LEU A 708 46.97 -3.02 -36.93
N ALA A 709 48.11 -2.62 -36.38
CA ALA A 709 49.31 -2.28 -37.15
C ALA A 709 50.23 -3.48 -37.40
N GLY A 710 50.27 -4.45 -36.47
CA GLY A 710 51.06 -5.67 -36.61
C GLY A 710 51.41 -6.31 -35.28
N PHE A 711 52.53 -7.03 -35.26
CA PHE A 711 52.99 -7.82 -34.12
C PHE A 711 54.49 -7.60 -33.88
N ILE A 712 54.87 -7.54 -32.60
CA ILE A 712 56.25 -7.43 -32.13
C ILE A 712 56.58 -8.69 -31.34
N PHE A 713 57.76 -9.27 -31.58
CA PHE A 713 58.25 -10.41 -30.80
C PHE A 713 59.60 -10.09 -30.18
N ARG A 714 59.72 -10.47 -28.91
CA ARG A 714 60.93 -10.37 -28.09
C ARG A 714 61.24 -11.72 -27.47
N PHE A 715 62.43 -11.87 -26.92
CA PHE A 715 62.80 -13.08 -26.20
C PHE A 715 63.60 -12.78 -24.93
N HIS A 716 63.51 -13.72 -24.00
CA HIS A 716 64.38 -13.83 -22.84
C HIS A 716 64.95 -15.24 -22.72
N TYR A 717 66.11 -15.36 -22.08
CA TYR A 717 66.62 -16.64 -21.60
C TYR A 717 65.92 -17.02 -20.28
N GLY A 718 65.78 -18.33 -20.04
CA GLY A 718 65.00 -18.92 -18.96
C GLY A 718 63.49 -18.80 -19.17
N ASN A 719 62.71 -19.19 -18.16
CA ASN A 719 61.27 -18.95 -18.10
C ASN A 719 60.99 -17.52 -17.57
N ASN A 720 61.41 -16.50 -18.30
CA ASN A 720 61.22 -15.09 -17.93
C ASN A 720 60.20 -14.43 -18.87
N LEU A 721 59.13 -13.91 -18.30
CA LEU A 721 58.01 -13.26 -19.00
C LEU A 721 58.07 -11.73 -18.97
N ASP A 722 59.17 -11.13 -18.49
CA ASP A 722 59.31 -9.69 -18.46
C ASP A 722 59.52 -9.10 -19.86
N TRP A 723 58.48 -8.46 -20.40
CA TRP A 723 58.55 -7.78 -21.69
C TRP A 723 59.53 -6.59 -21.71
N GLY A 724 59.70 -5.92 -20.56
CA GLY A 724 60.44 -4.67 -20.43
C GLY A 724 61.93 -4.85 -20.66
N SER A 725 62.52 -5.92 -20.11
CA SER A 725 63.94 -6.25 -20.28
C SER A 725 64.25 -7.23 -21.42
N ALA A 726 63.23 -7.70 -22.15
CA ALA A 726 63.39 -8.68 -23.23
C ALA A 726 64.08 -8.10 -24.47
N ALA A 727 64.95 -8.90 -25.10
CA ALA A 727 65.65 -8.51 -26.31
C ALA A 727 64.75 -8.66 -27.56
N PRO A 728 64.82 -7.75 -28.54
CA PRO A 728 64.04 -7.86 -29.78
C PRO A 728 64.46 -9.08 -30.61
N LEU A 729 63.48 -9.83 -31.11
CA LEU A 729 63.69 -11.02 -31.95
C LEU A 729 63.77 -10.65 -33.45
N HIS A 730 63.24 -9.49 -33.82
CA HIS A 730 63.23 -8.94 -35.17
C HIS A 730 63.26 -7.40 -35.14
N THR A 731 63.39 -6.79 -36.32
CA THR A 731 63.33 -5.33 -36.52
C THR A 731 62.12 -4.99 -37.39
N GLY A 732 61.28 -4.06 -36.93
CA GLY A 732 60.06 -3.65 -37.64
C GLY A 732 58.78 -4.27 -37.05
N LEU A 733 57.69 -4.25 -37.80
CA LEU A 733 56.42 -4.88 -37.43
C LEU A 733 56.14 -6.05 -38.36
N ILE A 734 55.65 -7.15 -37.79
CA ILE A 734 55.17 -8.29 -38.57
C ILE A 734 53.68 -8.13 -38.79
N THR A 735 53.23 -8.25 -40.04
CA THR A 735 51.83 -7.96 -40.40
C THR A 735 50.99 -9.21 -40.63
N GLU A 736 51.61 -10.39 -40.69
CA GLU A 736 50.92 -11.65 -40.98
C GLU A 736 51.55 -12.84 -40.25
N SER A 737 50.73 -13.86 -40.00
CA SER A 737 51.08 -15.15 -39.42
C SER A 737 50.84 -16.22 -40.49
N PRO A 738 51.73 -17.20 -40.72
CA PRO A 738 52.98 -17.45 -40.00
C PRO A 738 54.18 -16.59 -40.47
N TYR A 739 55.23 -16.49 -39.66
CA TYR A 739 56.44 -15.70 -39.94
C TYR A 739 57.74 -16.49 -39.65
N ASP A 740 58.74 -16.37 -40.52
CA ASP A 740 60.02 -17.10 -40.40
C ASP A 740 61.12 -16.24 -39.75
N LEU A 741 61.74 -16.75 -38.67
CA LEU A 741 62.72 -16.02 -37.86
C LEU A 741 64.12 -16.03 -38.48
N VAL A 742 64.73 -14.85 -38.59
CA VAL A 742 66.07 -14.66 -39.20
C VAL A 742 67.22 -15.00 -38.24
N ALA A 743 67.01 -14.93 -36.93
CA ALA A 743 68.01 -15.28 -35.91
C ALA A 743 67.34 -16.00 -34.71
N ARG A 744 67.98 -17.07 -34.22
CA ARG A 744 67.44 -17.91 -33.14
C ARG A 744 68.40 -17.92 -31.92
N PRO A 745 67.93 -17.57 -30.71
CA PRO A 745 68.72 -17.73 -29.48
C PRO A 745 68.78 -19.21 -29.06
N GLY A 746 69.84 -19.64 -28.35
CA GLY A 746 69.97 -20.97 -27.75
C GLY A 746 69.78 -20.92 -26.23
N GLY A 747 69.23 -21.96 -25.60
CA GLY A 747 68.84 -21.93 -24.17
C GLY A 747 67.38 -22.31 -23.97
N VAL A 748 66.99 -22.68 -22.75
CA VAL A 748 65.59 -22.41 -22.34
C VAL A 748 65.34 -20.93 -22.59
N VAL A 749 64.41 -20.61 -23.49
CA VAL A 749 64.02 -19.23 -23.81
C VAL A 749 62.52 -19.11 -23.80
N THR A 750 62.07 -17.95 -23.34
CA THR A 750 60.69 -17.51 -23.49
C THR A 750 60.63 -16.56 -24.67
N ILE A 751 59.96 -16.97 -25.75
CA ILE A 751 59.58 -16.05 -26.83
C ILE A 751 58.25 -15.43 -26.44
N MET A 752 58.17 -14.10 -26.53
CA MET A 752 57.00 -13.32 -26.20
C MET A 752 56.58 -12.48 -27.41
N GLY A 753 55.28 -12.41 -27.65
CA GLY A 753 54.66 -11.59 -28.68
C GLY A 753 53.62 -10.65 -28.12
N LYS A 754 53.62 -9.41 -28.60
CA LYS A 754 52.54 -8.44 -28.38
C LYS A 754 51.99 -7.94 -29.70
N ALA A 755 50.67 -7.76 -29.75
CA ALA A 755 50.01 -7.09 -30.86
C ALA A 755 50.20 -5.58 -30.67
N ILE A 756 50.34 -4.85 -31.77
CA ILE A 756 50.43 -3.39 -31.76
C ILE A 756 49.38 -2.82 -32.70
N ASP A 757 48.66 -1.81 -32.23
CA ASP A 757 47.69 -1.06 -33.05
C ASP A 757 48.37 0.10 -33.81
N THR A 758 47.61 0.77 -34.67
CA THR A 758 48.08 1.92 -35.46
C THR A 758 48.41 3.17 -34.65
N THR A 759 48.06 3.20 -33.37
CA THR A 759 48.36 4.30 -32.43
C THR A 759 49.52 4.01 -31.48
N GLY A 760 50.04 2.78 -31.51
CA GLY A 760 51.22 2.34 -30.76
C GLY A 760 50.92 1.64 -29.44
N ASN A 761 49.65 1.36 -29.10
CA ASN A 761 49.36 0.58 -27.89
C ASN A 761 49.70 -0.89 -28.11
N LEU A 762 50.27 -1.51 -27.08
CA LEU A 762 50.65 -2.91 -27.08
C LEU A 762 49.63 -3.72 -26.29
N SER A 763 49.33 -4.95 -26.75
CA SER A 763 48.46 -5.87 -26.01
C SER A 763 48.90 -6.00 -24.54
N LEU A 764 47.93 -6.02 -23.62
CA LEU A 764 48.17 -5.98 -22.17
C LEU A 764 49.15 -7.06 -21.73
N ALA A 765 48.89 -8.31 -22.11
CA ALA A 765 49.76 -9.46 -21.88
C ALA A 765 50.52 -9.85 -23.14
N THR A 766 51.63 -10.55 -22.93
CA THR A 766 52.39 -11.21 -23.99
C THR A 766 51.80 -12.58 -24.28
N GLY A 767 51.50 -12.89 -25.54
CA GLY A 767 51.46 -14.30 -25.96
C GLY A 767 52.85 -14.87 -25.78
N ASN A 768 53.00 -15.99 -25.09
CA ASN A 768 54.32 -16.51 -24.74
C ASN A 768 54.43 -18.00 -25.05
N ILE A 769 55.65 -18.41 -25.39
CA ILE A 769 56.01 -19.80 -25.54
C ILE A 769 57.37 -20.00 -24.90
N VAL A 770 57.41 -20.90 -23.90
CA VAL A 770 58.65 -21.33 -23.27
C VAL A 770 59.12 -22.57 -24.03
N MET A 771 60.31 -22.49 -24.59
CA MET A 771 60.90 -23.61 -25.29
C MET A 771 62.36 -23.80 -24.86
N ASP A 772 62.76 -25.06 -24.71
CA ASP A 772 64.14 -25.41 -24.44
C ASP A 772 64.92 -25.52 -25.75
N LEU A 773 65.78 -24.51 -26.01
CA LEU A 773 66.73 -24.45 -27.11
C LEU A 773 68.16 -24.80 -26.67
N GLY A 774 68.35 -25.38 -25.47
CA GLY A 774 69.61 -25.89 -24.91
C GLY A 774 70.43 -24.86 -24.09
N ASP A 775 70.58 -25.09 -22.78
CA ASP A 775 71.03 -24.22 -21.66
C ASP A 775 72.12 -23.12 -21.81
N SER A 776 71.97 -22.07 -20.98
CA SER A 776 73.00 -21.07 -20.56
C SER A 776 73.14 -21.05 -19.02
N PRO A 777 74.34 -20.89 -18.41
CA PRO A 777 74.60 -21.37 -17.03
C PRO A 777 74.37 -20.33 -15.91
N ILE A 778 73.68 -20.74 -14.84
CA ILE A 778 73.65 -20.11 -13.51
C ILE A 778 74.52 -20.98 -12.60
N ALA A 779 75.51 -20.42 -11.88
CA ALA A 779 76.47 -21.27 -11.16
C ALA A 779 76.75 -20.96 -9.67
N ASN A 780 76.61 -19.76 -9.10
CA ASN A 780 77.31 -19.41 -7.83
C ASN A 780 76.46 -18.87 -6.64
N ILE A 781 75.22 -19.34 -6.49
CA ILE A 781 74.35 -18.99 -5.35
C ILE A 781 74.96 -19.44 -4.01
N VAL A 782 75.09 -18.51 -3.05
CA VAL A 782 75.61 -18.79 -1.70
C VAL A 782 74.52 -18.85 -0.62
N GLU A 783 73.47 -18.02 -0.69
CA GLU A 783 72.28 -18.11 0.18
C GLU A 783 70.99 -17.68 -0.58
N GLN A 784 69.85 -18.29 -0.26
CA GLN A 784 68.56 -17.99 -0.90
C GLN A 784 67.38 -18.15 0.08
N TRP A 785 66.39 -17.26 0.00
CA TRP A 785 65.15 -17.30 0.77
C TRP A 785 63.93 -17.13 -0.14
N ASP A 786 63.05 -18.13 -0.17
CA ASP A 786 61.75 -18.05 -0.85
C ASP A 786 60.64 -17.81 0.18
N PHE A 787 60.13 -16.58 0.23
CA PHE A 787 59.17 -16.18 1.26
C PHE A 787 57.79 -16.82 1.06
N ARG A 788 57.42 -17.22 -0.17
CA ARG A 788 56.18 -17.93 -0.45
C ARG A 788 56.28 -19.37 0.01
N ALA A 789 57.38 -20.05 -0.29
CA ALA A 789 57.65 -21.41 0.19
C ALA A 789 57.75 -21.48 1.72
N LEU A 790 58.21 -20.39 2.36
CA LEU A 790 58.24 -20.23 3.81
C LEU A 790 56.88 -19.82 4.42
N GLY A 791 55.82 -19.69 3.63
CA GLY A 791 54.45 -19.41 4.10
C GLY A 791 54.15 -17.94 4.43
N TRP A 792 54.91 -17.00 3.86
CA TRP A 792 54.89 -15.56 4.15
C TRP A 792 55.10 -15.26 5.64
N PRO A 793 56.33 -15.48 6.16
CA PRO A 793 56.67 -15.23 7.55
C PRO A 793 56.75 -13.72 7.84
N THR A 794 55.83 -13.22 8.69
CA THR A 794 55.68 -11.80 9.07
C THR A 794 56.19 -11.52 10.48
N SER A 795 56.85 -10.37 10.69
CA SER A 795 57.31 -10.01 12.04
C SER A 795 56.15 -9.59 12.97
N PRO A 796 56.26 -9.84 14.29
CA PRO A 796 55.27 -9.38 15.27
C PRO A 796 55.16 -7.85 15.39
N ASP A 797 56.11 -7.11 14.81
CA ASP A 797 56.17 -5.65 14.90
C ASP A 797 55.19 -4.95 13.93
N GLY A 798 54.48 -5.73 13.11
CA GLY A 798 53.23 -5.31 12.48
C GLY A 798 52.09 -5.24 13.50
N GLY A 799 52.19 -4.31 14.44
CA GLY A 799 51.15 -3.80 15.34
C GLY A 799 50.04 -4.75 15.80
N LEU A 800 50.20 -5.34 16.99
CA LEU A 800 49.26 -5.13 18.11
C LEU A 800 49.84 -5.69 19.41
N LEU A 801 49.98 -4.83 20.41
CA LEU A 801 49.93 -5.24 21.81
C LEU A 801 48.57 -5.89 22.08
N ALA A 802 48.47 -7.21 21.95
CA ALA A 802 47.39 -7.97 22.56
C ALA A 802 47.85 -9.39 22.90
N ALA A 803 48.01 -9.65 24.20
CA ALA A 803 48.08 -11.01 24.69
C ALA A 803 46.78 -11.75 24.36
N GLY A 804 46.87 -12.70 23.44
CA GLY A 804 46.16 -13.98 23.45
C GLY A 804 44.66 -13.97 23.15
N ARG A 805 44.30 -14.44 21.94
CA ARG A 805 43.51 -15.66 21.70
C ARG A 805 43.26 -15.81 20.19
N TYR A 806 43.57 -17.00 19.67
CA TYR A 806 43.13 -17.44 18.35
C TYR A 806 41.59 -17.44 18.30
N ALA A 807 40.97 -16.57 17.52
CA ALA A 807 39.54 -16.63 17.24
C ALA A 807 39.32 -17.34 15.90
N GLN A 808 38.67 -18.51 15.95
CA GLN A 808 38.07 -19.13 14.78
C GLN A 808 37.06 -18.16 14.16
N TYR A 809 37.00 -18.09 12.83
CA TYR A 809 36.00 -17.30 12.09
C TYR A 809 34.59 -17.85 12.36
N THR A 810 33.87 -17.27 13.33
CA THR A 810 32.42 -17.42 13.46
C THR A 810 31.71 -16.37 12.60
N ILE A 811 30.47 -16.61 12.14
CA ILE A 811 29.67 -15.59 11.41
C ILE A 811 29.61 -14.25 12.17
N ALA A 812 29.63 -14.29 13.51
CA ALA A 812 29.70 -13.12 14.37
C ALA A 812 30.99 -12.27 14.23
N ASN A 813 32.07 -12.82 13.68
CA ASN A 813 33.36 -12.14 13.47
C ASN A 813 33.58 -11.73 12.01
N ILE A 814 32.57 -11.92 11.15
CA ILE A 814 32.60 -11.52 9.72
C ILE A 814 31.92 -10.17 9.53
N PHE A 815 30.98 -9.81 10.39
CA PHE A 815 30.24 -8.55 10.30
C PHE A 815 30.62 -7.65 11.47
N SER A 816 30.99 -6.40 11.19
CA SER A 816 30.97 -5.32 12.18
C SER A 816 29.67 -4.53 12.01
N SER A 817 29.16 -3.93 13.06
CA SER A 817 28.01 -3.02 12.93
C SER A 817 28.31 -1.69 13.59
N GLU A 818 27.79 -0.60 13.06
CA GLU A 818 27.69 0.69 13.75
C GLU A 818 26.22 0.86 14.15
N ARG A 819 25.98 0.84 15.46
CA ARG A 819 24.68 1.09 16.07
C ARG A 819 24.89 1.78 17.41
N ALA A 820 24.50 3.05 17.49
CA ALA A 820 24.71 3.93 18.65
C ALA A 820 23.99 3.51 19.96
N THR A 821 23.17 2.45 19.93
CA THR A 821 22.41 1.95 21.09
C THR A 821 22.51 0.44 21.21
N THR A 822 22.31 -0.10 22.41
CA THR A 822 22.03 -1.54 22.57
C THR A 822 20.73 -1.92 21.86
N ALA A 823 20.63 -3.14 21.38
CA ALA A 823 19.41 -3.65 20.74
C ALA A 823 19.21 -5.12 21.06
N THR A 824 18.03 -5.65 20.75
CA THR A 824 17.63 -6.98 21.23
C THR A 824 17.30 -7.89 20.08
N TYR A 825 17.42 -9.19 20.27
CA TYR A 825 17.14 -10.18 19.23
C TYR A 825 16.77 -11.49 19.89
N VAL A 826 16.24 -12.43 19.12
CA VAL A 826 15.88 -13.74 19.65
C VAL A 826 16.77 -14.81 19.05
N ALA A 827 17.52 -15.48 19.90
CA ALA A 827 18.37 -16.60 19.51
C ALA A 827 17.92 -17.86 20.26
N GLY A 828 17.63 -18.92 19.51
CA GLY A 828 17.16 -20.19 20.08
C GLY A 828 15.84 -20.06 20.88
N GLY A 829 14.98 -19.10 20.52
CA GLY A 829 13.72 -18.85 21.21
C GLY A 829 13.83 -18.01 22.50
N VAL A 830 15.02 -17.51 22.83
CA VAL A 830 15.27 -16.69 24.03
C VAL A 830 15.75 -15.30 23.65
N PHE A 831 15.29 -14.28 24.37
CA PHE A 831 15.71 -12.89 24.21
C PHE A 831 17.17 -12.67 24.59
N GLN A 832 17.90 -11.99 23.72
CA GLN A 832 19.28 -11.59 23.87
C GLN A 832 19.41 -10.07 23.70
N THR A 833 20.40 -9.48 24.35
CA THR A 833 20.77 -8.07 24.17
C THR A 833 22.13 -8.00 23.51
N ALA A 834 22.21 -7.37 22.35
CA ALA A 834 23.44 -7.00 21.69
C ALA A 834 23.92 -5.63 22.19
N ALA A 835 25.22 -5.52 22.45
CA ALA A 835 25.89 -4.28 22.81
C ALA A 835 25.80 -3.24 21.68
N VAL A 836 26.20 -1.99 21.96
CA VAL A 836 26.47 -0.99 20.92
C VAL A 836 27.45 -1.60 19.91
N ASP A 837 27.21 -1.37 18.62
CA ASP A 837 28.05 -1.87 17.51
C ASP A 837 28.14 -3.41 17.36
N GLU A 838 27.40 -4.17 18.18
CA GLU A 838 27.34 -5.63 18.08
C GLU A 838 26.27 -6.08 17.06
N PRO A 839 26.67 -6.87 16.03
CA PRO A 839 25.76 -7.40 15.02
C PRO A 839 24.81 -8.44 15.63
N ARG A 840 23.55 -8.44 15.18
CA ARG A 840 22.49 -9.30 15.73
C ARG A 840 22.16 -10.45 14.79
N PHE A 841 22.00 -11.66 15.33
CA PHE A 841 21.65 -12.84 14.54
C PHE A 841 20.45 -13.58 15.13
N GLU A 842 19.35 -13.66 14.37
CA GLU A 842 18.13 -14.36 14.76
C GLU A 842 17.93 -15.57 13.82
N ASN A 843 17.76 -16.76 14.39
CA ASN A 843 17.67 -18.04 13.65
C ASN A 843 18.80 -18.29 12.65
N GLY A 844 20.01 -17.79 12.94
CA GLY A 844 21.18 -17.96 12.07
C GLY A 844 21.24 -16.98 10.88
N GLN A 845 20.33 -16.01 10.83
CA GLN A 845 20.31 -14.93 9.84
C GLN A 845 20.68 -13.60 10.50
N LEU A 846 21.36 -12.72 9.75
CA LEU A 846 21.68 -11.37 10.20
C LEU A 846 20.39 -10.54 10.30
N LEU A 847 20.18 -9.89 11.43
CA LEU A 847 19.04 -9.00 11.68
C LEU A 847 19.46 -7.54 11.45
N ILE A 848 18.82 -6.89 10.47
CA ILE A 848 19.06 -5.48 10.11
C ILE A 848 17.75 -4.71 10.18
N GLU A 849 17.70 -3.64 10.97
CA GLU A 849 16.49 -2.86 11.19
C GLU A 849 16.77 -1.36 11.29
N GLY A 850 15.94 -0.54 10.63
CA GLY A 850 16.00 0.93 10.71
C GLY A 850 15.63 1.47 12.10
N GLN A 851 15.91 2.74 12.40
CA GLN A 851 15.64 3.34 13.71
C GLN A 851 14.16 3.26 14.11
N ALA A 852 13.86 2.87 15.36
CA ALA A 852 12.50 2.84 15.89
C ALA A 852 12.43 3.17 17.38
N THR A 853 11.24 3.58 17.85
CA THR A 853 11.00 3.94 19.26
C THR A 853 9.80 3.17 19.78
N ASN A 854 9.98 2.41 20.86
CA ASN A 854 8.85 1.85 21.60
C ASN A 854 8.24 2.93 22.49
N LEU A 855 7.02 3.35 22.15
CA LEU A 855 6.28 4.42 22.80
C LEU A 855 5.65 3.98 24.14
N LEU A 856 5.54 2.67 24.40
CA LEU A 856 5.07 2.16 25.69
C LEU A 856 6.15 2.28 26.76
N ARG A 857 5.72 2.45 28.01
CA ARG A 857 6.61 2.46 29.18
C ARG A 857 6.52 1.10 29.86
N TYR A 858 7.54 0.70 30.62
CA TYR A 858 7.55 -0.51 31.43
C TYR A 858 7.27 -1.77 30.61
N SER A 859 7.63 -1.80 29.33
CA SER A 859 7.35 -2.97 28.48
C SER A 859 8.01 -4.23 29.05
N GLN A 860 9.21 -4.09 29.64
CA GLN A 860 9.97 -5.20 30.23
C GLN A 860 9.39 -5.73 31.55
N ASP A 861 8.56 -4.94 32.22
CA ASP A 861 7.84 -5.32 33.45
C ASP A 861 6.56 -4.49 33.56
N LEU A 862 5.50 -5.03 32.97
CA LEU A 862 4.21 -4.35 32.89
C LEU A 862 3.51 -4.17 34.24
N THR A 863 4.04 -4.72 35.35
CA THR A 863 3.49 -4.46 36.68
C THR A 863 3.71 -3.02 37.14
N GLY A 864 4.77 -2.37 36.66
CA GLY A 864 5.06 -0.96 36.90
C GLY A 864 4.40 0.02 35.93
N ALA A 865 3.74 -0.47 34.87
CA ALA A 865 3.09 0.38 33.89
C ALA A 865 1.93 1.17 34.52
N GLY A 866 1.83 2.46 34.17
CA GLY A 866 0.71 3.33 34.57
C GLY A 866 -0.57 2.98 33.82
N TRP A 867 -1.13 1.79 34.09
CA TRP A 867 -2.39 1.34 33.52
C TRP A 867 -3.55 2.21 34.03
N ILE A 868 -4.45 2.53 33.11
CA ILE A 868 -5.57 3.43 33.36
C ILE A 868 -6.82 2.59 33.66
N GLY A 869 -7.62 3.04 34.62
CA GLY A 869 -8.89 2.42 34.99
C GLY A 869 -8.79 1.33 36.07
N ALA A 870 -9.93 0.77 36.43
CA ALA A 870 -10.12 -0.01 37.66
C ALA A 870 -9.62 -1.46 37.58
N CYS A 871 -8.30 -1.63 37.73
CA CYS A 871 -7.63 -2.87 37.41
C CYS A 871 -6.33 -3.10 38.24
N ALA A 872 -6.01 -4.35 38.62
CA ALA A 872 -4.81 -4.74 39.40
C ALA A 872 -3.79 -5.58 38.61
N VAL A 873 -2.63 -5.03 38.22
CA VAL A 873 -1.63 -5.80 37.45
C VAL A 873 -0.80 -6.63 38.41
N ASN A 874 -0.71 -7.92 38.17
CA ASN A 874 0.13 -8.81 38.99
C ASN A 874 1.20 -9.46 38.14
N ALA A 875 2.37 -9.74 38.70
CA ALA A 875 3.37 -10.56 38.04
C ALA A 875 2.82 -11.98 37.83
N ALA A 876 3.01 -12.53 36.63
CA ALA A 876 2.73 -13.92 36.33
C ALA A 876 4.04 -14.73 36.28
N ALA A 877 3.97 -16.03 36.52
CA ALA A 877 5.15 -16.90 36.53
C ALA A 877 5.65 -17.24 35.11
N GLU A 878 4.76 -17.15 34.12
CA GLU A 878 5.09 -17.40 32.72
C GLU A 878 5.92 -16.26 32.13
N SER A 879 6.71 -16.56 31.10
CA SER A 879 7.42 -15.55 30.32
C SER A 879 7.26 -15.82 28.83
N TYR A 880 7.28 -14.77 28.02
CA TYR A 880 7.39 -14.88 26.57
C TYR A 880 8.78 -14.43 26.14
N ARG A 881 9.56 -15.38 25.59
CA ARG A 881 10.97 -15.18 25.19
C ARG A 881 11.85 -14.59 26.30
N GLY A 882 11.49 -14.74 27.59
CA GLY A 882 12.24 -14.18 28.73
C GLY A 882 11.68 -12.86 29.28
N VAL A 883 10.65 -12.27 28.66
CA VAL A 883 9.89 -11.16 29.23
C VAL A 883 8.74 -11.71 30.06
N ALA A 884 8.68 -11.37 31.35
CA ALA A 884 7.66 -11.88 32.26
C ALA A 884 6.26 -11.42 31.82
N PHE A 885 5.30 -12.34 31.90
CA PHE A 885 3.90 -11.99 31.74
C PHE A 885 3.41 -11.20 32.95
N ALA A 886 2.53 -10.24 32.67
CA ALA A 886 1.75 -9.53 33.67
C ALA A 886 0.27 -9.90 33.52
N GLU A 887 -0.35 -10.33 34.61
CA GLU A 887 -1.76 -10.66 34.64
C GLU A 887 -2.61 -9.40 34.85
N VAL A 888 -3.49 -9.17 33.88
CA VAL A 888 -4.36 -8.03 33.73
C VAL A 888 -5.80 -8.45 34.05
N ALA A 889 -6.18 -8.41 35.35
CA ALA A 889 -7.51 -8.74 35.91
C ALA A 889 -8.48 -7.55 36.20
N LYS A 890 -9.75 -7.58 35.80
CA LYS A 890 -10.70 -6.51 36.15
C LYS A 890 -11.00 -6.46 37.66
N THR A 891 -11.08 -5.29 38.30
CA THR A 891 -11.22 -5.18 39.79
C THR A 891 -12.49 -4.50 40.31
N THR A 892 -13.25 -3.74 39.50
CA THR A 892 -14.48 -3.06 39.99
C THR A 892 -15.70 -3.37 39.15
N THR A 893 -16.84 -3.48 39.81
CA THR A 893 -18.17 -3.58 39.18
C THR A 893 -18.61 -2.20 38.69
N GLY A 894 -19.03 -2.08 37.42
CA GLY A 894 -19.66 -0.85 36.88
C GLY A 894 -18.82 0.03 35.94
N SER A 895 -17.52 -0.24 35.76
CA SER A 895 -16.73 0.40 34.69
C SER A 895 -16.78 -0.42 33.39
N SER A 896 -16.99 0.26 32.25
CA SER A 896 -16.82 -0.30 30.90
C SER A 896 -15.35 -0.43 30.52
N GLU A 897 -14.45 0.28 31.22
CA GLU A 897 -13.03 0.31 30.92
C GLU A 897 -12.35 -0.99 31.34
N VAL A 898 -11.57 -1.54 30.41
CA VAL A 898 -10.57 -2.54 30.72
C VAL A 898 -9.24 -2.05 30.17
N ARG A 899 -8.29 -1.99 31.10
CA ARG A 899 -6.89 -1.54 31.05
C ARG A 899 -6.36 -1.00 29.73
N GLY A 900 -5.97 0.28 29.76
CA GLY A 900 -5.19 0.93 28.72
C GLY A 900 -3.83 1.41 29.22
N GLN A 901 -2.81 1.38 28.36
CA GLN A 901 -1.56 2.08 28.57
C GLN A 901 -1.41 3.22 27.55
N ASN A 902 -1.38 4.47 28.03
CA ASN A 902 -1.13 5.63 27.18
C ASN A 902 0.31 5.65 26.71
N PHE A 903 0.51 5.87 25.40
CA PHE A 903 1.83 5.98 24.80
C PHE A 903 2.13 7.38 24.22
N GLY A 904 1.21 8.33 24.39
CA GLY A 904 1.47 9.75 24.13
C GLY A 904 0.67 10.32 22.96
N ALA A 905 1.11 11.46 22.44
CA ALA A 905 0.44 12.16 21.34
C ALA A 905 0.65 11.43 20.01
N VAL A 906 -0.45 11.27 19.26
CA VAL A 906 -0.47 10.84 17.87
C VAL A 906 -0.98 11.98 16.99
N THR A 907 -0.51 12.08 15.75
CA THR A 907 -0.96 13.09 14.78
C THR A 907 -1.91 12.49 13.74
N ALA A 908 -2.68 13.34 13.06
CA ALA A 908 -3.54 12.93 11.95
C ALA A 908 -2.69 12.36 10.80
N GLY A 909 -3.09 11.21 10.26
CA GLY A 909 -2.37 10.44 9.24
C GLY A 909 -1.25 9.54 9.78
N GLN A 910 -0.93 9.59 11.08
CA GLN A 910 0.13 8.77 11.66
C GLN A 910 -0.30 7.31 11.78
N THR A 911 0.52 6.40 11.27
CA THR A 911 0.32 4.96 11.45
C THR A 911 1.17 4.45 12.60
N CYS A 912 0.56 3.68 13.49
CA CYS A 912 1.26 2.98 14.57
C CYS A 912 1.02 1.48 14.49
N VAL A 913 2.03 0.70 14.86
CA VAL A 913 1.97 -0.75 14.98
C VAL A 913 2.17 -1.15 16.43
N ALA A 914 1.32 -2.03 16.94
CA ALA A 914 1.39 -2.62 18.26
C ALA A 914 1.70 -4.12 18.16
N THR A 915 2.68 -4.60 18.91
CA THR A 915 2.99 -6.03 19.06
C THR A 915 2.80 -6.43 20.52
N VAL A 916 2.05 -7.51 20.78
CA VAL A 916 1.72 -7.98 22.14
C VAL A 916 1.71 -9.51 22.18
N ALA A 917 2.40 -10.10 23.15
CA ALA A 917 2.26 -11.52 23.46
C ALA A 917 1.16 -11.72 24.50
N VAL A 918 0.26 -12.69 24.27
CA VAL A 918 -0.93 -12.91 25.08
C VAL A 918 -1.05 -14.38 25.47
N LEU A 919 -1.37 -14.62 26.74
CA LEU A 919 -1.74 -15.91 27.30
C LEU A 919 -3.11 -15.79 27.95
N ALA A 920 -3.90 -16.87 27.89
CA ALA A 920 -5.16 -16.95 28.60
C ALA A 920 -4.93 -16.81 30.12
N GLY A 921 -5.65 -15.87 30.73
CA GLY A 921 -5.80 -15.80 32.19
C GLY A 921 -6.99 -16.64 32.62
N THR A 922 -7.99 -16.02 33.24
CA THR A 922 -9.29 -16.66 33.48
C THR A 922 -10.17 -16.72 32.22
N LYS A 923 -9.81 -16.02 31.14
CA LYS A 923 -10.45 -16.09 29.82
C LYS A 923 -9.50 -16.59 28.74
N ASN A 924 -10.06 -17.34 27.78
CA ASN A 924 -9.39 -17.82 26.57
C ASN A 924 -9.66 -16.92 25.35
N SER A 925 -10.14 -15.71 25.58
CA SER A 925 -10.38 -14.70 24.56
C SER A 925 -10.05 -13.32 25.11
N ALA A 926 -9.67 -12.41 24.22
CA ALA A 926 -9.41 -11.02 24.54
C ALA A 926 -9.78 -10.10 23.37
N MET A 927 -10.19 -8.88 23.67
CA MET A 927 -10.26 -7.81 22.68
C MET A 927 -9.09 -6.85 22.89
N ILE A 928 -8.30 -6.63 21.85
CA ILE A 928 -7.09 -5.82 21.90
C ILE A 928 -7.13 -4.81 20.76
N GLY A 929 -6.71 -3.58 21.03
CA GLY A 929 -6.68 -2.54 20.00
C GLY A 929 -5.92 -1.29 20.42
N LEU A 930 -5.60 -0.49 19.42
CA LEU A 930 -5.08 0.86 19.59
C LEU A 930 -6.27 1.82 19.71
N TYR A 931 -6.36 2.51 20.84
CA TYR A 931 -7.39 3.49 21.19
C TYR A 931 -6.87 4.92 21.04
N SER A 932 -7.77 5.88 20.86
CA SER A 932 -7.45 7.31 20.90
C SER A 932 -8.52 8.09 21.67
N THR A 933 -8.12 9.14 22.40
CA THR A 933 -9.07 9.97 23.16
C THR A 933 -10.07 10.74 22.28
N ALA A 934 -9.74 10.99 21.01
CA ALA A 934 -10.61 11.71 20.08
C ALA A 934 -11.54 10.78 19.29
N GLU A 935 -11.07 9.59 18.92
CA GLU A 935 -11.77 8.70 17.97
C GLU A 935 -12.20 7.38 18.59
N THR A 936 -11.88 7.16 19.87
CA THR A 936 -12.07 5.89 20.55
C THR A 936 -11.34 4.75 19.80
N TRP A 937 -12.07 3.73 19.32
CA TRP A 937 -11.54 2.62 18.52
C TRP A 937 -11.32 2.98 17.04
N GLY A 938 -11.73 4.16 16.60
CA GLY A 938 -11.68 4.54 15.18
C GLY A 938 -12.76 3.86 14.34
N ALA A 939 -12.88 4.24 13.08
CA ALA A 939 -13.84 3.64 12.15
C ALA A 939 -13.44 2.20 11.78
N ALA A 940 -14.41 1.31 11.56
CA ALA A 940 -14.15 -0.04 11.07
C ALA A 940 -13.32 0.00 9.76
N GLY A 941 -12.18 -0.68 9.75
CA GLY A 941 -11.23 -0.69 8.63
C GLY A 941 -10.10 0.34 8.71
N SER A 942 -10.04 1.19 9.74
CA SER A 942 -8.89 2.09 9.99
C SER A 942 -7.67 1.39 10.61
N GLY A 943 -7.76 0.08 10.82
CA GLY A 943 -6.67 -0.76 11.28
C GLY A 943 -6.81 -2.21 10.83
N SER A 944 -5.75 -2.98 11.02
CA SER A 944 -5.63 -4.41 10.71
C SER A 944 -4.99 -5.15 11.88
N ALA A 945 -5.17 -6.47 11.93
CA ALA A 945 -4.51 -7.32 12.92
C ALA A 945 -4.15 -8.69 12.35
N GLU A 946 -3.07 -9.28 12.88
CA GLU A 946 -2.58 -10.60 12.54
C GLU A 946 -2.05 -11.34 13.78
N ILE A 947 -2.09 -12.68 13.74
CA ILE A 947 -1.44 -13.56 14.71
C ILE A 947 -0.16 -14.05 14.05
N LEU A 948 0.98 -13.74 14.66
CA LEU A 948 2.30 -14.07 14.16
C LEU A 948 2.77 -15.44 14.63
N GLU A 949 2.40 -15.81 15.85
CA GLU A 949 2.81 -17.05 16.50
C GLU A 949 1.71 -17.50 17.48
N GLY A 950 1.58 -18.82 17.67
CA GLY A 950 0.72 -19.39 18.69
C GLY A 950 -0.75 -19.57 18.27
N PRO A 951 -1.58 -20.16 19.16
CA PRO A 951 -2.96 -20.52 18.87
C PRO A 951 -3.91 -19.32 18.94
N GLY A 952 -4.92 -19.29 18.08
CA GLY A 952 -6.02 -18.34 18.20
C GLY A 952 -6.69 -18.02 16.87
N ALA A 953 -7.81 -17.30 16.94
CA ALA A 953 -8.55 -16.80 15.80
C ALA A 953 -8.87 -15.32 15.99
N ILE A 954 -8.82 -14.55 14.90
CA ILE A 954 -9.02 -13.10 14.87
C ILE A 954 -10.40 -12.80 14.29
N SER A 955 -11.11 -11.84 14.87
CA SER A 955 -12.30 -11.23 14.28
C SER A 955 -12.34 -9.73 14.60
N LEU A 956 -12.87 -8.93 13.68
CA LEU A 956 -13.01 -7.48 13.89
C LEU A 956 -14.10 -7.21 14.94
N PHE A 957 -13.85 -6.28 15.86
CA PHE A 957 -14.87 -5.80 16.79
C PHE A 957 -15.86 -4.88 16.05
N ALA A 958 -17.16 -5.11 16.23
CA ALA A 958 -18.21 -4.39 15.51
C ALA A 958 -18.22 -2.87 15.76
N GLY A 959 -17.56 -2.37 16.81
CA GLY A 959 -17.54 -0.96 17.19
C GLY A 959 -16.24 -0.19 16.85
N GLY A 960 -15.34 -0.71 16.01
CA GLY A 960 -14.16 0.04 15.52
C GLY A 960 -12.93 -0.81 15.21
N SER A 961 -11.74 -0.21 15.12
CA SER A 961 -10.45 -0.86 14.78
C SER A 961 -9.78 -1.56 15.97
N ALA A 962 -10.56 -2.30 16.74
CA ALA A 962 -10.08 -3.26 17.72
C ALA A 962 -10.49 -4.67 17.30
N PHE A 963 -9.79 -5.67 17.81
CA PHE A 963 -9.89 -7.03 17.31
C PHE A 963 -10.11 -8.00 18.47
N ASN A 964 -11.07 -8.92 18.29
CA ASN A 964 -11.30 -10.03 19.20
C ASN A 964 -10.40 -11.20 18.80
N PHE A 965 -9.61 -11.66 19.76
CA PHE A 965 -8.78 -12.85 19.69
C PHE A 965 -9.45 -13.93 20.54
N THR A 966 -9.75 -15.08 19.94
CA THR A 966 -10.42 -16.21 20.61
C THR A 966 -9.57 -17.47 20.49
N GLY A 967 -9.76 -18.44 21.38
CA GLY A 967 -8.99 -19.69 21.36
C GLY A 967 -7.55 -19.54 21.87
N LEU A 968 -7.31 -18.55 22.73
CA LEU A 968 -6.02 -18.32 23.37
C LEU A 968 -5.72 -19.44 24.38
N SER A 969 -4.47 -19.89 24.43
CA SER A 969 -4.03 -20.97 25.31
C SER A 969 -3.53 -20.45 26.66
N THR A 970 -3.67 -21.28 27.70
CA THR A 970 -3.08 -21.02 29.03
C THR A 970 -1.61 -21.41 29.11
N THR A 971 -1.09 -22.18 28.14
CA THR A 971 0.27 -22.73 28.16
C THR A 971 1.11 -22.35 26.94
N VAL A 972 0.48 -21.96 25.82
CA VAL A 972 1.17 -21.58 24.58
C VAL A 972 0.85 -20.11 24.28
N PRO A 973 1.82 -19.20 24.41
CA PRO A 973 1.62 -17.79 24.09
C PRO A 973 1.20 -17.55 22.64
N THR A 974 0.37 -16.54 22.43
CA THR A 974 -0.03 -16.06 21.10
C THR A 974 0.55 -14.67 20.88
N LEU A 975 1.40 -14.51 19.86
CA LEU A 975 1.96 -13.20 19.48
C LEU A 975 1.05 -12.53 18.46
N ILE A 976 0.61 -11.32 18.78
CA ILE A 976 -0.39 -10.57 18.01
C ILE A 976 0.24 -9.25 17.54
N ARG A 977 -0.11 -8.84 16.32
CA ARG A 977 0.21 -7.53 15.78
C ARG A 977 -1.05 -6.79 15.36
N ILE A 978 -1.12 -5.49 15.67
CA ILE A 978 -2.23 -4.60 15.34
C ILE A 978 -1.67 -3.32 14.75
N THR A 979 -2.14 -2.93 13.56
CA THR A 979 -1.75 -1.68 12.90
C THR A 979 -2.95 -0.76 12.82
N ARG A 980 -2.77 0.53 13.13
CA ARG A 980 -3.84 1.54 13.00
C ARG A 980 -3.28 2.86 12.47
N THR A 981 -4.01 3.49 11.56
CA THR A 981 -3.77 4.88 11.13
C THR A 981 -4.75 5.81 11.83
N TYR A 982 -4.26 6.84 12.50
CA TYR A 982 -5.07 7.82 13.22
C TYR A 982 -5.56 8.92 12.28
N VAL A 983 -6.81 9.36 12.39
CA VAL A 983 -7.39 10.40 11.52
C VAL A 983 -7.27 11.79 12.16
N SER A 984 -7.09 11.86 13.47
CA SER A 984 -7.14 13.07 14.29
C SER A 984 -6.02 13.04 15.33
N ALA A 985 -5.42 14.21 15.56
CA ALA A 985 -4.42 14.36 16.61
C ALA A 985 -5.04 14.15 18.00
N SER A 986 -4.49 13.24 18.80
CA SER A 986 -5.04 12.86 20.10
C SER A 986 -4.03 12.13 20.97
N THR A 987 -4.42 11.67 22.17
CA THR A 987 -3.59 10.76 22.95
C THR A 987 -3.90 9.32 22.56
N GLY A 988 -2.89 8.58 22.10
CA GLY A 988 -2.96 7.17 21.76
C GLY A 988 -2.72 6.26 22.97
N ALA A 989 -3.41 5.12 22.98
CA ALA A 989 -3.30 4.13 24.04
C ALA A 989 -3.47 2.71 23.53
N LEU A 990 -2.76 1.74 24.12
CA LEU A 990 -2.98 0.31 23.87
C LEU A 990 -3.96 -0.23 24.91
N TYR A 991 -5.08 -0.78 24.48
CA TYR A 991 -6.11 -1.32 25.36
C TYR A 991 -6.25 -2.83 25.23
N ILE A 992 -6.48 -3.50 26.37
CA ILE A 992 -6.55 -4.96 26.48
C ILE A 992 -7.73 -5.36 27.36
N TYR A 993 -8.68 -6.09 26.79
CA TYR A 993 -9.90 -6.57 27.44
C TYR A 993 -9.89 -8.10 27.51
N PRO A 994 -9.96 -8.74 28.69
CA PRO A 994 -10.34 -10.15 28.78
C PRO A 994 -11.77 -10.36 28.28
N GLY A 995 -11.99 -11.35 27.43
CA GLY A 995 -13.27 -11.60 26.78
C GLY A 995 -13.58 -10.57 25.68
N SER A 996 -14.61 -9.76 25.90
CA SER A 996 -15.11 -8.75 24.96
C SER A 996 -15.25 -7.37 25.63
N ALA A 997 -15.19 -6.30 24.82
CA ALA A 997 -15.50 -4.95 25.31
C ALA A 997 -16.91 -4.90 25.90
N ASN A 998 -17.02 -4.29 27.08
CA ASN A 998 -18.26 -4.07 27.86
C ASN A 998 -18.79 -5.26 28.69
N ALA A 999 -18.18 -6.45 28.66
CA ALA A 999 -18.75 -7.62 29.33
C ALA A 999 -17.83 -8.36 30.32
N ALA A 1000 -16.55 -8.02 30.44
CA ALA A 1000 -15.65 -8.67 31.41
C ALA A 1000 -16.19 -8.49 32.85
N PRO A 1001 -16.58 -9.55 33.57
CA PRO A 1001 -16.91 -9.46 34.99
C PRO A 1001 -15.66 -9.18 35.82
N VAL A 1002 -15.86 -8.74 37.08
CA VAL A 1002 -14.75 -8.59 38.03
C VAL A 1002 -14.08 -9.94 38.24
N GLY A 1003 -12.75 -9.99 38.16
CA GLY A 1003 -11.95 -11.22 38.23
C GLY A 1003 -11.57 -11.82 36.87
N ASP A 1004 -12.16 -11.36 35.77
CA ASP A 1004 -11.71 -11.76 34.44
C ASP A 1004 -10.31 -11.20 34.13
N SER A 1005 -9.42 -12.05 33.61
CA SER A 1005 -8.02 -11.72 33.39
C SER A 1005 -7.46 -12.26 32.08
N MET A 1006 -6.44 -11.56 31.57
CA MET A 1006 -5.54 -11.97 30.51
C MET A 1006 -4.10 -11.77 30.96
N LYS A 1007 -3.18 -12.60 30.48
CA LYS A 1007 -1.74 -12.42 30.73
C LYS A 1007 -1.11 -11.79 29.50
N VAL A 1008 -0.37 -10.69 29.68
CA VAL A 1008 0.29 -9.97 28.59
C VAL A 1008 1.78 -9.76 28.83
N ALA A 1009 2.58 -9.88 27.79
CA ALA A 1009 4.03 -9.65 27.80
C ALA A 1009 4.46 -9.04 26.47
N TYR A 1010 5.72 -8.62 26.38
CA TYR A 1010 6.35 -8.26 25.09
C TYR A 1010 5.57 -7.17 24.35
N THR A 1011 5.07 -6.16 25.08
CA THR A 1011 4.24 -5.10 24.52
C THR A 1011 5.10 -4.00 23.91
N GLN A 1012 4.86 -3.68 22.65
CA GLN A 1012 5.57 -2.62 21.94
C GLN A 1012 4.60 -1.83 21.07
N VAL A 1013 4.73 -0.50 21.04
CA VAL A 1013 4.02 0.36 20.09
C VAL A 1013 5.03 1.26 19.38
N GLU A 1014 5.03 1.26 18.06
CA GLU A 1014 5.98 2.00 17.23
C GLU A 1014 5.25 2.83 16.16
N VAL A 1015 5.88 3.91 15.71
CA VAL A 1015 5.40 4.70 14.56
C VAL A 1015 5.90 4.06 13.27
N GLY A 1016 5.00 3.88 12.30
CA GLY A 1016 5.28 3.21 11.04
C GLY A 1016 4.46 1.93 10.86
N ALA A 1017 4.52 1.35 9.66
CA ALA A 1017 3.85 0.09 9.32
C ALA A 1017 4.78 -1.12 9.46
N THR A 1018 6.09 -0.90 9.53
CA THR A 1018 7.13 -1.94 9.66
C THR A 1018 7.50 -2.14 11.13
N PRO A 1019 7.23 -3.32 11.71
CA PRO A 1019 7.56 -3.64 13.10
C PRO A 1019 9.07 -3.89 13.24
N THR A 1020 9.63 -3.61 14.42
CA THR A 1020 11.03 -3.96 14.72
C THR A 1020 11.13 -4.92 15.91
N SER A 1021 12.34 -5.40 16.17
CA SER A 1021 12.71 -6.15 17.37
C SER A 1021 12.28 -5.41 18.64
N TYR A 1022 12.12 -6.18 19.71
CA TYR A 1022 11.52 -5.64 20.92
C TYR A 1022 12.46 -4.70 21.68
N ILE A 1023 12.07 -3.45 21.79
CA ILE A 1023 12.79 -2.41 22.51
C ILE A 1023 12.26 -2.37 23.95
N PRO A 1024 13.05 -2.85 24.93
CA PRO A 1024 12.64 -2.86 26.33
C PRO A 1024 12.62 -1.42 26.86
N THR A 1025 11.55 -1.08 27.57
CA THR A 1025 11.35 0.23 28.19
C THR A 1025 11.14 0.10 29.69
N THR A 1026 11.69 1.06 30.42
CA THR A 1026 11.49 1.22 31.88
C THR A 1026 10.51 2.36 32.11
N THR A 1027 10.92 3.48 32.69
CA THR A 1027 9.99 4.58 33.01
C THR A 1027 9.69 5.51 31.84
N THR A 1028 10.42 5.40 30.73
CA THR A 1028 10.33 6.27 29.55
C THR A 1028 10.36 5.46 28.25
N PRO A 1029 9.77 5.98 27.16
CA PRO A 1029 10.00 5.45 25.81
C PRO A 1029 11.50 5.36 25.51
N VAL A 1030 11.90 4.36 24.73
CA VAL A 1030 13.30 4.13 24.34
C VAL A 1030 13.38 4.03 22.83
N THR A 1031 14.37 4.72 22.25
CA THR A 1031 14.70 4.64 20.82
C THR A 1031 15.88 3.70 20.63
N ARG A 1032 15.76 2.79 19.67
CA ARG A 1032 16.86 1.98 19.14
C ARG A 1032 17.35 2.62 17.85
N ALA A 1033 18.65 2.88 17.76
CA ALA A 1033 19.32 3.35 16.54
C ALA A 1033 19.30 2.29 15.43
N ALA A 1034 19.37 2.73 14.16
CA ALA A 1034 19.45 1.83 13.00
C ALA A 1034 20.69 0.92 13.07
N ASP A 1035 20.58 -0.29 12.51
CA ASP A 1035 21.75 -1.16 12.30
C ASP A 1035 22.46 -0.78 10.99
N ASN A 1036 23.67 -0.23 11.08
CA ASN A 1036 24.55 -0.10 9.92
C ASN A 1036 25.54 -1.27 9.96
N VAL A 1037 25.51 -2.21 9.02
CA VAL A 1037 26.36 -3.41 9.07
C VAL A 1037 27.42 -3.39 7.96
N TYR A 1038 28.65 -3.67 8.33
CA TYR A 1038 29.83 -3.78 7.47
C TYR A 1038 30.40 -5.20 7.57
N VAL A 1039 31.15 -5.65 6.55
CA VAL A 1039 31.93 -6.89 6.63
C VAL A 1039 33.31 -6.52 7.18
N SER A 1040 33.74 -7.12 8.30
CA SER A 1040 35.03 -6.79 8.91
C SER A 1040 36.18 -7.40 8.10
N GLU A 1041 36.96 -6.55 7.44
CA GLU A 1041 38.17 -6.97 6.73
C GLU A 1041 39.40 -7.03 7.65
N SER A 1042 40.39 -7.84 7.28
CA SER A 1042 41.58 -8.12 8.09
C SER A 1042 42.36 -6.84 8.46
N GLN A 1043 42.87 -6.76 9.70
CA GLN A 1043 43.65 -5.62 10.24
C GLN A 1043 44.94 -5.26 9.49
N TYR A 1044 45.31 -5.99 8.43
CA TYR A 1044 46.58 -5.84 7.72
C TYR A 1044 46.43 -5.36 6.27
N GLY A 1045 45.20 -5.06 5.82
CA GLY A 1045 44.95 -4.63 4.44
C GLY A 1045 45.14 -5.72 3.38
N TYR A 1046 45.40 -6.97 3.79
CA TYR A 1046 45.51 -8.13 2.90
C TYR A 1046 45.01 -9.44 3.53
N THR A 1047 44.64 -10.39 2.69
CA THR A 1047 44.21 -11.75 3.01
C THR A 1047 45.06 -12.78 2.28
N LYS A 1048 45.36 -13.92 2.92
CA LYS A 1048 46.05 -15.04 2.26
C LYS A 1048 45.02 -15.82 1.44
N SER A 1049 45.18 -15.85 0.12
CA SER A 1049 44.29 -16.58 -0.80
C SER A 1049 45.11 -17.39 -1.79
N GLY A 1050 44.85 -18.70 -1.89
CA GLY A 1050 45.57 -19.58 -2.83
C GLY A 1050 47.09 -19.74 -2.58
N GLY A 1051 47.60 -19.29 -1.42
CA GLY A 1051 49.04 -19.27 -1.12
C GLY A 1051 49.73 -17.93 -1.38
N ASP A 1052 49.00 -16.94 -1.90
CA ASP A 1052 49.48 -15.58 -2.20
C ASP A 1052 48.91 -14.57 -1.18
N LEU A 1053 49.52 -13.38 -1.08
CA LEU A 1053 48.99 -12.26 -0.30
C LEU A 1053 48.17 -11.35 -1.21
N ALA A 1054 46.90 -11.07 -0.90
CA ALA A 1054 46.03 -10.25 -1.74
C ALA A 1054 45.34 -9.13 -0.94
N ALA A 1055 45.37 -7.91 -1.45
CA ALA A 1055 44.76 -6.72 -0.86
C ALA A 1055 43.26 -6.90 -0.59
N ASN A 1056 42.78 -6.28 0.48
CA ASN A 1056 41.36 -6.30 0.86
C ASN A 1056 40.56 -5.25 0.09
N ALA A 1057 39.24 -5.44 -0.03
CA ALA A 1057 38.34 -4.60 -0.84
C ALA A 1057 37.70 -3.50 0.03
N LEU A 1058 37.80 -2.23 -0.36
CA LEU A 1058 37.32 -1.12 0.47
C LEU A 1058 35.81 -0.85 0.39
N ASP A 1059 35.08 -1.54 -0.49
CA ASP A 1059 33.67 -1.26 -0.73
C ASP A 1059 32.73 -1.99 0.22
N SER A 1060 31.66 -1.30 0.62
CA SER A 1060 30.58 -1.81 1.48
C SER A 1060 29.68 -2.80 0.73
N LEU A 1061 29.13 -3.78 1.46
CA LEU A 1061 28.13 -4.75 0.96
C LEU A 1061 26.75 -4.11 0.65
N TYR A 1062 26.63 -2.81 0.87
CA TYR A 1062 25.49 -1.99 0.47
C TYR A 1062 26.09 -0.70 -0.07
N GLY A 1063 25.79 -0.35 -1.33
CA GLY A 1063 26.25 0.88 -1.95
C GLY A 1063 25.78 2.15 -1.21
N THR A 1064 25.81 3.31 -1.84
CA THR A 1064 25.25 4.52 -1.22
C THR A 1064 23.75 4.37 -0.94
N ASP A 1065 23.23 5.08 0.07
CA ASP A 1065 21.81 5.01 0.49
C ASP A 1065 20.77 5.25 -0.64
N ASP A 1066 21.22 5.79 -1.78
CA ASP A 1066 20.41 6.11 -2.94
C ASP A 1066 20.54 5.10 -4.10
N GLN A 1067 21.32 4.01 -3.97
CA GLN A 1067 21.45 2.98 -5.01
C GLN A 1067 20.33 1.93 -4.93
N SER A 1068 19.72 1.65 -6.09
CA SER A 1068 18.66 0.65 -6.23
C SER A 1068 19.22 -0.77 -6.10
N PHE A 1069 18.56 -1.64 -5.33
CA PHE A 1069 18.99 -3.00 -4.99
C PHE A 1069 19.03 -3.99 -6.19
N PHE A 1070 18.57 -3.56 -7.36
CA PHE A 1070 18.48 -4.37 -8.59
C PHE A 1070 19.09 -3.62 -9.78
N GLY A 1071 20.24 -4.11 -10.26
CA GLY A 1071 20.77 -3.82 -11.59
C GLY A 1071 20.24 -4.81 -12.65
N ALA A 1072 20.65 -4.67 -13.90
CA ALA A 1072 20.23 -5.57 -14.98
C ALA A 1072 20.80 -7.00 -14.81
N ASP A 1073 20.11 -8.01 -15.35
CA ASP A 1073 20.29 -9.46 -15.10
C ASP A 1073 21.69 -10.06 -15.35
N LEU A 1074 22.69 -9.29 -15.79
CA LEU A 1074 24.03 -9.78 -16.15
C LEU A 1074 25.20 -9.04 -15.49
N ASP A 1075 24.95 -7.99 -14.71
CA ASP A 1075 26.04 -7.35 -13.95
C ASP A 1075 26.45 -8.25 -12.78
N PRO A 1076 27.76 -8.47 -12.56
CA PRO A 1076 28.23 -9.12 -11.34
C PRO A 1076 27.71 -8.33 -10.15
N PHE A 1077 26.98 -9.01 -9.26
CA PHE A 1077 26.37 -8.41 -8.06
C PHE A 1077 27.40 -7.65 -7.19
N TYR A 1078 28.69 -7.96 -7.33
CA TYR A 1078 29.83 -7.29 -6.71
C TYR A 1078 31.04 -7.28 -7.66
N GLU A 1079 31.46 -6.10 -8.11
CA GLU A 1079 32.88 -5.81 -8.39
C GLU A 1079 33.35 -4.78 -7.38
N ALA A 1080 34.42 -5.09 -6.63
CA ALA A 1080 35.02 -4.11 -5.74
C ALA A 1080 35.64 -2.99 -6.59
N GLY A 1081 35.05 -1.80 -6.54
CA GLY A 1081 35.52 -0.60 -7.22
C GLY A 1081 36.80 -0.03 -6.65
N SER A 1082 37.22 -0.44 -5.45
CA SER A 1082 38.55 -0.12 -4.93
C SER A 1082 39.08 -1.14 -3.91
N TYR A 1083 40.40 -1.35 -3.93
CA TYR A 1083 41.15 -2.16 -2.98
C TYR A 1083 42.08 -1.30 -2.14
N GLY A 1084 42.24 -1.66 -0.87
CA GLY A 1084 43.07 -0.96 0.08
C GLY A 1084 44.56 -1.16 -0.17
N GLN A 1085 45.39 -0.29 0.42
CA GLN A 1085 46.84 -0.46 0.40
C GLN A 1085 47.22 -1.74 1.16
N MET A 1086 48.07 -2.56 0.55
CA MET A 1086 48.67 -3.73 1.20
C MET A 1086 50.09 -3.41 1.65
N VAL A 1087 50.42 -3.77 2.90
CA VAL A 1087 51.79 -3.67 3.44
C VAL A 1087 52.22 -5.00 4.03
N TYR A 1088 53.24 -5.62 3.44
CA TYR A 1088 53.88 -6.84 3.94
C TYR A 1088 55.28 -6.55 4.46
N VAL A 1089 55.59 -7.00 5.68
CA VAL A 1089 56.92 -6.87 6.30
C VAL A 1089 57.47 -8.26 6.60
N THR A 1090 58.67 -8.56 6.11
CA THR A 1090 59.31 -9.85 6.35
C THR A 1090 59.72 -9.99 7.81
N ASN A 1091 59.89 -11.23 8.28
CA ASN A 1091 60.78 -11.49 9.41
C ASN A 1091 62.21 -10.98 9.14
N GLU A 1092 63.01 -10.89 10.20
CA GLU A 1092 64.44 -10.64 10.10
C GLU A 1092 65.14 -11.75 9.28
N VAL A 1093 65.95 -11.35 8.31
CA VAL A 1093 66.66 -12.22 7.35
C VAL A 1093 68.16 -12.14 7.65
N PRO A 1094 68.73 -13.10 8.39
CA PRO A 1094 70.15 -13.12 8.70
C PRO A 1094 70.96 -13.63 7.49
N VAL A 1095 71.79 -12.78 6.90
CA VAL A 1095 72.76 -13.19 5.87
C VAL A 1095 74.10 -13.49 6.57
N SER A 1096 74.65 -14.68 6.34
CA SER A 1096 75.82 -15.15 7.10
C SER A 1096 76.98 -15.65 6.25
N LYS A 1097 76.79 -15.83 4.94
CA LYS A 1097 77.79 -16.37 4.01
C LYS A 1097 78.09 -15.46 2.82
N ALA A 1098 77.76 -14.17 2.90
CA ALA A 1098 78.14 -13.20 1.89
C ALA A 1098 79.67 -13.06 1.84
N LEU A 1099 80.25 -13.32 0.67
CA LEU A 1099 81.64 -13.02 0.35
C LEU A 1099 81.78 -11.55 -0.08
N ALA A 1100 82.96 -10.98 0.02
CA ALA A 1100 83.20 -9.59 -0.38
C ALA A 1100 82.83 -9.37 -1.85
N GLY A 1101 81.92 -8.43 -2.11
CA GLY A 1101 81.40 -8.15 -3.46
C GLY A 1101 80.21 -9.03 -3.88
N SER A 1102 79.67 -9.87 -2.98
CA SER A 1102 78.43 -10.61 -3.25
C SER A 1102 77.27 -9.64 -3.45
N ILE A 1103 76.41 -9.96 -4.41
CA ILE A 1103 75.28 -9.15 -4.78
C ILE A 1103 74.02 -9.84 -4.29
N MET A 1104 73.23 -9.12 -3.50
CA MET A 1104 71.89 -9.51 -3.13
C MET A 1104 70.91 -8.94 -4.15
N THR A 1105 70.06 -9.82 -4.69
CA THR A 1105 68.95 -9.46 -5.58
C THR A 1105 67.64 -9.99 -5.01
N LEU A 1106 66.55 -9.29 -5.33
CA LEU A 1106 65.21 -9.64 -4.90
C LEU A 1106 64.32 -9.79 -6.13
N ALA A 1107 63.77 -10.98 -6.34
CA ALA A 1107 62.81 -11.25 -7.40
C ALA A 1107 61.39 -11.26 -6.82
N THR A 1108 60.52 -10.38 -7.32
CA THR A 1108 59.12 -10.28 -6.89
C THR A 1108 58.15 -10.42 -8.05
N VAL A 1109 57.04 -11.12 -7.84
CA VAL A 1109 55.91 -11.20 -8.78
C VAL A 1109 54.68 -10.64 -8.08
N MET A 1110 54.03 -9.65 -8.69
CA MET A 1110 52.87 -8.97 -8.11
C MET A 1110 51.81 -8.55 -9.14
N GLN A 1111 50.63 -8.21 -8.63
CA GLN A 1111 49.54 -7.51 -9.31
C GLN A 1111 49.17 -6.25 -8.51
N GLY A 1112 48.61 -5.23 -9.14
CA GLY A 1112 48.26 -3.94 -8.52
C GLY A 1112 49.19 -2.79 -8.91
N VAL A 1113 48.95 -1.62 -8.33
CA VAL A 1113 49.65 -0.36 -8.65
C VAL A 1113 50.57 0.08 -7.51
N ASP A 1114 51.50 1.00 -7.81
CA ASP A 1114 52.41 1.62 -6.83
C ASP A 1114 53.19 0.64 -5.94
N LEU A 1115 53.83 -0.37 -6.53
CA LEU A 1115 54.76 -1.25 -5.81
C LEU A 1115 55.95 -0.43 -5.28
N HIS A 1116 56.12 -0.46 -3.96
CA HIS A 1116 57.25 0.12 -3.26
C HIS A 1116 57.92 -0.93 -2.37
N ILE A 1117 59.23 -1.12 -2.54
CA ILE A 1117 60.01 -2.04 -1.71
C ILE A 1117 61.03 -1.21 -0.93
N ASP A 1118 61.01 -1.34 0.38
CA ASP A 1118 62.00 -0.81 1.29
C ASP A 1118 62.80 -1.95 1.93
N TYR A 1119 64.02 -1.64 2.36
CA TYR A 1119 64.84 -2.49 3.19
C TYR A 1119 65.43 -1.70 4.36
N ARG A 1120 65.79 -2.41 5.44
CA ARG A 1120 66.56 -1.87 6.55
C ARG A 1120 67.48 -2.92 7.14
N LEU A 1121 68.47 -2.47 7.92
CA LEU A 1121 69.25 -3.32 8.81
C LEU A 1121 68.50 -3.45 10.14
N SER A 1122 68.20 -4.68 10.56
CA SER A 1122 67.39 -4.97 11.75
C SER A 1122 68.19 -5.63 12.88
N GLY A 1123 69.41 -6.10 12.59
CA GLY A 1123 70.23 -6.81 13.56
C GLY A 1123 70.92 -5.90 14.57
N PRO A 1124 71.37 -6.45 15.72
CA PRO A 1124 72.28 -5.73 16.61
C PRO A 1124 73.54 -5.40 15.81
N GLY A 1125 73.82 -4.13 15.55
CA GLY A 1125 75.01 -3.70 14.80
C GLY A 1125 76.31 -4.27 15.38
N SER A 1126 77.41 -4.23 14.62
CA SER A 1126 78.72 -4.77 14.99
C SER A 1126 79.09 -4.51 16.46
N LEU A 1127 79.32 -5.59 17.22
CA LEU A 1127 79.65 -5.55 18.66
C LEU A 1127 80.97 -4.79 18.98
N TYR A 1128 81.78 -4.52 17.97
CA TYR A 1128 83.06 -3.81 18.07
C TYR A 1128 83.02 -2.56 17.19
N GLY A 1129 83.16 -1.39 17.80
CA GLY A 1129 83.44 -0.13 17.09
C GLY A 1129 84.87 -0.09 16.54
N THR A 1130 85.24 1.02 15.90
CA THR A 1130 86.63 1.21 15.47
C THR A 1130 87.56 1.23 16.69
N GLY A 1131 88.83 0.83 16.55
CA GLY A 1131 89.73 0.46 17.67
C GLY A 1131 90.02 1.51 18.76
N ASN A 1132 89.35 2.66 18.76
CA ASN A 1132 89.49 3.74 19.73
C ASN A 1132 88.21 4.05 20.54
N ASP A 1133 87.09 3.34 20.32
CA ASP A 1133 85.83 3.59 21.06
C ASP A 1133 85.78 2.85 22.41
N PRO A 1134 85.32 3.49 23.51
CA PRO A 1134 85.15 2.82 24.80
C PRO A 1134 84.04 1.76 24.74
N PHE A 1135 84.33 0.54 25.24
CA PHE A 1135 83.45 -0.64 25.16
C PHE A 1135 82.10 -0.49 25.92
N TYR A 1136 81.99 0.46 26.84
CA TYR A 1136 80.77 0.73 27.60
C TYR A 1136 80.37 2.20 27.43
N GLY A 1137 79.14 2.45 26.96
CA GLY A 1137 78.46 3.74 27.03
C GLY A 1137 77.85 4.01 28.43
N PRO A 1138 77.29 5.20 28.69
CA PRO A 1138 76.64 5.51 29.97
C PRO A 1138 75.47 4.54 30.27
N ASP A 1139 75.28 4.19 31.55
CA ASP A 1139 74.38 3.12 32.08
C ASP A 1139 72.90 3.15 31.66
N ALA A 1140 72.46 4.14 30.87
CA ALA A 1140 71.08 4.31 30.40
C ALA A 1140 70.90 4.11 28.87
N ALA A 1141 71.97 3.85 28.11
CA ALA A 1141 71.86 3.54 26.68
C ALA A 1141 71.64 2.03 26.47
N PRO A 1142 70.69 1.61 25.61
CA PRO A 1142 70.52 0.19 25.28
C PRO A 1142 71.82 -0.36 24.66
N PHE A 1143 72.19 -1.59 25.04
CA PHE A 1143 73.44 -2.25 24.64
C PHE A 1143 73.51 -2.58 23.14
N TYR A 1144 72.38 -2.49 22.44
CA TYR A 1144 72.23 -2.67 21.01
C TYR A 1144 71.38 -1.54 20.45
N ASP A 1145 71.76 -1.03 19.27
CA ASP A 1145 70.91 -0.11 18.51
C ASP A 1145 69.64 -0.84 18.04
N GLY A 1146 68.51 -0.14 18.05
CA GLY A 1146 67.26 -0.65 17.46
C GLY A 1146 67.34 -0.75 15.93
N PRO A 1147 66.33 -1.35 15.28
CA PRO A 1147 66.34 -1.49 13.83
C PRO A 1147 66.42 -0.12 13.14
N GLY A 1148 67.25 -0.04 12.10
CA GLY A 1148 67.51 1.20 11.36
C GLY A 1148 66.28 1.76 10.62
N ALA A 1149 66.42 2.96 10.06
CA ALA A 1149 65.38 3.55 9.22
C ALA A 1149 65.16 2.73 7.93
N TRP A 1150 63.92 2.69 7.46
CA TRP A 1150 63.57 2.10 6.16
C TRP A 1150 64.19 2.94 5.03
N MET A 1151 64.83 2.26 4.08
CA MET A 1151 65.46 2.83 2.89
C MET A 1151 64.88 2.18 1.62
N PRO A 1152 64.69 2.92 0.51
CA PRO A 1152 64.19 2.34 -0.73
C PRO A 1152 65.13 1.26 -1.29
N TRP A 1153 64.57 0.16 -1.82
CA TRP A 1153 65.34 -0.94 -2.41
C TRP A 1153 65.99 -0.52 -3.74
N PRO A 1154 67.32 -0.61 -3.88
CA PRO A 1154 68.04 -0.14 -5.08
C PRO A 1154 68.04 -1.14 -6.26
N GLY A 1155 67.29 -2.25 -6.18
CA GLY A 1155 67.27 -3.32 -7.19
C GLY A 1155 68.34 -4.39 -6.98
N GLN A 1156 69.54 -3.99 -6.63
CA GLN A 1156 70.64 -4.87 -6.21
C GLN A 1156 71.50 -4.19 -5.14
N LEU A 1157 72.00 -4.95 -4.17
CA LEU A 1157 72.82 -4.42 -3.08
C LEU A 1157 74.09 -5.26 -2.91
N ILE A 1158 75.24 -4.61 -2.73
CA ILE A 1158 76.44 -5.33 -2.27
C ILE A 1158 76.19 -5.72 -0.81
N VAL A 1159 76.05 -7.01 -0.57
CA VAL A 1159 75.60 -7.54 0.72
C VAL A 1159 76.76 -7.69 1.70
N GLN A 1160 76.47 -7.46 2.98
CA GLN A 1160 77.35 -7.76 4.09
C GLN A 1160 76.72 -8.85 4.96
N ASN A 1161 77.51 -9.49 5.82
CA ASN A 1161 76.99 -10.48 6.76
C ASN A 1161 76.25 -9.79 7.93
N GLU A 1162 75.05 -9.32 7.66
CA GLU A 1162 74.17 -8.61 8.59
C GLU A 1162 72.72 -9.14 8.51
N VAL A 1163 71.86 -8.63 9.39
CA VAL A 1163 70.43 -8.99 9.42
C VAL A 1163 69.62 -7.92 8.71
N TYR A 1164 68.95 -8.32 7.62
CA TYR A 1164 68.14 -7.45 6.78
C TYR A 1164 66.66 -7.65 7.05
N GLN A 1165 65.85 -6.63 6.81
CA GLN A 1165 64.40 -6.75 6.80
C GLN A 1165 63.84 -5.98 5.61
N PHE A 1166 62.78 -6.49 5.01
CA PHE A 1166 62.15 -5.92 3.82
C PHE A 1166 60.70 -5.58 4.09
N ARG A 1167 60.24 -4.48 3.52
CA ARG A 1167 58.84 -4.05 3.51
C ARG A 1167 58.41 -3.86 2.07
N VAL A 1168 57.32 -4.53 1.71
CA VAL A 1168 56.69 -4.44 0.40
C VAL A 1168 55.34 -3.76 0.59
N THR A 1169 55.13 -2.66 -0.12
CA THR A 1169 53.88 -1.92 -0.16
C THR A 1169 53.32 -1.98 -1.57
N ILE A 1170 52.05 -2.33 -1.71
CA ILE A 1170 51.29 -2.20 -2.96
C ILE A 1170 50.19 -1.17 -2.70
N GLY A 1171 50.09 -0.15 -3.55
CA GLY A 1171 49.16 0.97 -3.38
C GLY A 1171 47.69 0.54 -3.44
N ALA A 1172 46.83 1.39 -2.87
CA ALA A 1172 45.39 1.28 -3.07
C ALA A 1172 45.05 1.57 -4.53
N GLY A 1173 44.07 0.86 -5.10
CA GLY A 1173 43.74 1.01 -6.51
C GLY A 1173 42.52 0.21 -6.93
N VAL A 1174 42.11 0.37 -8.19
CA VAL A 1174 41.00 -0.39 -8.80
C VAL A 1174 41.38 -1.85 -9.06
N ASP A 1175 42.67 -2.10 -9.31
CA ASP A 1175 43.22 -3.45 -9.46
C ASP A 1175 43.61 -4.01 -8.09
N ARG A 1176 43.22 -5.26 -7.83
CA ARG A 1176 43.57 -5.93 -6.58
C ARG A 1176 45.08 -6.12 -6.47
N GLY A 1177 45.68 -5.52 -5.45
CA GLY A 1177 47.09 -5.75 -5.12
C GLY A 1177 47.33 -7.22 -4.74
N ILE A 1178 48.19 -7.96 -5.42
CA ILE A 1178 48.53 -9.36 -5.07
C ILE A 1178 50.04 -9.55 -5.07
N LEU A 1179 50.63 -10.10 -4.02
CA LEU A 1179 52.03 -10.54 -3.98
C LEU A 1179 52.10 -12.06 -4.12
N GLN A 1180 52.61 -12.52 -5.27
CA GLN A 1180 52.60 -13.93 -5.69
C GLN A 1180 53.95 -14.61 -5.47
N GLN A 1181 55.05 -13.86 -5.49
CA GLN A 1181 56.38 -14.39 -5.24
C GLN A 1181 57.30 -13.31 -4.67
N MET A 1182 58.19 -13.72 -3.76
CA MET A 1182 59.31 -12.91 -3.29
C MET A 1182 60.46 -13.88 -2.98
N VAL A 1183 61.56 -13.79 -3.73
CA VAL A 1183 62.75 -14.62 -3.54
C VAL A 1183 63.98 -13.73 -3.44
N LEU A 1184 64.68 -13.83 -2.31
CA LEU A 1184 65.95 -13.16 -2.08
C LEU A 1184 67.09 -14.11 -2.43
N THR A 1185 68.03 -13.67 -3.27
CA THR A 1185 69.20 -14.47 -3.67
C THR A 1185 70.47 -13.68 -3.42
N VAL A 1186 71.45 -14.29 -2.76
CA VAL A 1186 72.81 -13.76 -2.61
C VAL A 1186 73.73 -14.55 -3.51
N ASP A 1187 74.37 -13.87 -4.46
CA ASP A 1187 75.27 -14.44 -5.45
C ASP A 1187 76.69 -13.92 -5.24
N ALA A 1188 77.67 -14.82 -5.23
CA ALA A 1188 79.08 -14.46 -5.07
C ALA A 1188 79.68 -14.05 -6.43
N PRO A 1189 80.56 -13.03 -6.48
CA PRO A 1189 81.10 -12.55 -7.74
C PRO A 1189 82.00 -13.60 -8.38
N ASP A 1190 81.80 -13.83 -9.68
CA ASP A 1190 82.68 -14.68 -10.48
C ASP A 1190 84.09 -14.10 -10.51
N MET A 1191 85.07 -14.92 -10.11
CA MET A 1191 86.48 -14.63 -10.26
C MET A 1191 87.07 -15.51 -11.35
N GLU A 1192 87.82 -14.86 -12.25
CA GLU A 1192 88.63 -15.53 -13.26
C GLU A 1192 90.06 -15.02 -13.16
N GLU A 1193 91.04 -15.93 -13.10
CA GLU A 1193 92.45 -15.60 -13.14
C GLU A 1193 93.13 -16.43 -14.24
N GLN A 1194 93.88 -15.73 -15.09
CA GLN A 1194 94.65 -16.33 -16.15
C GLN A 1194 96.14 -16.30 -15.76
N VAL A 1195 96.79 -17.44 -15.92
CA VAL A 1195 98.20 -17.67 -15.65
C VAL A 1195 98.82 -18.14 -16.96
N ASP A 1196 99.45 -17.20 -17.65
CA ASP A 1196 100.07 -17.45 -18.95
C ASP A 1196 101.50 -17.97 -18.81
N ASP A 1197 101.95 -18.72 -19.81
CA ASP A 1197 103.34 -19.21 -19.95
C ASP A 1197 103.86 -20.00 -18.73
N LEU A 1198 102.99 -20.69 -17.99
CA LEU A 1198 103.38 -21.44 -16.80
C LEU A 1198 104.27 -22.63 -17.19
N LEU A 1199 105.54 -22.58 -16.77
CA LEU A 1199 106.48 -23.66 -17.02
C LEU A 1199 106.15 -24.90 -16.17
N VAL A 1200 105.91 -26.02 -16.83
CA VAL A 1200 105.57 -27.30 -16.21
C VAL A 1200 106.81 -28.16 -16.02
N GLY A 1201 107.12 -28.49 -14.76
CA GLY A 1201 108.22 -29.39 -14.40
C GLY A 1201 107.86 -30.87 -14.53
N VAL A 1202 108.87 -31.74 -14.58
CA VAL A 1202 108.67 -33.20 -14.53
C VAL A 1202 107.97 -33.55 -13.21
N GLY A 1203 106.81 -34.20 -13.27
CA GLY A 1203 105.97 -34.51 -12.11
C GLY A 1203 104.94 -33.43 -11.73
N GLY A 1204 104.85 -32.34 -12.50
CA GLY A 1204 103.82 -31.31 -12.45
C GLY A 1204 104.15 -30.09 -11.57
N THR A 1205 103.55 -28.95 -11.91
CA THR A 1205 103.75 -27.63 -11.30
C THR A 1205 102.45 -27.16 -10.63
N LEU A 1206 102.53 -26.59 -9.43
CA LEU A 1206 101.39 -25.91 -8.82
C LEU A 1206 101.07 -24.66 -9.62
N ILE A 1207 99.80 -24.43 -9.93
CA ILE A 1207 99.35 -23.25 -10.64
C ILE A 1207 99.31 -22.11 -9.60
N PRO A 1208 100.22 -21.12 -9.68
CA PRO A 1208 100.18 -19.99 -8.78
C PRO A 1208 98.99 -19.11 -9.18
N TYR A 1209 98.15 -18.77 -8.23
CA TYR A 1209 97.06 -17.81 -8.43
C TYR A 1209 97.11 -16.81 -7.27
N THR A 1210 96.68 -15.59 -7.53
CA THR A 1210 96.79 -14.44 -6.62
C THR A 1210 95.44 -13.93 -6.14
N LYS A 1211 94.35 -14.31 -6.83
CA LYS A 1211 92.99 -13.96 -6.42
C LYS A 1211 92.52 -14.85 -5.26
N PRO A 1212 91.75 -14.29 -4.30
CA PRO A 1212 91.33 -14.99 -3.09
C PRO A 1212 90.14 -15.93 -3.38
N PHE A 1213 90.34 -16.97 -4.19
CA PHE A 1213 89.31 -17.97 -4.46
C PHE A 1213 88.90 -18.69 -3.17
N THR A 1214 87.60 -18.73 -2.90
CA THR A 1214 86.99 -19.56 -1.84
C THR A 1214 86.72 -20.96 -2.36
N VAL A 1215 86.30 -21.08 -3.64
CA VAL A 1215 86.12 -22.34 -4.37
C VAL A 1215 86.54 -22.17 -5.83
N ILE A 1216 87.47 -23.01 -6.31
CA ILE A 1216 87.84 -23.07 -7.74
C ILE A 1216 86.92 -24.09 -8.43
N LYS A 1217 85.94 -23.62 -9.21
CA LYS A 1217 84.97 -24.49 -9.89
C LYS A 1217 85.51 -25.10 -11.17
N ASN A 1218 86.31 -24.35 -11.92
CA ASN A 1218 86.85 -24.81 -13.18
C ASN A 1218 88.31 -24.37 -13.40
N ILE A 1219 89.08 -25.22 -14.07
CA ILE A 1219 90.46 -24.92 -14.49
C ILE A 1219 90.56 -25.36 -15.95
N GLN A 1220 90.76 -24.40 -16.84
CA GLN A 1220 91.01 -24.66 -18.26
C GLN A 1220 92.50 -24.55 -18.51
N ILE A 1221 93.08 -25.52 -19.22
CA ILE A 1221 94.50 -25.51 -19.55
C ILE A 1221 94.69 -25.68 -21.04
N THR A 1222 95.56 -24.85 -21.60
CA THR A 1222 96.01 -24.92 -22.98
C THR A 1222 97.51 -25.19 -22.98
N LEU A 1223 97.92 -26.33 -23.54
CA LEU A 1223 99.33 -26.63 -23.75
C LEU A 1223 99.84 -25.84 -24.96
N GLN A 1224 100.89 -25.04 -24.77
CA GLN A 1224 101.50 -24.29 -25.86
C GLN A 1224 102.47 -25.16 -26.67
N ALA A 1225 102.56 -24.87 -27.97
CA ALA A 1225 103.51 -25.54 -28.85
C ALA A 1225 104.94 -25.09 -28.51
N ASN A 1226 105.72 -25.97 -27.91
CA ASN A 1226 107.11 -25.70 -27.59
C ASN A 1226 108.02 -26.90 -27.92
N ALA A 1227 109.34 -26.76 -27.76
CA ALA A 1227 110.29 -27.82 -28.09
C ALA A 1227 110.27 -29.02 -27.12
N SER A 1228 109.29 -29.09 -26.20
CA SER A 1228 109.09 -30.25 -25.33
C SER A 1228 108.27 -31.32 -26.05
N ASN A 1229 108.53 -32.59 -25.77
CA ASN A 1229 107.75 -33.71 -26.35
C ASN A 1229 106.36 -33.87 -25.70
N ALA A 1230 105.81 -32.84 -25.06
CA ALA A 1230 104.50 -32.88 -24.42
C ALA A 1230 103.39 -32.81 -25.47
N THR A 1231 102.39 -33.67 -25.35
CA THR A 1231 101.23 -33.74 -26.25
C THR A 1231 99.91 -33.46 -25.54
N SER A 1232 99.90 -33.46 -24.20
CA SER A 1232 98.72 -33.12 -23.39
C SER A 1232 99.14 -32.55 -22.04
N ALA A 1233 98.25 -31.79 -21.41
CA ALA A 1233 98.41 -31.31 -20.05
C ALA A 1233 97.12 -31.59 -19.28
N GLU A 1234 97.25 -32.08 -18.05
CA GLU A 1234 96.12 -32.41 -17.19
C GLU A 1234 96.23 -31.68 -15.85
N THR A 1235 95.09 -31.42 -15.23
CA THR A 1235 95.01 -30.80 -13.90
C THR A 1235 94.37 -31.71 -12.89
N THR A 1236 94.78 -31.55 -11.63
CA THR A 1236 94.06 -32.14 -10.50
C THR A 1236 93.06 -31.12 -9.94
N LYS A 1237 91.76 -31.42 -10.04
CA LYS A 1237 90.71 -30.74 -9.26
C LYS A 1237 90.65 -31.38 -7.86
N SER A 1238 91.53 -30.96 -6.95
CA SER A 1238 91.38 -31.33 -5.54
C SER A 1238 90.74 -30.15 -4.78
N PRO A 1239 89.90 -30.38 -3.74
CA PRO A 1239 89.24 -29.30 -2.98
C PRO A 1239 90.22 -28.35 -2.29
N ASN A 1240 91.49 -28.72 -2.19
CA ASN A 1240 92.51 -27.85 -1.67
C ASN A 1240 92.85 -26.83 -2.75
N LEU A 1241 92.74 -25.55 -2.37
CA LEU A 1241 93.14 -24.31 -3.05
C LEU A 1241 94.63 -24.30 -3.51
N ALA A 1242 95.10 -25.38 -4.14
CA ALA A 1242 96.45 -25.62 -4.61
C ALA A 1242 96.40 -26.52 -5.86
N PRO A 1243 95.77 -26.04 -6.96
CA PRO A 1243 95.64 -26.83 -8.17
C PRO A 1243 97.00 -27.05 -8.82
N LYS A 1244 97.18 -28.23 -9.41
CA LYS A 1244 98.44 -28.67 -10.03
C LYS A 1244 98.21 -29.04 -11.49
N VAL A 1245 99.11 -28.61 -12.37
CA VAL A 1245 99.16 -29.01 -13.78
C VAL A 1245 100.34 -29.95 -14.03
N THR A 1246 100.11 -31.01 -14.80
CA THR A 1246 101.16 -31.94 -15.23
C THR A 1246 101.10 -32.14 -16.75
N ALA A 1247 102.23 -32.02 -17.43
CA ALA A 1247 102.34 -32.24 -18.87
C ALA A 1247 102.82 -33.67 -19.17
N TYR A 1248 102.24 -34.29 -20.19
CA TYR A 1248 102.48 -35.68 -20.59
C TYR A 1248 102.83 -35.79 -22.08
N ASN A 1249 103.71 -36.71 -22.43
CA ASN A 1249 104.02 -37.05 -23.82
C ASN A 1249 102.99 -38.02 -24.44
N ALA A 1250 103.18 -38.40 -25.71
CA ALA A 1250 102.27 -39.31 -26.42
C ALA A 1250 102.12 -40.70 -25.77
N ALA A 1251 103.05 -41.12 -24.90
CA ALA A 1251 102.98 -42.36 -24.12
C ALA A 1251 102.38 -42.16 -22.72
N HIS A 1252 101.84 -40.98 -22.43
CA HIS A 1252 101.31 -40.56 -21.12
C HIS A 1252 102.36 -40.58 -19.99
N ALA A 1253 103.64 -40.37 -20.31
CA ALA A 1253 104.69 -40.19 -19.31
C ALA A 1253 104.91 -38.69 -19.03
N SER A 1254 105.03 -38.31 -17.75
CA SER A 1254 105.23 -36.91 -17.36
C SER A 1254 106.56 -36.37 -17.89
N VAL A 1255 106.50 -35.22 -18.56
CA VAL A 1255 107.64 -34.54 -19.16
C VAL A 1255 107.72 -33.10 -18.66
N GLY A 1256 108.94 -32.58 -18.54
CA GLY A 1256 109.18 -31.20 -18.10
C GLY A 1256 109.61 -30.30 -19.24
N GLY A 1257 109.45 -28.98 -19.06
CA GLY A 1257 109.80 -27.96 -20.04
C GLY A 1257 108.64 -27.55 -20.96
N ALA A 1258 107.43 -28.09 -20.75
CA ALA A 1258 106.20 -27.65 -21.38
C ALA A 1258 105.76 -26.29 -20.80
N THR A 1259 105.18 -25.39 -21.60
CA THR A 1259 104.52 -24.16 -21.13
C THR A 1259 103.03 -24.31 -21.34
N VAL A 1260 102.25 -23.89 -20.35
CA VAL A 1260 100.79 -23.96 -20.41
C VAL A 1260 100.18 -22.63 -20.01
N ASP A 1261 99.07 -22.28 -20.66
CA ASP A 1261 98.19 -21.21 -20.20
C ASP A 1261 97.09 -21.85 -19.38
N ALA A 1262 96.90 -21.38 -18.15
CA ALA A 1262 95.89 -21.89 -17.24
C ALA A 1262 94.91 -20.78 -16.85
N THR A 1263 93.62 -21.03 -17.02
CA THR A 1263 92.54 -20.14 -16.61
C THR A 1263 91.75 -20.79 -15.47
N LEU A 1264 91.80 -20.21 -14.28
CA LEU A 1264 91.02 -20.62 -13.12
C LEU A 1264 89.73 -19.80 -13.06
N LYS A 1265 88.58 -20.47 -12.88
CA LYS A 1265 87.26 -19.84 -12.68
C LYS A 1265 86.63 -20.36 -11.40
N GLY A 1266 86.14 -19.46 -10.56
CA GLY A 1266 85.60 -19.75 -9.23
C GLY A 1266 85.00 -18.51 -8.59
N TYR A 1267 84.84 -18.50 -7.28
CA TYR A 1267 84.44 -17.35 -6.47
C TYR A 1267 85.04 -17.46 -5.07
#